data_AF-A0AAW1TQX1-F1
#
_entry.id   AF-A0AAW1TQX1-F1
#
_cell.length_a   1.000
_cell.length_b   1.000
_cell.length_c   1.000
_cell.angle_alpha   90.00
_cell.angle_beta   90.00
_cell.angle_gamma   90.00
#
_symmetry.space_group_name_H-M   'P 1'
#
loop_
_entity.id
_entity.type
_entity.pdbx_description
1 polymer ?
#
loop_
_entity_poly.entity_id
_entity_poly.type
_entity_poly.pdbx_seq_one_letter_code
_entity_poly.pdbx_strand_id
1 'polypeptide(L)'
;MYNELRDNKYFPSKFDNVGKFEQDPTSVISFKGIQKVRIRRNLLSNNELDFLLVAGIITAKVNNTVSVEENWWGTANMTQIKHRIFDFDDWNNHAIAEFQPYLLTNDFESSFSPSHDFGHTVDIDNLGGQIYHNLTLRNRNMPYVVKSDITVMPQAVLTIDPGVVLEFPPNVGILVLGTLKARGFPDHRIIMRPLKDKSNYKHISRKKRELEPLQSNQIRLCKDSRCEYEEDQYVNEGFLEYFNKTTFQWVPMCDPRFTERNAQVVCRELGFNPLNAYFDHDIRIEFHSNSLSRIWSWPEPLQCVGTESKYEDCPIRLNGQQYGHQHSCKWNSKFVFINCGDPLSDKRKTYWGGIRFADPLFEQQLFIHRMHDVHTHNDIKDEQSVLEFLTIIGAGILHNEKSPAIQENSAGVGVNILSLTGEGRESEHSSFVPLRDLNIPYQLFGLVNICDPHKEIIIEEKILIYYKYDNHPVNCIKIIKSAFSIKRLGFRLLQFNLFNSTNKYTVPDFISLYDGDIFNVTSKKIAQFTMNSRNENQFYRSKLPSLSVKLFGNGASSQHGFFAEVVTLPISAIGFNRDVQHNISFSTFKNNKEGGLLYMSAGEVNPILSVDRNQFIDNCKKFYGNFTTCKAAIEIDVQNTESIFFRSNLVQGNQGGLSIRSDSSSSATSLKGFVQNNLFVNNSNLPALYIEGRQSSPYQEVALTRNYFTRNISPYVNNIVLKQVVSSFTHNYVKRNIGFKNIEISGFDRVRLPIFQTTSHNGFYNNYALSLDSRSTIVAGTAGQQYVDNIFSNPDNDYEIITVNRSFTLQLWNTKIDAISNYWGVNNSLAVSGKIRDQSDDPRLLEVKYTPYLMNNKSILNDGKCPPGWNLVGQTCFMYIGAPMTFHEAKAFCEADNASMPYILGNVHYHPLFEFIKKQSLWYLYSQRVWVQHIDKINECTMFAYQTIDVADCNLKNPFICEIDPQVSIRIIPLTDDIVTLSIVSGALLAILVLFLVILCWCMKSKYRQKQRLERRNSIRTSLHSLRSVGLTPSAFSDPGYRRKMGQMSTRSTDTLTKGSDYRKVISNGSIDSMEKSAYNSSPEDNRSIETYDSPTPNPSAFAYNPTIEYHKSPSRFENQYAKPVSFELGYKNDGFRDTSTFASTSNFQSVHPSSVDGSSMNDDETPIMQARNDGATSYPPSDYYNTDTLPLSGNYDKIEEKPDAKQQYDPKYSRDRPNKQFLTELKQKIPREELPPPQNLPSLTQNKFPQCNSPLIITQ
;
A
#
# COMPACT_ATOMS: atom_id res chain seq x y z
N MET A 1 -41.51 31.60 -28.08
CA MET A 1 -40.60 32.56 -27.42
C MET A 1 -39.28 32.51 -28.16
N TYR A 2 -38.63 33.66 -28.30
CA TYR A 2 -37.37 33.87 -28.97
C TYR A 2 -36.47 34.63 -27.99
N ASN A 3 -35.18 34.30 -27.91
CA ASN A 3 -34.24 35.04 -27.07
C ASN A 3 -33.12 35.63 -27.92
N GLU A 4 -32.66 36.80 -27.49
CA GLU A 4 -31.62 37.57 -28.17
C GLU A 4 -30.58 38.00 -27.14
N LEU A 5 -29.31 37.69 -27.42
CA LEU A 5 -28.20 37.80 -26.49
C LEU A 5 -27.05 38.54 -27.18
N ARG A 6 -27.04 39.87 -27.01
CA ARG A 6 -26.09 40.78 -27.68
C ARG A 6 -25.22 41.57 -26.71
N ASP A 7 -24.04 41.95 -27.20
CA ASP A 7 -23.13 42.95 -26.62
C ASP A 7 -22.68 42.67 -25.16
N ASN A 8 -22.69 41.40 -24.73
CA ASN A 8 -22.26 40.97 -23.39
C ASN A 8 -20.72 41.04 -23.24
N LYS A 9 -20.25 41.48 -22.07
CA LYS A 9 -18.82 41.72 -21.77
C LYS A 9 -18.43 41.27 -20.36
N TYR A 10 -17.22 40.76 -20.19
CA TYR A 10 -16.69 40.41 -18.87
C TYR A 10 -16.10 41.64 -18.15
N PHE A 11 -16.60 41.94 -16.95
CA PHE A 11 -16.03 42.95 -16.05
C PHE A 11 -15.13 42.27 -14.99
N PRO A 12 -13.78 42.35 -15.10
CA PRO A 12 -12.89 41.81 -14.08
C PRO A 12 -13.02 42.60 -12.77
N SER A 13 -13.21 41.93 -11.64
CA SER A 13 -13.26 42.63 -10.36
C SER A 13 -11.88 43.18 -9.99
N LYS A 14 -11.83 44.25 -9.18
CA LYS A 14 -10.56 44.80 -8.70
C LYS A 14 -9.83 43.88 -7.71
N PHE A 15 -10.51 42.88 -7.14
CA PHE A 15 -9.96 41.98 -6.13
C PHE A 15 -9.36 40.68 -6.72
N ASP A 16 -9.65 40.32 -7.97
CA ASP A 16 -9.13 39.13 -8.69
C ASP A 16 -7.63 39.20 -9.07
N ASN A 17 -6.81 39.87 -8.25
CA ASN A 17 -5.38 40.06 -8.46
C ASN A 17 -4.51 39.10 -7.63
N VAL A 18 -5.10 38.36 -6.69
CA VAL A 18 -4.39 37.31 -5.93
C VAL A 18 -4.54 35.98 -6.68
N GLY A 19 -3.41 35.47 -7.20
CA GLY A 19 -3.27 34.07 -7.59
C GLY A 19 -4.32 33.49 -8.54
N LYS A 20 -4.47 34.03 -9.76
CA LYS A 20 -5.26 33.36 -10.81
C LYS A 20 -4.74 31.95 -11.09
N PHE A 21 -5.43 30.96 -10.52
CA PHE A 21 -5.69 29.70 -11.21
C PHE A 21 -6.50 29.99 -12.48
N GLU A 22 -6.52 29.03 -13.40
CA GLU A 22 -7.35 29.10 -14.60
C GLU A 22 -8.81 29.30 -14.18
N GLN A 23 -9.39 30.43 -14.58
CA GLN A 23 -10.78 30.74 -14.29
C GLN A 23 -11.68 29.86 -15.16
N ASP A 24 -12.87 29.55 -14.66
CA ASP A 24 -13.97 29.01 -15.48
C ASP A 24 -14.12 29.83 -16.78
N PRO A 25 -14.36 29.17 -17.92
CA PRO A 25 -14.46 29.83 -19.22
C PRO A 25 -15.55 30.91 -19.23
N THR A 26 -15.20 32.14 -19.65
CA THR A 26 -16.18 33.23 -19.71
C THR A 26 -17.17 32.96 -20.83
N SER A 27 -18.47 32.99 -20.51
CA SER A 27 -19.50 32.44 -21.40
C SER A 27 -20.82 33.22 -21.33
N VAL A 28 -21.49 33.38 -22.48
CA VAL A 28 -22.83 34.01 -22.55
C VAL A 28 -23.89 33.10 -21.91
N ILE A 29 -23.84 31.81 -22.23
CA ILE A 29 -24.72 30.78 -21.67
C ILE A 29 -23.85 29.67 -21.06
N SER A 30 -24.11 29.31 -19.80
CA SER A 30 -23.42 28.21 -19.12
C SER A 30 -24.42 27.29 -18.44
N PHE A 31 -24.34 25.99 -18.74
CA PHE A 31 -25.08 24.96 -18.01
C PHE A 31 -24.14 24.27 -17.04
N LYS A 32 -24.46 24.34 -15.75
CA LYS A 32 -23.73 23.68 -14.65
C LYS A 32 -24.69 22.83 -13.81
N GLY A 33 -25.46 21.97 -14.47
CA GLY A 33 -26.60 21.30 -13.85
C GLY A 33 -26.90 19.93 -14.44
N ILE A 34 -27.62 19.12 -13.66
CA ILE A 34 -27.94 17.71 -13.96
C ILE A 34 -29.25 17.50 -14.75
N GLN A 35 -29.74 18.51 -15.46
CA GLN A 35 -31.00 18.44 -16.21
C GLN A 35 -30.74 18.59 -17.71
N LYS A 36 -31.34 17.75 -18.54
CA LYS A 36 -31.28 17.91 -20.00
C LYS A 36 -32.01 19.19 -20.42
N VAL A 37 -31.34 20.02 -21.22
CA VAL A 37 -31.86 21.28 -21.78
C VAL A 37 -31.86 21.17 -23.31
N ARG A 38 -32.82 21.84 -23.96
CA ARG A 38 -32.83 22.03 -25.42
C ARG A 38 -32.87 23.53 -25.73
N ILE A 39 -31.95 24.00 -26.56
CA ILE A 39 -31.77 25.42 -26.90
C ILE A 39 -32.05 25.59 -28.39
N ARG A 40 -33.08 26.35 -28.76
CA ARG A 40 -33.40 26.58 -30.17
C ARG A 40 -34.01 27.95 -30.43
N ARG A 41 -33.75 28.51 -31.62
CA ARG A 41 -34.22 29.82 -32.10
C ARG A 41 -33.79 30.99 -31.21
N ASN A 42 -32.47 31.10 -31.01
CA ASN A 42 -31.82 32.17 -30.28
C ASN A 42 -30.79 32.88 -31.16
N LEU A 43 -30.66 34.21 -31.01
CA LEU A 43 -29.67 35.03 -31.71
C LEU A 43 -28.55 35.46 -30.77
N LEU A 44 -27.33 34.93 -30.98
CA LEU A 44 -26.11 35.33 -30.28
C LEU A 44 -25.27 36.21 -31.22
N SER A 45 -25.00 37.46 -30.85
CA SER A 45 -24.12 38.34 -31.65
C SER A 45 -23.36 39.36 -30.79
N ASN A 46 -22.26 39.91 -31.30
CA ASN A 46 -21.42 40.95 -30.65
C ASN A 46 -20.89 40.67 -29.22
N ASN A 47 -20.97 39.46 -28.71
CA ASN A 47 -20.48 39.15 -27.36
C ASN A 47 -18.93 39.09 -27.31
N GLU A 48 -18.33 39.72 -26.29
CA GLU A 48 -16.88 39.80 -26.04
C GLU A 48 -16.44 38.83 -24.92
N LEU A 49 -17.05 37.65 -24.88
CA LEU A 49 -16.71 36.55 -23.97
C LEU A 49 -15.98 35.46 -24.74
N ASP A 50 -15.19 34.64 -24.05
CA ASP A 50 -14.37 33.60 -24.68
C ASP A 50 -15.24 32.58 -25.44
N PHE A 51 -16.37 32.19 -24.84
CA PHE A 51 -17.34 31.25 -25.38
C PHE A 51 -18.76 31.84 -25.45
N LEU A 52 -19.58 31.32 -26.36
CA LEU A 52 -21.01 31.63 -26.44
C LEU A 52 -21.85 30.63 -25.62
N LEU A 53 -21.45 29.35 -25.63
CA LEU A 53 -22.10 28.27 -24.88
C LEU A 53 -21.05 27.44 -24.13
N VAL A 54 -21.34 27.08 -22.88
CA VAL A 54 -20.67 26.00 -22.13
C VAL A 54 -21.67 24.89 -21.85
N ALA A 55 -21.47 23.73 -22.48
CA ALA A 55 -22.32 22.54 -22.37
C ALA A 55 -22.00 21.67 -21.14
N GLY A 56 -21.78 22.31 -19.99
CA GLY A 56 -21.31 21.69 -18.73
C GLY A 56 -22.32 20.78 -18.00
N ILE A 57 -23.19 20.11 -18.74
CA ILE A 57 -23.96 18.96 -18.26
C ILE A 57 -23.01 17.77 -18.23
N ILE A 58 -22.57 17.38 -17.04
CA ILE A 58 -21.63 16.27 -16.85
C ILE A 58 -22.26 14.97 -17.39
N THR A 59 -21.47 14.16 -18.10
CA THR A 59 -21.89 12.84 -18.58
C THR A 59 -20.84 11.76 -18.39
N ALA A 60 -21.32 10.52 -18.32
CA ALA A 60 -20.51 9.31 -18.29
C ALA A 60 -20.72 8.41 -19.53
N LYS A 61 -21.44 8.89 -20.55
CA LYS A 61 -21.71 8.14 -21.79
C LYS A 61 -21.83 9.06 -23.01
N VAL A 62 -21.20 8.66 -24.12
CA VAL A 62 -21.09 9.43 -25.37
C VAL A 62 -22.45 9.86 -25.93
N ASN A 63 -23.49 9.01 -25.84
CA ASN A 63 -24.80 9.29 -26.45
C ASN A 63 -25.70 10.26 -25.67
N ASN A 64 -25.17 10.95 -24.65
CA ASN A 64 -25.88 12.02 -23.95
C ASN A 64 -25.47 13.38 -24.53
N THR A 65 -26.28 13.87 -25.46
CA THR A 65 -26.04 15.12 -26.18
C THR A 65 -26.96 16.25 -25.69
N VAL A 66 -26.57 17.49 -25.99
CA VAL A 66 -27.36 18.71 -25.76
C VAL A 66 -27.77 19.27 -27.11
N SER A 67 -29.06 19.15 -27.43
CA SER A 67 -29.64 19.74 -28.64
C SER A 67 -29.60 21.26 -28.56
N VAL A 68 -28.74 21.88 -29.37
CA VAL A 68 -28.54 23.33 -29.50
C VAL A 68 -28.69 23.80 -30.96
N GLU A 69 -29.57 23.11 -31.68
CA GLU A 69 -30.05 23.34 -33.05
C GLU A 69 -30.77 24.70 -33.24
N GLU A 70 -31.01 25.10 -34.49
CA GLU A 70 -31.80 26.28 -34.89
C GLU A 70 -31.31 27.62 -34.27
N ASN A 71 -30.03 27.76 -33.95
CA ASN A 71 -29.46 28.97 -33.33
C ASN A 71 -28.52 29.73 -34.28
N TRP A 72 -28.39 31.06 -34.08
CA TRP A 72 -27.40 31.91 -34.75
C TRP A 72 -26.25 32.20 -33.78
N TRP A 73 -25.02 32.00 -34.25
CA TRP A 73 -23.78 32.04 -33.45
C TRP A 73 -22.89 33.27 -33.74
N GLY A 74 -23.42 34.28 -34.43
CA GLY A 74 -22.68 35.47 -34.86
C GLY A 74 -21.85 35.28 -36.14
N THR A 75 -21.78 34.06 -36.67
CA THR A 75 -21.08 33.69 -37.90
C THR A 75 -21.74 32.46 -38.52
N ALA A 76 -21.69 32.35 -39.86
CA ALA A 76 -22.14 31.17 -40.58
C ALA A 76 -21.03 30.11 -40.79
N ASN A 77 -19.79 30.39 -40.35
CA ASN A 77 -18.65 29.50 -40.54
C ASN A 77 -18.54 28.47 -39.41
N MET A 78 -18.83 27.20 -39.73
CA MET A 78 -18.82 26.06 -38.81
C MET A 78 -17.59 25.97 -37.89
N THR A 79 -16.37 26.25 -38.39
CA THR A 79 -15.16 26.14 -37.55
C THR A 79 -15.09 27.23 -36.48
N GLN A 80 -15.58 28.43 -36.78
CA GLN A 80 -15.70 29.53 -35.82
C GLN A 80 -16.84 29.33 -34.83
N ILE A 81 -17.90 28.58 -35.22
CA ILE A 81 -18.96 28.16 -34.30
C ILE A 81 -18.39 27.16 -33.29
N LYS A 82 -17.69 26.11 -33.77
CA LYS A 82 -17.09 25.10 -32.91
C LYS A 82 -16.14 25.70 -31.88
N HIS A 83 -15.20 26.57 -32.29
CA HIS A 83 -14.30 27.27 -31.37
C HIS A 83 -14.98 28.28 -30.42
N ARG A 84 -16.30 28.42 -30.44
CA ARG A 84 -17.09 29.28 -29.53
C ARG A 84 -18.10 28.50 -28.68
N ILE A 85 -18.12 27.18 -28.79
CA ILE A 85 -18.87 26.27 -27.93
C ILE A 85 -17.83 25.50 -27.12
N PHE A 86 -18.07 25.35 -25.81
CA PHE A 86 -17.23 24.55 -24.92
C PHE A 86 -17.98 23.26 -24.55
N ASP A 87 -17.55 22.11 -25.09
CA ASP A 87 -18.25 20.83 -24.94
C ASP A 87 -17.31 19.62 -24.72
N PHE A 88 -17.76 18.42 -25.07
CA PHE A 88 -17.02 17.16 -24.96
C PHE A 88 -15.69 17.13 -25.73
N ASP A 89 -15.52 17.93 -26.80
CA ASP A 89 -14.25 18.05 -27.53
C ASP A 89 -13.22 18.95 -26.84
N ASP A 90 -13.66 19.79 -25.88
CA ASP A 90 -12.78 20.56 -25.00
C ASP A 90 -12.46 19.77 -23.74
N TRP A 91 -13.50 19.39 -22.99
CA TRP A 91 -13.46 18.59 -21.77
C TRP A 91 -14.37 17.36 -21.91
N ASN A 92 -13.76 16.18 -21.95
CA ASN A 92 -14.43 14.88 -22.17
C ASN A 92 -15.33 14.38 -21.01
N ASN A 93 -15.70 15.26 -20.08
CA ASN A 93 -16.72 15.04 -19.05
C ASN A 93 -18.05 15.77 -19.37
N HIS A 94 -18.05 16.70 -20.31
CA HIS A 94 -19.23 17.47 -20.74
C HIS A 94 -20.07 16.69 -21.77
N ALA A 95 -21.29 17.13 -22.00
CA ALA A 95 -22.16 16.57 -23.02
C ALA A 95 -21.88 17.20 -24.39
N ILE A 96 -21.91 16.40 -25.47
CA ILE A 96 -21.70 16.86 -26.85
C ILE A 96 -22.79 17.88 -27.23
N ALA A 97 -22.42 19.01 -27.82
CA ALA A 97 -23.33 20.07 -28.23
C ALA A 97 -23.76 19.91 -29.71
N GLU A 98 -24.96 19.39 -29.94
CA GLU A 98 -25.56 19.25 -31.27
C GLU A 98 -26.02 20.61 -31.79
N PHE A 99 -25.11 21.37 -32.41
CA PHE A 99 -25.38 22.71 -32.96
C PHE A 99 -25.85 22.72 -34.41
N GLN A 100 -25.83 21.58 -35.11
CA GLN A 100 -26.34 21.46 -36.47
C GLN A 100 -27.79 20.92 -36.46
N PRO A 101 -28.71 21.49 -37.26
CA PRO A 101 -28.51 22.64 -38.14
C PRO A 101 -28.50 23.98 -37.39
N TYR A 102 -27.75 24.96 -37.89
CA TYR A 102 -27.68 26.34 -37.39
C TYR A 102 -28.28 27.34 -38.40
N LEU A 103 -28.57 28.57 -37.96
CA LEU A 103 -29.11 29.64 -38.81
C LEU A 103 -27.98 30.27 -39.67
N LEU A 104 -28.27 30.65 -40.92
CA LEU A 104 -27.26 31.23 -41.82
C LEU A 104 -27.15 32.77 -41.74
N THR A 105 -28.13 33.44 -41.14
CA THR A 105 -28.17 34.89 -40.91
C THR A 105 -28.68 35.22 -39.50
N ASN A 106 -28.49 36.46 -39.06
CA ASN A 106 -28.91 36.98 -37.76
C ASN A 106 -30.43 37.29 -37.71
N ASP A 107 -31.26 36.31 -38.03
CA ASP A 107 -32.73 36.44 -38.14
C ASP A 107 -33.40 35.12 -37.71
N PHE A 108 -34.57 35.20 -37.07
CA PHE A 108 -35.36 34.04 -36.62
C PHE A 108 -36.04 33.30 -37.79
N GLU A 109 -36.23 33.95 -38.94
CA GLU A 109 -36.77 33.34 -40.16
C GLU A 109 -35.66 32.92 -41.16
N SER A 110 -34.39 32.90 -40.71
CA SER A 110 -33.25 32.50 -41.52
C SER A 110 -33.31 31.04 -42.01
N SER A 111 -32.80 30.79 -43.21
CA SER A 111 -32.56 29.44 -43.72
C SER A 111 -31.52 28.69 -42.89
N PHE A 112 -31.74 27.40 -42.70
CA PHE A 112 -30.86 26.50 -41.98
C PHE A 112 -29.63 26.06 -42.79
N SER A 113 -28.53 25.77 -42.10
CA SER A 113 -27.35 25.09 -42.65
C SER A 113 -27.70 23.67 -43.12
N PRO A 114 -27.19 23.18 -44.26
CA PRO A 114 -27.33 21.78 -44.63
C PRO A 114 -26.61 20.87 -43.63
N SER A 115 -27.26 19.80 -43.20
CA SER A 115 -26.64 18.72 -42.41
C SER A 115 -25.73 17.90 -43.32
N HIS A 116 -24.43 18.18 -43.33
CA HIS A 116 -23.46 17.45 -44.12
C HIS A 116 -22.26 17.05 -43.25
N ASP A 117 -21.98 15.75 -43.22
CA ASP A 117 -20.97 15.15 -42.37
C ASP A 117 -19.59 15.30 -43.02
N PHE A 118 -18.91 16.42 -42.72
CA PHE A 118 -17.59 16.73 -43.25
C PHE A 118 -16.55 15.82 -42.59
N GLY A 119 -16.21 14.71 -43.27
CA GLY A 119 -15.28 13.69 -42.80
C GLY A 119 -14.06 14.25 -42.06
N HIS A 120 -14.00 13.94 -40.76
CA HIS A 120 -13.11 14.60 -39.81
C HIS A 120 -11.61 14.41 -40.12
N THR A 121 -11.02 15.37 -40.83
CA THR A 121 -9.56 15.51 -40.96
C THR A 121 -8.97 16.02 -39.66
N VAL A 122 -8.32 15.14 -38.88
CA VAL A 122 -7.64 15.51 -37.63
C VAL A 122 -6.46 16.43 -37.93
N ASP A 123 -6.42 17.60 -37.29
CA ASP A 123 -5.27 18.50 -37.34
C ASP A 123 -4.14 17.95 -36.46
N ILE A 124 -3.02 17.61 -37.11
CA ILE A 124 -1.85 16.98 -36.49
C ILE A 124 -1.02 17.99 -35.66
N ASP A 125 -1.15 19.29 -35.92
CA ASP A 125 -0.47 20.37 -35.19
C ASP A 125 -1.38 21.07 -34.16
N ASN A 126 -2.70 20.83 -34.21
CA ASN A 126 -3.68 21.24 -33.21
C ASN A 126 -4.45 20.03 -32.63
N LEU A 127 -3.72 19.01 -32.17
CA LEU A 127 -4.29 17.73 -31.73
C LEU A 127 -5.20 17.90 -30.49
N GLY A 128 -6.41 17.36 -30.56
CA GLY A 128 -7.45 17.41 -29.53
C GLY A 128 -8.82 16.95 -30.09
N GLY A 129 -9.80 16.75 -29.20
CA GLY A 129 -11.15 16.30 -29.54
C GLY A 129 -11.29 14.81 -29.87
N GLN A 130 -12.44 14.45 -30.46
CA GLN A 130 -12.77 13.08 -30.85
C GLN A 130 -11.99 12.56 -32.08
N ILE A 131 -11.42 11.37 -31.96
CA ILE A 131 -10.73 10.63 -33.03
C ILE A 131 -11.60 9.45 -33.46
N TYR A 132 -12.26 9.56 -34.62
CA TYR A 132 -13.12 8.52 -35.22
C TYR A 132 -12.38 7.54 -36.15
N HIS A 133 -11.16 7.86 -36.58
CA HIS A 133 -10.40 7.09 -37.57
C HIS A 133 -9.00 6.77 -37.07
N ASN A 134 -8.40 5.69 -37.56
CA ASN A 134 -7.07 5.24 -37.15
C ASN A 134 -6.01 6.32 -37.41
N LEU A 135 -5.28 6.71 -36.36
CA LEU A 135 -4.28 7.77 -36.38
C LEU A 135 -2.92 7.24 -35.95
N THR A 136 -1.86 7.59 -36.69
CA THR A 136 -0.48 7.21 -36.35
C THR A 136 0.37 8.44 -36.07
N LEU A 137 0.81 8.64 -34.83
CA LEU A 137 1.74 9.70 -34.44
C LEU A 137 3.18 9.21 -34.61
N ARG A 138 3.96 9.90 -35.45
CA ARG A 138 5.32 9.51 -35.83
C ARG A 138 6.35 10.42 -35.16
N ASN A 139 7.56 9.92 -34.93
CA ASN A 139 8.63 10.72 -34.33
C ASN A 139 8.98 11.93 -35.22
N ARG A 140 9.10 13.12 -34.61
CA ARG A 140 9.36 14.40 -35.28
C ARG A 140 10.14 15.35 -34.36
N ASN A 141 10.89 16.29 -34.94
CA ASN A 141 11.82 17.17 -34.21
C ASN A 141 11.16 18.10 -33.16
N MET A 142 9.86 18.40 -33.30
CA MET A 142 9.10 19.27 -32.40
C MET A 142 8.04 18.46 -31.65
N PRO A 143 7.84 18.63 -30.34
CA PRO A 143 6.81 17.88 -29.62
C PRO A 143 5.42 18.09 -30.24
N TYR A 144 4.55 17.09 -30.09
CA TYR A 144 3.12 17.25 -30.32
C TYR A 144 2.53 18.00 -29.13
N VAL A 145 1.75 19.06 -29.38
CA VAL A 145 1.08 19.84 -28.33
C VAL A 145 -0.41 19.53 -28.39
N VAL A 146 -0.91 18.88 -27.34
CA VAL A 146 -2.31 18.46 -27.22
C VAL A 146 -3.11 19.60 -26.59
N LYS A 147 -4.02 20.25 -27.32
CA LYS A 147 -4.63 21.53 -26.87
C LYS A 147 -5.94 21.37 -26.09
N SER A 148 -6.70 20.33 -26.38
CA SER A 148 -7.90 19.92 -25.64
C SER A 148 -7.87 18.40 -25.41
N ASP A 149 -8.82 17.88 -24.64
CA ASP A 149 -8.89 16.45 -24.35
C ASP A 149 -8.93 15.61 -25.65
N ILE A 150 -8.12 14.56 -25.73
CA ILE A 150 -8.22 13.57 -26.81
C ILE A 150 -9.19 12.48 -26.38
N THR A 151 -10.20 12.20 -27.21
CA THR A 151 -11.07 11.03 -27.03
C THR A 151 -10.90 10.07 -28.21
N VAL A 152 -10.26 8.92 -27.99
CA VAL A 152 -10.21 7.83 -28.99
C VAL A 152 -11.55 7.13 -28.99
N MET A 153 -12.33 7.28 -30.06
CA MET A 153 -13.69 6.76 -30.17
C MET A 153 -13.69 5.23 -30.36
N PRO A 154 -14.83 4.54 -30.10
CA PRO A 154 -14.94 3.11 -30.37
C PRO A 154 -14.57 2.78 -31.82
N GLN A 155 -13.97 1.61 -32.03
CA GLN A 155 -13.43 1.13 -33.32
C GLN A 155 -12.23 1.93 -33.89
N ALA A 156 -11.84 3.08 -33.31
CA ALA A 156 -10.65 3.82 -33.72
C ALA A 156 -9.39 3.35 -32.98
N VAL A 157 -8.26 3.30 -33.70
CA VAL A 157 -6.95 2.92 -33.17
C VAL A 157 -5.98 4.10 -33.21
N LEU A 158 -5.58 4.60 -32.04
CA LEU A 158 -4.49 5.58 -31.92
C LEU A 158 -3.16 4.85 -31.72
N THR A 159 -2.23 5.02 -32.65
CA THR A 159 -0.87 4.43 -32.61
C THR A 159 0.17 5.52 -32.36
N ILE A 160 1.13 5.26 -31.48
CA ILE A 160 2.22 6.17 -31.11
C ILE A 160 3.56 5.45 -31.29
N ASP A 161 4.39 5.95 -32.20
CA ASP A 161 5.69 5.36 -32.56
C ASP A 161 6.79 5.62 -31.51
N PRO A 162 7.87 4.80 -31.48
CA PRO A 162 9.04 5.02 -30.62
C PRO A 162 9.65 6.43 -30.72
N GLY A 163 10.04 6.99 -29.58
CA GLY A 163 10.66 8.31 -29.47
C GLY A 163 9.71 9.51 -29.63
N VAL A 164 8.41 9.31 -29.85
CA VAL A 164 7.42 10.40 -29.90
C VAL A 164 7.34 11.13 -28.55
N VAL A 165 7.26 12.47 -28.62
CA VAL A 165 7.09 13.36 -27.47
C VAL A 165 5.75 14.10 -27.56
N LEU A 166 4.94 13.96 -26.52
CA LEU A 166 3.66 14.66 -26.31
C LEU A 166 3.80 15.65 -25.14
N GLU A 167 3.36 16.89 -25.37
CA GLU A 167 3.26 17.94 -24.35
C GLU A 167 1.82 18.38 -24.13
N PHE A 168 1.41 18.40 -22.85
CA PHE A 168 0.03 18.67 -22.43
C PHE A 168 -0.05 19.96 -21.57
N PRO A 169 -1.03 20.84 -21.80
CA PRO A 169 -1.42 21.90 -20.87
C PRO A 169 -1.95 21.33 -19.54
N PRO A 170 -2.10 22.19 -18.51
CA PRO A 170 -2.98 21.90 -17.38
C PRO A 170 -4.36 21.46 -17.85
N ASN A 171 -5.01 20.59 -17.05
CA ASN A 171 -6.41 20.21 -17.23
C ASN A 171 -6.78 19.49 -18.54
N VAL A 172 -5.80 19.01 -19.31
CA VAL A 172 -5.97 18.22 -20.54
C VAL A 172 -5.47 16.77 -20.33
N GLY A 173 -6.16 15.77 -20.89
CA GLY A 173 -5.79 14.35 -20.84
C GLY A 173 -6.23 13.54 -22.07
N ILE A 174 -6.17 12.21 -21.93
CA ILE A 174 -6.59 11.25 -22.96
C ILE A 174 -7.68 10.33 -22.38
N LEU A 175 -8.80 10.20 -23.10
CA LEU A 175 -9.83 9.19 -22.90
C LEU A 175 -9.77 8.17 -24.05
N VAL A 176 -9.81 6.88 -23.72
CA VAL A 176 -9.72 5.78 -24.69
C VAL A 176 -10.96 4.90 -24.56
N LEU A 177 -11.81 4.94 -25.59
CA LEU A 177 -13.00 4.10 -25.78
C LEU A 177 -12.81 3.10 -26.94
N GLY A 178 -11.79 3.32 -27.78
CA GLY A 178 -11.26 2.37 -28.76
C GLY A 178 -9.93 1.76 -28.29
N THR A 179 -8.92 1.73 -29.17
CA THR A 179 -7.62 1.09 -28.88
C THR A 179 -6.47 2.10 -28.90
N LEU A 180 -5.58 2.05 -27.90
CA LEU A 180 -4.31 2.79 -27.86
C LEU A 180 -3.11 1.84 -27.98
N LYS A 181 -2.26 2.04 -29.00
CA LYS A 181 -1.04 1.26 -29.25
C LYS A 181 0.19 2.16 -29.14
N ALA A 182 0.84 2.17 -27.98
CA ALA A 182 2.02 3.00 -27.70
C ALA A 182 3.22 2.10 -27.33
N ARG A 183 4.03 1.72 -28.33
CA ARG A 183 5.21 0.86 -28.13
C ARG A 183 6.49 1.63 -28.41
N GLY A 184 7.24 1.96 -27.36
CA GLY A 184 8.60 2.50 -27.46
C GLY A 184 9.69 1.41 -27.48
N PHE A 185 10.95 1.85 -27.43
CA PHE A 185 12.11 0.98 -27.19
C PHE A 185 12.85 1.42 -25.92
N PRO A 186 13.72 0.58 -25.31
CA PRO A 186 14.51 0.93 -24.13
C PRO A 186 15.27 2.26 -24.26
N ASP A 187 15.86 2.51 -25.43
CA ASP A 187 16.63 3.72 -25.76
C ASP A 187 15.76 4.85 -26.36
N HIS A 188 14.69 4.47 -27.06
CA HIS A 188 13.78 5.38 -27.77
C HIS A 188 12.37 5.31 -27.17
N ARG A 189 12.28 5.77 -25.92
CA ARG A 189 11.04 5.76 -25.13
C ARG A 189 10.06 6.81 -25.63
N ILE A 190 8.76 6.50 -25.54
CA ILE A 190 7.69 7.49 -25.76
C ILE A 190 7.62 8.37 -24.51
N ILE A 191 7.50 9.69 -24.68
CA ILE A 191 7.51 10.65 -23.56
C ILE A 191 6.22 11.47 -23.55
N MET A 192 5.45 11.38 -22.46
CA MET A 192 4.27 12.19 -22.20
C MET A 192 4.56 13.09 -20.99
N ARG A 193 4.55 14.42 -21.18
CA ARG A 193 4.94 15.39 -20.14
C ARG A 193 4.07 16.65 -20.18
N PRO A 194 4.00 17.45 -19.10
CA PRO A 194 3.38 18.77 -19.17
C PRO A 194 4.19 19.72 -20.07
N LEU A 195 3.51 20.76 -20.58
CA LEU A 195 4.08 21.79 -21.44
C LEU A 195 5.29 22.47 -20.79
N LYS A 196 6.43 22.52 -21.51
CA LYS A 196 7.68 23.11 -21.02
C LYS A 196 7.70 24.63 -21.05
N ASP A 197 7.11 25.24 -22.07
CA ASP A 197 7.33 26.65 -22.39
C ASP A 197 6.05 27.49 -22.28
N LYS A 198 6.04 28.42 -21.33
CA LYS A 198 4.89 29.28 -21.02
C LYS A 198 4.84 30.57 -21.87
N SER A 199 5.74 30.74 -22.83
CA SER A 199 5.88 31.99 -23.62
C SER A 199 4.72 32.29 -24.58
N ASN A 200 4.04 31.27 -25.11
CA ASN A 200 2.98 31.44 -26.12
C ASN A 200 1.57 31.68 -25.56
N TYR A 201 1.31 31.41 -24.27
CA TYR A 201 0.13 31.96 -23.60
C TYR A 201 0.43 33.38 -23.13
N LYS A 202 -0.42 34.35 -23.51
CA LYS A 202 -0.27 35.77 -23.14
C LYS A 202 -0.55 36.03 -21.65
N HIS A 203 0.30 35.50 -20.77
CA HIS A 203 0.37 35.97 -19.39
C HIS A 203 0.76 37.45 -19.39
N ILE A 204 -0.20 38.31 -19.05
CA ILE A 204 0.07 39.72 -18.76
C ILE A 204 1.00 39.77 -17.56
N SER A 205 2.28 40.06 -17.81
CA SER A 205 3.32 40.18 -16.80
C SER A 205 3.08 41.44 -15.95
N ARG A 206 2.19 41.33 -14.95
CA ARG A 206 2.09 42.32 -13.89
C ARG A 206 3.35 42.23 -13.03
N LYS A 207 4.09 43.33 -12.97
CA LYS A 207 5.24 43.51 -12.07
C LYS A 207 4.86 43.06 -10.66
N LYS A 208 5.79 42.39 -9.98
CA LYS A 208 5.75 42.16 -8.53
C LYS A 208 5.54 43.51 -7.84
N ARG A 209 4.33 43.77 -7.34
CA ARG A 209 4.12 44.70 -6.23
C ARG A 209 4.49 43.93 -4.96
N GLU A 210 5.09 44.60 -3.98
CA GLU A 210 5.06 44.08 -2.62
C GLU A 210 3.60 43.82 -2.22
N LEU A 211 3.35 42.65 -1.62
CA LEU A 211 2.10 42.40 -0.92
C LEU A 211 2.23 43.09 0.44
N GLU A 212 1.64 44.28 0.59
CA GLU A 212 1.28 44.72 1.95
C GLU A 212 0.32 43.67 2.52
N PRO A 213 0.57 43.13 3.72
CA PRO A 213 -0.32 42.15 4.33
C PRO A 213 -1.62 42.85 4.73
N LEU A 214 -2.66 42.72 3.90
CA LEU A 214 -3.99 43.26 4.16
C LEU A 214 -4.62 42.53 5.36
N GLN A 215 -4.39 43.10 6.54
CA GLN A 215 -4.48 42.47 7.86
C GLN A 215 -5.94 42.16 8.30
N SER A 216 -6.56 41.16 7.68
CA SER A 216 -7.84 40.58 8.09
C SER A 216 -7.92 39.08 7.77
N ASN A 217 -6.83 38.33 8.00
CA ASN A 217 -6.86 36.87 7.95
C ASN A 217 -7.78 36.37 9.06
N GLN A 218 -8.96 35.87 8.68
CA GLN A 218 -9.98 35.40 9.64
C GLN A 218 -9.77 33.93 10.01
N ILE A 219 -8.80 33.27 9.37
CA ILE A 219 -8.32 31.94 9.69
C ILE A 219 -6.80 31.93 9.88
N ARG A 220 -6.30 30.99 10.69
CA ARG A 220 -4.88 30.64 10.78
C ARG A 220 -4.71 29.14 10.99
N LEU A 221 -3.50 28.65 10.70
CA LEU A 221 -3.06 27.31 11.09
C LEU A 221 -2.16 27.43 12.34
N CYS A 222 -2.43 26.64 13.36
CA CYS A 222 -1.66 26.60 14.61
C CYS A 222 -1.18 25.19 14.93
N LYS A 223 0.13 24.97 15.08
CA LYS A 223 0.68 23.68 15.54
C LYS A 223 0.59 23.55 17.07
N ASP A 224 1.38 24.36 17.75
CA ASP A 224 1.54 24.35 19.21
C ASP A 224 0.79 25.52 19.85
N SER A 225 0.30 25.33 21.07
CA SER A 225 -0.54 26.25 21.88
C SER A 225 -0.21 27.75 21.89
N ARG A 226 1.01 28.17 21.56
CA ARG A 226 1.39 29.59 21.45
C ARG A 226 1.12 30.21 20.07
N CYS A 227 1.10 29.39 19.01
CA CYS A 227 0.97 29.82 17.61
C CYS A 227 1.97 30.93 17.22
N GLU A 228 3.15 30.94 17.84
CA GLU A 228 4.25 31.88 17.56
C GLU A 228 5.05 31.38 16.35
N TYR A 229 5.33 32.28 15.41
CA TYR A 229 6.04 31.99 14.17
C TYR A 229 7.06 33.11 13.88
N GLU A 230 8.20 32.77 13.30
CA GLU A 230 9.17 33.75 12.80
C GLU A 230 8.59 34.48 11.58
N GLU A 231 8.78 35.80 11.48
CA GLU A 231 8.01 36.67 10.57
C GLU A 231 8.16 36.36 9.07
N ASP A 232 9.20 35.62 8.68
CA ASP A 232 9.47 35.19 7.29
C ASP A 232 8.99 33.74 6.96
N GLN A 233 8.46 32.96 7.92
CA GLN A 233 8.16 31.54 7.69
C GLN A 233 6.69 31.28 7.31
N TYR A 234 6.44 30.92 6.05
CA TYR A 234 5.12 30.51 5.55
C TYR A 234 4.59 29.24 6.25
N VAL A 235 3.60 29.40 7.12
CA VAL A 235 2.93 28.31 7.84
C VAL A 235 1.99 27.56 6.89
N ASN A 236 2.43 26.42 6.38
CA ASN A 236 1.65 25.58 5.46
C ASN A 236 0.89 24.43 6.11
N GLU A 237 1.10 24.14 7.40
CA GLU A 237 0.39 23.06 8.12
C GLU A 237 0.11 23.41 9.59
N GLY A 238 -1.02 22.93 10.13
CA GLY A 238 -1.44 23.12 11.53
C GLY A 238 -2.94 22.86 11.75
N PHE A 239 -3.40 22.98 12.99
CA PHE A 239 -4.82 22.95 13.34
C PHE A 239 -5.51 24.27 12.92
N LEU A 240 -6.72 24.17 12.37
CA LEU A 240 -7.49 25.33 11.93
C LEU A 240 -8.08 26.10 13.12
N GLU A 241 -7.73 27.38 13.22
CA GLU A 241 -8.31 28.33 14.16
C GLU A 241 -8.96 29.50 13.41
N TYR A 242 -10.15 29.90 13.84
CA TYR A 242 -10.95 30.99 13.27
C TYR A 242 -10.99 32.19 14.22
N PHE A 243 -10.88 33.41 13.70
CA PHE A 243 -10.86 34.64 14.49
C PHE A 243 -12.27 35.23 14.67
N ASN A 244 -12.84 35.09 15.86
CA ASN A 244 -14.11 35.70 16.18
C ASN A 244 -13.93 37.22 16.41
N LYS A 245 -14.24 38.01 15.38
CA LYS A 245 -14.19 39.49 15.39
C LYS A 245 -15.01 40.16 16.50
N THR A 246 -15.98 39.48 17.13
CA THR A 246 -16.81 40.05 18.22
C THR A 246 -16.22 39.82 19.60
N THR A 247 -15.48 38.73 19.81
CA THR A 247 -14.82 38.42 21.09
C THR A 247 -13.32 38.68 21.08
N PHE A 248 -12.76 39.04 19.91
CA PHE A 248 -11.31 39.19 19.65
C PHE A 248 -10.51 37.93 20.01
N GLN A 249 -11.12 36.75 19.87
CA GLN A 249 -10.54 35.47 20.27
C GLN A 249 -10.40 34.50 19.09
N TRP A 250 -9.28 33.79 19.03
CA TRP A 250 -9.08 32.63 18.16
C TRP A 250 -9.80 31.40 18.73
N VAL A 251 -10.59 30.72 17.89
CA VAL A 251 -11.43 29.57 18.24
C VAL A 251 -11.03 28.37 17.38
N PRO A 252 -10.64 27.21 17.97
CA PRO A 252 -10.23 26.03 17.21
C PRO A 252 -11.42 25.27 16.62
N MET A 253 -11.32 24.85 15.36
CA MET A 253 -12.44 24.24 14.61
C MET A 253 -12.54 22.73 14.83
N CYS A 254 -13.75 22.22 15.10
CA CYS A 254 -14.04 20.79 15.27
C CYS A 254 -15.27 20.29 14.48
N ASP A 255 -15.41 20.62 13.18
CA ASP A 255 -16.50 20.04 12.39
C ASP A 255 -16.19 18.59 11.95
N PRO A 256 -16.88 17.55 12.46
CA PRO A 256 -16.71 16.18 11.97
C PRO A 256 -17.26 15.96 10.54
N ARG A 257 -17.83 16.99 9.89
CA ARG A 257 -18.18 17.00 8.47
C ARG A 257 -17.26 17.89 7.63
N PHE A 258 -16.09 18.30 8.13
CA PHE A 258 -15.12 19.04 7.33
C PHE A 258 -14.65 18.21 6.11
N THR A 259 -14.40 18.86 4.98
CA THR A 259 -14.14 18.22 3.68
C THR A 259 -12.93 18.80 2.96
N GLU A 260 -12.50 18.10 1.91
CA GLU A 260 -11.43 18.54 1.00
C GLU A 260 -11.77 19.89 0.34
N ARG A 261 -13.04 20.16 0.05
CA ARG A 261 -13.51 21.47 -0.48
C ARG A 261 -13.31 22.61 0.52
N ASN A 262 -13.59 22.39 1.80
CA ASN A 262 -13.28 23.38 2.84
C ASN A 262 -11.77 23.60 2.96
N ALA A 263 -10.97 22.53 2.91
CA ALA A 263 -9.50 22.62 2.94
C ALA A 263 -8.95 23.41 1.73
N GLN A 264 -9.51 23.22 0.54
CA GLN A 264 -9.16 23.96 -0.68
C GLN A 264 -9.34 25.47 -0.50
N VAL A 265 -10.46 25.92 0.08
CA VAL A 265 -10.70 27.35 0.33
C VAL A 265 -9.77 27.91 1.40
N VAL A 266 -9.60 27.21 2.53
CA VAL A 266 -8.65 27.60 3.59
C VAL A 266 -7.25 27.80 3.03
N CYS A 267 -6.76 26.85 2.24
CA CYS A 267 -5.43 26.94 1.64
C CYS A 267 -5.31 28.06 0.60
N ARG A 268 -6.39 28.40 -0.10
CA ARG A 268 -6.41 29.52 -1.06
C ARG A 268 -6.39 30.87 -0.35
N GLU A 269 -7.17 31.07 0.72
CA GLU A 269 -7.16 32.30 1.52
C GLU A 269 -5.76 32.54 2.14
N LEU A 270 -5.07 31.47 2.54
CA LEU A 270 -3.69 31.51 3.04
C LEU A 270 -2.60 31.64 1.94
N GLY A 271 -2.96 31.72 0.66
CA GLY A 271 -2.00 31.95 -0.44
C GLY A 271 -1.27 30.70 -0.96
N PHE A 272 -1.78 29.51 -0.70
CA PHE A 272 -1.24 28.23 -1.19
C PHE A 272 -2.03 27.66 -2.38
N ASN A 273 -1.54 26.56 -2.95
CA ASN A 273 -2.23 25.84 -4.02
C ASN A 273 -3.35 24.94 -3.45
N PRO A 274 -4.64 25.18 -3.76
CA PRO A 274 -5.75 24.38 -3.24
C PRO A 274 -5.68 22.90 -3.64
N LEU A 275 -5.12 22.57 -4.81
CA LEU A 275 -5.05 21.20 -5.33
C LEU A 275 -4.22 20.26 -4.45
N ASN A 276 -3.29 20.82 -3.66
CA ASN A 276 -2.43 20.08 -2.75
C ASN A 276 -2.94 20.03 -1.29
N ALA A 277 -4.11 20.60 -1.02
CA ALA A 277 -4.75 20.53 0.30
C ALA A 277 -4.84 19.07 0.79
N TYR A 278 -4.65 18.91 2.09
CA TYR A 278 -4.85 17.69 2.85
C TYR A 278 -5.45 18.10 4.20
N PHE A 279 -6.35 17.28 4.75
CA PHE A 279 -6.94 17.49 6.06
C PHE A 279 -7.10 16.15 6.79
N ASP A 280 -7.05 16.19 8.12
CA ASP A 280 -7.35 15.07 8.99
C ASP A 280 -7.86 15.59 10.36
N HIS A 281 -8.25 14.68 11.26
CA HIS A 281 -8.99 14.97 12.48
C HIS A 281 -8.41 14.22 13.69
N ASP A 282 -7.69 14.91 14.58
CA ASP A 282 -7.19 14.34 15.83
C ASP A 282 -7.33 15.28 17.04
N ILE A 283 -7.12 14.77 18.24
CA ILE A 283 -7.15 15.55 19.49
C ILE A 283 -5.91 16.45 19.61
N ARG A 284 -6.08 17.67 20.14
CA ARG A 284 -4.92 18.49 20.57
C ARG A 284 -4.53 18.04 21.98
N ILE A 285 -3.42 17.31 22.09
CA ILE A 285 -2.90 16.75 23.36
C ILE A 285 -2.58 17.80 24.45
N GLU A 286 -2.44 19.06 24.03
CA GLU A 286 -2.26 20.24 24.89
C GLU A 286 -3.56 20.77 25.51
N PHE A 287 -4.73 20.37 25.00
CA PHE A 287 -6.01 20.77 25.56
C PHE A 287 -6.41 19.86 26.71
N HIS A 288 -6.69 20.48 27.86
CA HIS A 288 -7.21 19.83 29.06
C HIS A 288 -8.65 20.28 29.32
N SER A 289 -9.30 19.69 30.33
CA SER A 289 -10.72 19.90 30.68
C SER A 289 -11.21 21.35 30.65
N ASN A 290 -10.36 22.31 31.05
CA ASN A 290 -10.72 23.71 31.23
C ASN A 290 -10.28 24.61 30.05
N SER A 291 -9.47 24.15 29.10
CA SER A 291 -8.83 25.03 28.09
C SER A 291 -9.83 25.81 27.24
N LEU A 292 -10.96 25.21 26.90
CA LEU A 292 -12.00 25.78 26.02
C LEU A 292 -13.12 26.49 26.79
N SER A 293 -13.09 26.50 28.14
CA SER A 293 -14.15 27.04 29.00
C SER A 293 -14.40 28.56 28.87
N ARG A 294 -13.46 29.29 28.26
CA ARG A 294 -13.55 30.74 28.03
C ARG A 294 -14.31 31.11 26.74
N ILE A 295 -14.54 30.16 25.83
CA ILE A 295 -15.14 30.42 24.51
C ILE A 295 -16.67 30.50 24.66
N TRP A 296 -17.22 31.72 24.72
CA TRP A 296 -18.66 31.97 24.86
C TRP A 296 -19.47 31.82 23.57
N SER A 297 -18.84 31.96 22.41
CA SER A 297 -19.49 31.77 21.10
C SER A 297 -18.55 31.07 20.13
N TRP A 298 -19.09 30.04 19.48
CA TRP A 298 -18.40 29.24 18.47
C TRP A 298 -18.85 29.66 17.07
N PRO A 299 -17.96 29.65 16.06
CA PRO A 299 -18.38 29.78 14.67
C PRO A 299 -19.23 28.56 14.27
N GLU A 300 -20.24 28.80 13.44
CA GLU A 300 -21.05 27.72 12.89
C GLU A 300 -20.31 27.02 11.72
N PRO A 301 -20.50 25.71 11.50
CA PRO A 301 -19.81 25.01 10.42
C PRO A 301 -20.21 25.50 9.02
N LEU A 302 -19.21 25.74 8.17
CA LEU A 302 -19.36 26.24 6.80
C LEU A 302 -19.18 25.11 5.77
N GLN A 303 -19.79 25.27 4.60
CA GLN A 303 -19.91 24.24 3.56
C GLN A 303 -19.50 24.80 2.19
N CYS A 304 -18.19 24.85 1.92
CA CYS A 304 -17.61 25.39 0.68
C CYS A 304 -17.80 24.50 -0.56
N VAL A 305 -17.84 25.12 -1.74
CA VAL A 305 -17.73 24.47 -3.06
C VAL A 305 -16.28 24.13 -3.40
N GLY A 306 -15.30 24.88 -2.85
CA GLY A 306 -13.89 24.80 -3.24
C GLY A 306 -13.49 25.85 -4.28
N THR A 307 -14.43 26.70 -4.70
CA THR A 307 -14.25 27.76 -5.70
C THR A 307 -14.23 29.17 -5.09
N GLU A 308 -14.54 29.31 -3.79
CA GLU A 308 -14.59 30.57 -3.04
C GLU A 308 -13.21 31.25 -2.84
N SER A 309 -13.23 32.56 -2.55
CA SER A 309 -12.02 33.35 -2.25
C SER A 309 -11.60 33.29 -0.78
N LYS A 310 -12.56 33.19 0.14
CA LYS A 310 -12.37 33.15 1.59
C LYS A 310 -13.26 32.09 2.20
N TYR A 311 -12.87 31.60 3.37
CA TYR A 311 -13.64 30.61 4.11
C TYR A 311 -15.02 31.14 4.54
N GLU A 312 -15.14 32.44 4.82
CA GLU A 312 -16.42 33.10 5.16
C GLU A 312 -17.37 33.33 3.97
N ASP A 313 -16.88 33.25 2.73
CA ASP A 313 -17.75 33.33 1.55
C ASP A 313 -18.61 32.06 1.41
N CYS A 314 -18.22 30.97 2.08
CA CYS A 314 -18.90 29.68 2.05
C CYS A 314 -20.20 29.68 2.89
N PRO A 315 -21.30 29.08 2.42
CA PRO A 315 -22.57 29.07 3.14
C PRO A 315 -22.50 28.28 4.45
N ILE A 316 -23.24 28.76 5.46
CA ILE A 316 -23.44 28.04 6.74
C ILE A 316 -24.21 26.73 6.46
N ARG A 317 -23.81 25.64 7.10
CA ARG A 317 -24.38 24.29 6.89
C ARG A 317 -25.74 24.10 7.57
N LEU A 318 -26.78 24.76 7.05
CA LEU A 318 -28.18 24.80 7.53
C LEU A 318 -28.88 23.44 7.70
N ASN A 319 -28.27 22.34 7.25
CA ASN A 319 -28.83 20.99 7.30
C ASN A 319 -28.89 20.45 8.75
N GLY A 320 -30.05 20.60 9.39
CA GLY A 320 -30.41 19.92 10.66
C GLY A 320 -30.16 20.70 11.95
N GLN A 321 -29.71 21.95 11.89
CA GLN A 321 -29.80 22.85 13.05
C GLN A 321 -31.19 23.50 13.09
N GLN A 322 -32.14 22.78 13.70
CA GLN A 322 -33.37 23.42 14.19
C GLN A 322 -33.02 24.53 15.19
N TYR A 323 -33.80 25.62 15.15
CA TYR A 323 -33.65 26.80 16.00
C TYR A 323 -33.40 26.44 17.47
N GLY A 324 -32.26 26.88 18.03
CA GLY A 324 -31.98 26.83 19.47
C GLY A 324 -30.66 26.16 19.89
N HIS A 325 -29.96 25.44 19.01
CA HIS A 325 -28.70 24.76 19.34
C HIS A 325 -27.47 25.42 18.68
N GLN A 326 -26.66 26.10 19.50
CA GLN A 326 -25.33 26.61 19.13
C GLN A 326 -24.32 25.47 18.96
N HIS A 327 -23.43 25.57 17.97
CA HIS A 327 -22.26 24.70 17.87
C HIS A 327 -21.32 24.85 19.10
N SER A 328 -20.58 23.79 19.45
CA SER A 328 -19.54 23.83 20.49
C SER A 328 -18.60 22.63 20.45
N CYS A 329 -17.32 22.85 20.78
CA CYS A 329 -16.29 21.81 20.87
C CYS A 329 -15.99 21.43 22.33
N LYS A 330 -15.66 20.16 22.57
CA LYS A 330 -15.08 19.68 23.83
C LYS A 330 -13.57 19.65 23.71
N TRP A 331 -12.86 19.70 24.84
CA TRP A 331 -11.38 19.62 24.86
C TRP A 331 -10.84 18.34 24.22
N ASN A 332 -11.60 17.24 24.32
CA ASN A 332 -11.30 15.94 23.70
C ASN A 332 -12.07 15.69 22.37
N SER A 333 -12.60 16.75 21.74
CA SER A 333 -13.06 16.66 20.35
C SER A 333 -11.87 16.44 19.41
N LYS A 334 -12.10 15.80 18.26
CA LYS A 334 -11.14 15.85 17.15
C LYS A 334 -11.21 17.24 16.50
N PHE A 335 -10.07 17.90 16.36
CA PHE A 335 -9.92 19.20 15.71
C PHE A 335 -9.41 19.03 14.29
N VAL A 336 -9.78 19.95 13.40
CA VAL A 336 -9.38 19.90 12.00
C VAL A 336 -7.91 20.29 11.87
N PHE A 337 -7.06 19.36 11.44
CA PHE A 337 -5.69 19.61 11.00
C PHE A 337 -5.68 19.78 9.47
N ILE A 338 -4.93 20.76 8.96
CA ILE A 338 -4.84 21.07 7.52
C ILE A 338 -3.37 21.22 7.14
N ASN A 339 -3.02 20.73 5.94
CA ASN A 339 -1.77 21.03 5.25
C ASN A 339 -2.06 21.49 3.81
N CYS A 340 -1.47 22.62 3.43
CA CYS A 340 -1.66 23.29 2.15
C CYS A 340 -0.52 23.07 1.13
N GLY A 341 0.54 22.35 1.52
CA GLY A 341 1.62 21.95 0.61
C GLY A 341 2.62 23.07 0.27
N ASP A 342 3.00 23.15 -1.00
CA ASP A 342 3.99 24.11 -1.50
C ASP A 342 3.31 25.47 -1.82
N PRO A 343 3.94 26.62 -1.50
CA PRO A 343 3.37 27.94 -1.78
C PRO A 343 3.33 28.25 -3.29
N LEU A 344 2.40 29.14 -3.69
CA LEU A 344 2.10 29.56 -5.08
C LEU A 344 3.28 30.17 -5.90
N SER A 345 4.47 30.24 -5.31
CA SER A 345 5.70 30.76 -5.92
C SER A 345 6.38 29.76 -6.87
N ASP A 346 6.34 28.45 -6.60
CA ASP A 346 7.02 27.44 -7.43
C ASP A 346 6.21 27.07 -8.70
N LYS A 347 6.11 28.02 -9.62
CA LYS A 347 5.36 27.93 -10.88
C LYS A 347 5.93 26.91 -11.90
N ARG A 348 6.88 26.06 -11.49
CA ARG A 348 7.65 25.14 -12.35
C ARG A 348 6.99 23.77 -12.53
N LYS A 349 6.16 23.33 -11.58
CA LYS A 349 5.42 22.06 -11.66
C LYS A 349 4.08 22.28 -12.37
N THR A 350 4.10 22.29 -13.71
CA THR A 350 2.89 22.10 -14.51
C THR A 350 2.43 20.65 -14.40
N TYR A 351 1.12 20.43 -14.49
CA TYR A 351 0.46 19.13 -14.43
C TYR A 351 -0.37 18.91 -15.70
N TRP A 352 -0.82 17.68 -15.91
CA TRP A 352 -1.86 17.32 -16.90
C TRP A 352 -2.69 16.15 -16.38
N GLY A 353 -3.73 15.75 -17.10
CA GLY A 353 -4.70 14.75 -16.67
C GLY A 353 -4.09 13.36 -16.47
N GLY A 354 -3.78 12.70 -17.57
CA GLY A 354 -3.38 11.28 -17.62
C GLY A 354 -4.05 10.56 -18.79
N ILE A 355 -3.93 9.23 -18.80
CA ILE A 355 -4.60 8.34 -19.77
C ILE A 355 -5.70 7.56 -19.05
N ARG A 356 -6.92 7.55 -19.58
CA ARG A 356 -8.06 6.84 -18.97
C ARG A 356 -8.72 5.91 -19.99
N PHE A 357 -8.84 4.63 -19.64
CA PHE A 357 -9.58 3.62 -20.39
C PHE A 357 -10.97 3.46 -19.79
N ALA A 358 -11.99 3.44 -20.64
CA ALA A 358 -13.38 3.26 -20.23
C ALA A 358 -14.18 2.54 -21.33
N ASP A 359 -15.21 1.78 -20.92
CA ASP A 359 -16.17 1.21 -21.86
C ASP A 359 -17.08 2.34 -22.40
N PRO A 360 -17.32 2.44 -23.73
CA PRO A 360 -18.31 3.38 -24.29
C PRO A 360 -19.76 3.09 -23.88
N LEU A 361 -20.05 1.89 -23.34
CA LEU A 361 -21.34 1.47 -22.82
C LEU A 361 -21.27 1.26 -21.30
N PHE A 362 -22.42 1.35 -20.61
CA PHE A 362 -22.50 1.04 -19.18
C PHE A 362 -22.55 -0.47 -18.87
N GLU A 363 -22.70 -1.30 -19.90
CA GLU A 363 -22.76 -2.76 -19.78
C GLU A 363 -21.66 -3.39 -20.64
N GLN A 364 -20.73 -4.09 -19.99
CA GLN A 364 -19.62 -4.76 -20.66
C GLN A 364 -20.15 -5.96 -21.45
N GLN A 365 -19.77 -6.08 -22.73
CA GLN A 365 -20.21 -7.18 -23.59
C GLN A 365 -19.43 -8.49 -23.31
N LEU A 366 -19.74 -9.15 -22.20
CA LEU A 366 -19.10 -10.36 -21.62
C LEU A 366 -19.12 -11.63 -22.52
N PHE A 367 -19.49 -11.50 -23.80
CA PHE A 367 -19.61 -12.57 -24.78
C PHE A 367 -18.82 -12.34 -26.07
N ILE A 368 -18.16 -11.19 -26.29
CA ILE A 368 -17.41 -10.92 -27.56
C ILE A 368 -16.39 -12.03 -27.88
N HIS A 369 -15.60 -12.45 -26.88
CA HIS A 369 -14.63 -13.55 -26.99
C HIS A 369 -15.26 -14.95 -27.24
N ARG A 370 -16.59 -15.05 -27.34
CA ARG A 370 -17.37 -16.24 -27.73
C ARG A 370 -18.22 -15.99 -28.98
N MET A 371 -18.12 -14.80 -29.59
CA MET A 371 -18.74 -14.52 -30.88
C MET A 371 -17.78 -14.94 -32.00
N HIS A 372 -18.17 -16.03 -32.67
CA HIS A 372 -17.51 -16.56 -33.86
C HIS A 372 -17.87 -15.70 -35.08
N ASP A 373 -16.88 -15.14 -35.76
CA ASP A 373 -17.12 -14.41 -37.00
C ASP A 373 -17.56 -15.37 -38.12
N VAL A 374 -18.79 -15.17 -38.59
CA VAL A 374 -19.44 -15.94 -39.65
C VAL A 374 -18.66 -15.88 -40.98
N HIS A 375 -17.84 -14.87 -41.20
CA HIS A 375 -17.06 -14.70 -42.44
C HIS A 375 -15.62 -15.22 -42.35
N THR A 376 -14.85 -14.89 -41.31
CA THR A 376 -13.45 -15.37 -41.19
C THR A 376 -13.30 -16.69 -40.43
N HIS A 377 -14.35 -17.19 -39.78
CA HIS A 377 -14.32 -18.39 -38.93
C HIS A 377 -13.34 -18.34 -37.74
N ASN A 378 -13.03 -17.14 -37.24
CA ASN A 378 -12.26 -16.94 -36.01
C ASN A 378 -13.15 -16.38 -34.90
N ASP A 379 -12.75 -16.59 -33.64
CA ASP A 379 -13.30 -15.81 -32.52
C ASP A 379 -12.97 -14.32 -32.72
N ILE A 380 -13.94 -13.43 -32.48
CA ILE A 380 -13.70 -11.99 -32.51
C ILE A 380 -12.77 -11.63 -31.34
N LYS A 381 -11.53 -11.28 -31.68
CA LYS A 381 -10.51 -10.80 -30.74
C LYS A 381 -10.40 -9.28 -30.85
N ASP A 382 -10.91 -8.58 -29.85
CA ASP A 382 -10.70 -7.14 -29.70
C ASP A 382 -9.20 -6.83 -29.64
N GLU A 383 -8.76 -5.81 -30.39
CA GLU A 383 -7.39 -5.34 -30.32
C GLU A 383 -7.16 -4.61 -28.99
N GLN A 384 -6.56 -5.31 -28.03
CA GLN A 384 -6.20 -4.77 -26.72
C GLN A 384 -5.29 -3.53 -26.85
N SER A 385 -5.50 -2.56 -25.95
CA SER A 385 -4.57 -1.43 -25.81
C SER A 385 -3.25 -1.89 -25.20
N VAL A 386 -2.13 -1.30 -25.65
CA VAL A 386 -0.78 -1.73 -25.28
C VAL A 386 0.12 -0.51 -25.04
N LEU A 387 0.80 -0.48 -23.89
CA LEU A 387 1.74 0.57 -23.51
C LEU A 387 3.08 -0.06 -23.09
N GLU A 388 4.12 0.11 -23.90
CA GLU A 388 5.45 -0.47 -23.70
C GLU A 388 6.52 0.63 -23.76
N PHE A 389 7.52 0.59 -22.86
CA PHE A 389 8.66 1.53 -22.81
C PHE A 389 8.27 3.03 -22.85
N LEU A 390 7.17 3.39 -22.19
CA LEU A 390 6.64 4.75 -22.14
C LEU A 390 7.06 5.46 -20.83
N THR A 391 7.20 6.79 -20.88
CA THR A 391 7.59 7.65 -19.75
C THR A 391 6.53 8.73 -19.52
N ILE A 392 5.75 8.60 -18.45
CA ILE A 392 4.77 9.60 -18.01
C ILE A 392 5.40 10.52 -16.97
N ILE A 393 5.27 11.83 -17.17
CA ILE A 393 5.74 12.87 -16.26
C ILE A 393 4.58 13.83 -15.98
N GLY A 394 4.36 14.20 -14.71
CA GLY A 394 3.44 15.28 -14.32
C GLY A 394 1.95 15.02 -14.58
N ALA A 395 1.53 13.80 -14.85
CA ALA A 395 0.12 13.44 -14.94
C ALA A 395 -0.51 13.33 -13.54
N GLY A 396 -1.83 13.48 -13.45
CA GLY A 396 -2.63 13.25 -12.25
C GLY A 396 -3.59 14.37 -11.85
N ILE A 397 -3.80 15.40 -12.67
CA ILE A 397 -4.79 16.46 -12.41
C ILE A 397 -5.51 16.84 -13.70
N LEU A 398 -6.81 16.53 -13.77
CA LEU A 398 -7.70 16.76 -14.91
C LEU A 398 -8.87 17.65 -14.47
N HIS A 399 -9.23 18.67 -15.27
CA HIS A 399 -10.35 19.59 -14.97
C HIS A 399 -10.34 20.19 -13.54
N ASN A 400 -9.14 20.49 -13.03
CA ASN A 400 -8.82 20.92 -11.66
C ASN A 400 -9.20 19.94 -10.53
N GLU A 401 -9.41 18.65 -10.85
CA GLU A 401 -9.59 17.57 -9.88
C GLU A 401 -8.44 16.56 -9.91
N LYS A 402 -8.22 15.86 -8.78
CA LYS A 402 -7.26 14.74 -8.71
C LYS A 402 -7.70 13.62 -9.65
N SER A 403 -6.80 13.20 -10.53
CA SER A 403 -7.00 12.13 -11.51
C SER A 403 -5.85 11.12 -11.46
N PRO A 404 -5.99 9.90 -11.99
CA PRO A 404 -4.88 8.95 -12.06
C PRO A 404 -4.01 9.21 -13.30
N ALA A 405 -2.70 9.01 -13.17
CA ALA A 405 -1.77 9.14 -14.31
C ALA A 405 -2.09 8.13 -15.43
N ILE A 406 -2.47 6.91 -15.05
CA ILE A 406 -3.13 5.90 -15.88
C ILE A 406 -4.33 5.39 -15.08
N GLN A 407 -5.50 5.31 -15.71
CA GLN A 407 -6.75 4.83 -15.13
C GLN A 407 -7.35 3.72 -15.98
N GLU A 408 -7.56 2.56 -15.39
CA GLU A 408 -8.48 1.52 -15.86
C GLU A 408 -9.32 1.11 -14.64
N ASN A 409 -10.54 1.64 -14.55
CA ASN A 409 -11.50 1.42 -13.44
C ASN A 409 -11.00 1.56 -11.98
N SER A 410 -9.92 2.32 -11.71
CA SER A 410 -9.52 2.71 -10.33
C SER A 410 -8.68 3.99 -10.28
N ALA A 411 -8.41 4.53 -9.09
CA ALA A 411 -8.11 5.95 -8.95
C ALA A 411 -7.32 6.47 -7.73
N GLY A 412 -6.18 7.12 -7.98
CA GLY A 412 -5.64 8.15 -7.06
C GLY A 412 -4.60 7.71 -6.03
N VAL A 413 -3.80 6.69 -6.33
CA VAL A 413 -2.55 6.33 -5.62
C VAL A 413 -1.47 6.11 -6.69
N GLY A 414 -0.17 6.01 -6.35
CA GLY A 414 0.92 5.85 -7.33
C GLY A 414 0.64 4.79 -8.41
N VAL A 415 0.04 3.66 -7.99
CA VAL A 415 -1.01 2.93 -8.73
C VAL A 415 -2.17 2.67 -7.75
N ASN A 416 -3.42 2.80 -8.20
CA ASN A 416 -4.60 2.29 -7.49
C ASN A 416 -5.33 1.27 -8.40
N ILE A 417 -5.76 0.13 -7.85
CA ILE A 417 -6.53 -0.92 -8.53
C ILE A 417 -7.72 -1.34 -7.64
N LEU A 418 -8.93 -1.36 -8.21
CA LEU A 418 -10.19 -1.67 -7.52
C LEU A 418 -10.93 -2.76 -8.31
N SER A 419 -10.77 -4.01 -7.91
CA SER A 419 -11.34 -5.19 -8.58
C SER A 419 -12.71 -5.54 -8.01
N LEU A 420 -13.77 -5.19 -8.74
CA LEU A 420 -15.17 -5.41 -8.36
C LEU A 420 -15.84 -6.46 -9.26
N THR A 421 -15.51 -7.74 -9.08
CA THR A 421 -16.01 -8.81 -9.96
C THR A 421 -17.49 -9.14 -9.69
N GLY A 422 -17.95 -9.02 -8.44
CA GLY A 422 -19.28 -9.47 -8.02
C GLY A 422 -19.34 -10.98 -7.78
N GLU A 423 -20.53 -11.58 -7.86
CA GLU A 423 -20.71 -13.02 -7.64
C GLU A 423 -21.83 -13.58 -8.54
N GLY A 424 -21.61 -14.73 -9.15
CA GLY A 424 -22.54 -15.35 -10.10
C GLY A 424 -23.69 -16.11 -9.44
N ARG A 425 -23.73 -16.15 -8.10
CA ARG A 425 -24.68 -16.96 -7.32
C ARG A 425 -25.88 -16.14 -6.87
N GLU A 426 -27.05 -16.77 -6.97
CA GLU A 426 -28.30 -16.28 -6.37
C GLU A 426 -28.48 -16.78 -4.92
N SER A 427 -27.46 -16.64 -4.08
CA SER A 427 -27.55 -16.81 -2.63
C SER A 427 -28.38 -15.68 -1.98
N GLU A 428 -28.77 -15.83 -0.71
CA GLU A 428 -29.35 -14.70 0.06
C GLU A 428 -28.28 -13.78 0.64
N HIS A 429 -27.07 -14.30 0.89
CA HIS A 429 -25.91 -13.57 1.38
C HIS A 429 -24.73 -13.72 0.44
N SER A 430 -23.99 -12.63 0.25
CA SER A 430 -22.79 -12.58 -0.59
C SER A 430 -21.61 -13.31 0.08
N SER A 431 -20.78 -13.90 -0.76
CA SER A 431 -19.52 -14.60 -0.43
C SER A 431 -18.37 -13.69 0.04
N PHE A 432 -18.62 -12.38 0.17
CA PHE A 432 -17.66 -11.34 0.57
C PHE A 432 -18.35 -10.25 1.39
N VAL A 433 -17.57 -9.42 2.08
CA VAL A 433 -18.04 -8.23 2.82
C VAL A 433 -17.82 -6.99 1.95
N PRO A 434 -18.79 -6.05 1.82
CA PRO A 434 -18.57 -4.82 1.08
C PRO A 434 -17.33 -4.04 1.58
N LEU A 435 -16.53 -3.51 0.65
CA LEU A 435 -15.39 -2.65 0.98
C LEU A 435 -15.86 -1.36 1.68
N ARG A 436 -14.93 -0.64 2.33
CA ARG A 436 -15.22 0.62 3.04
C ARG A 436 -14.67 1.85 2.32
N ASP A 437 -13.36 1.98 2.20
CA ASP A 437 -12.71 3.26 1.88
C ASP A 437 -12.83 3.63 0.38
N LEU A 438 -13.55 4.70 0.07
CA LEU A 438 -13.95 5.04 -1.31
C LEU A 438 -12.95 6.01 -1.98
N ASN A 439 -11.76 5.50 -2.29
CA ASN A 439 -10.73 6.25 -3.01
C ASN A 439 -11.02 6.25 -4.53
N ILE A 440 -11.98 7.08 -4.97
CA ILE A 440 -12.33 7.28 -6.40
C ILE A 440 -12.36 8.78 -6.78
N PRO A 441 -12.28 9.15 -8.07
CA PRO A 441 -12.48 10.54 -8.52
C PRO A 441 -13.98 10.88 -8.42
N TYR A 442 -14.35 12.15 -8.51
CA TYR A 442 -15.79 12.48 -8.53
C TYR A 442 -16.47 12.03 -9.83
N GLN A 443 -15.73 12.04 -10.94
CA GLN A 443 -16.22 11.75 -12.27
C GLN A 443 -15.55 10.49 -12.84
N LEU A 444 -16.35 9.49 -13.20
CA LEU A 444 -15.92 8.24 -13.83
C LEU A 444 -16.72 8.05 -15.12
N PHE A 445 -16.04 8.13 -16.27
CA PHE A 445 -16.65 7.82 -17.55
C PHE A 445 -16.89 6.30 -17.66
N GLY A 446 -17.98 5.88 -18.31
CA GLY A 446 -18.39 4.47 -18.39
C GLY A 446 -19.08 3.91 -17.13
N LEU A 447 -19.25 4.70 -16.06
CA LEU A 447 -19.88 4.26 -14.80
C LEU A 447 -21.05 5.17 -14.38
N VAL A 448 -22.11 4.57 -13.83
CA VAL A 448 -23.33 5.30 -13.49
C VAL A 448 -23.24 5.92 -12.10
N ASN A 449 -23.20 7.26 -12.04
CA ASN A 449 -23.47 7.99 -10.82
C ASN A 449 -24.99 7.97 -10.51
N ILE A 450 -25.38 7.64 -9.26
CA ILE A 450 -26.79 7.65 -8.82
C ILE A 450 -27.45 9.04 -8.99
N CYS A 451 -26.66 10.12 -9.02
CA CYS A 451 -27.10 11.50 -9.20
C CYS A 451 -26.92 12.05 -10.63
N ASP A 452 -26.48 11.25 -11.60
CA ASP A 452 -26.43 11.69 -13.02
C ASP A 452 -27.84 11.98 -13.61
N PRO A 453 -27.94 12.92 -14.58
CA PRO A 453 -29.18 13.30 -15.27
C PRO A 453 -30.16 12.20 -15.70
N HIS A 454 -29.69 11.00 -16.02
CA HIS A 454 -30.51 9.94 -16.59
C HIS A 454 -31.35 9.25 -15.51
N LYS A 455 -32.53 9.80 -15.23
CA LYS A 455 -33.46 9.24 -14.23
C LYS A 455 -33.81 7.78 -14.50
N GLU A 456 -33.95 7.39 -15.77
CA GLU A 456 -34.26 6.01 -16.18
C GLU A 456 -33.09 5.38 -16.93
N ILE A 457 -32.79 4.12 -16.59
CA ILE A 457 -31.75 3.29 -17.19
C ILE A 457 -32.38 1.96 -17.60
N ILE A 458 -31.97 1.48 -18.78
CA ILE A 458 -32.33 0.17 -19.33
C ILE A 458 -31.09 -0.72 -19.27
N ILE A 459 -31.26 -1.98 -18.83
CA ILE A 459 -30.17 -2.98 -18.73
C ILE A 459 -30.56 -4.33 -19.35
N GLU A 460 -29.58 -4.99 -19.95
CA GLU A 460 -29.69 -6.32 -20.55
C GLU A 460 -29.21 -7.41 -19.59
N GLU A 461 -28.11 -7.18 -18.86
CA GLU A 461 -27.45 -8.17 -18.00
C GLU A 461 -26.97 -7.64 -16.65
N LYS A 462 -26.11 -6.61 -16.61
CA LYS A 462 -25.42 -6.13 -15.39
C LYS A 462 -24.92 -4.70 -15.54
N ILE A 463 -25.22 -3.86 -14.56
CA ILE A 463 -24.69 -2.50 -14.44
C ILE A 463 -24.09 -2.23 -13.04
N LEU A 464 -23.09 -1.35 -12.98
CA LEU A 464 -22.52 -0.82 -11.74
C LEU A 464 -22.99 0.61 -11.49
N ILE A 465 -23.46 0.88 -10.27
CA ILE A 465 -23.94 2.19 -9.83
C ILE A 465 -23.11 2.64 -8.63
N TYR A 466 -22.63 3.88 -8.66
CA TYR A 466 -21.78 4.45 -7.63
C TYR A 466 -22.31 5.78 -7.06
N TYR A 467 -21.83 6.13 -5.87
CA TYR A 467 -21.91 7.46 -5.30
C TYR A 467 -20.66 7.76 -4.47
N LYS A 468 -20.13 8.98 -4.64
CA LYS A 468 -19.08 9.56 -3.80
C LYS A 468 -19.63 10.80 -3.10
N TYR A 469 -19.33 10.95 -1.81
CA TYR A 469 -19.72 12.15 -1.07
C TYR A 469 -18.91 13.39 -1.47
N ASP A 470 -19.62 14.50 -1.63
CA ASP A 470 -19.10 15.86 -1.69
C ASP A 470 -19.61 16.66 -0.47
N ASN A 471 -19.27 17.94 -0.38
CA ASN A 471 -19.71 18.82 0.70
C ASN A 471 -21.22 19.12 0.68
N HIS A 472 -21.92 18.83 -0.42
CA HIS A 472 -23.33 19.17 -0.61
C HIS A 472 -24.29 18.02 -0.26
N PRO A 473 -25.48 18.32 0.31
CA PRO A 473 -26.52 17.31 0.50
C PRO A 473 -27.16 16.91 -0.84
N VAL A 474 -27.54 15.64 -0.98
CA VAL A 474 -28.17 15.10 -2.19
C VAL A 474 -29.40 14.24 -1.89
N ASN A 475 -30.35 14.22 -2.84
CA ASN A 475 -31.57 13.42 -2.80
C ASN A 475 -31.86 12.90 -4.21
N CYS A 476 -31.25 11.77 -4.57
CA CYS A 476 -31.16 11.26 -5.94
C CYS A 476 -31.99 9.98 -6.11
N ILE A 477 -32.62 9.81 -7.27
CA ILE A 477 -33.46 8.65 -7.59
C ILE A 477 -33.14 8.16 -9.01
N LYS A 478 -32.82 6.87 -9.12
CA LYS A 478 -32.59 6.16 -10.40
C LYS A 478 -33.64 5.05 -10.53
N ILE A 479 -34.24 4.93 -11.70
CA ILE A 479 -35.17 3.86 -12.07
C ILE A 479 -34.44 2.96 -13.07
N ILE A 480 -34.39 1.66 -12.80
CA ILE A 480 -33.66 0.67 -13.59
C ILE A 480 -34.65 -0.34 -14.13
N LYS A 481 -34.58 -0.66 -15.43
CA LYS A 481 -35.53 -1.53 -16.14
C LYS A 481 -34.79 -2.60 -16.94
N SER A 482 -35.30 -3.83 -16.98
CA SER A 482 -34.83 -4.83 -17.95
C SER A 482 -35.22 -4.39 -19.37
N ALA A 483 -34.31 -4.54 -20.34
CA ALA A 483 -34.51 -4.17 -21.75
C ALA A 483 -35.81 -4.74 -22.36
N PHE A 484 -36.10 -6.01 -22.11
CA PHE A 484 -37.31 -6.67 -22.58
C PHE A 484 -38.48 -6.59 -21.59
N SER A 485 -38.30 -5.92 -20.45
CA SER A 485 -39.27 -5.84 -19.34
C SER A 485 -39.78 -7.21 -18.84
N ILE A 486 -38.96 -8.26 -18.96
CA ILE A 486 -39.30 -9.65 -18.57
C ILE A 486 -38.42 -10.14 -17.41
N LYS A 487 -37.09 -9.96 -17.48
CA LYS A 487 -36.18 -10.38 -16.41
C LYS A 487 -36.43 -9.55 -15.15
N ARG A 488 -36.38 -10.17 -13.97
CA ARG A 488 -36.37 -9.46 -12.67
C ARG A 488 -34.98 -8.89 -12.41
N LEU A 489 -34.86 -8.00 -11.42
CA LEU A 489 -33.59 -7.35 -11.08
C LEU A 489 -33.13 -7.74 -9.67
N GLY A 490 -31.84 -8.05 -9.54
CA GLY A 490 -31.13 -8.22 -8.28
C GLY A 490 -30.30 -6.98 -7.94
N PHE A 491 -30.14 -6.68 -6.65
CA PHE A 491 -29.32 -5.57 -6.13
C PHE A 491 -28.42 -6.06 -5.00
N ARG A 492 -27.15 -5.64 -5.00
CA ARG A 492 -26.19 -5.88 -3.92
C ARG A 492 -25.25 -4.69 -3.77
N LEU A 493 -24.62 -4.57 -2.60
CA LEU A 493 -23.52 -3.65 -2.34
C LEU A 493 -22.17 -4.36 -2.56
N LEU A 494 -21.27 -3.75 -3.34
CA LEU A 494 -19.88 -4.18 -3.49
C LEU A 494 -18.93 -3.38 -2.57
N GLN A 495 -19.32 -2.13 -2.31
CA GLN A 495 -18.65 -1.21 -1.38
C GLN A 495 -19.71 -0.37 -0.67
N PHE A 496 -19.59 -0.17 0.63
CA PHE A 496 -20.58 0.56 1.43
C PHE A 496 -19.99 1.26 2.65
N ASN A 497 -20.01 2.60 2.62
CA ASN A 497 -19.51 3.46 3.68
C ASN A 497 -20.25 4.81 3.69
N LEU A 498 -21.52 4.82 4.10
CA LEU A 498 -22.29 6.06 4.30
C LEU A 498 -21.81 6.82 5.55
N PHE A 499 -21.93 8.15 5.56
CA PHE A 499 -21.53 8.96 6.72
C PHE A 499 -22.43 8.72 7.95
N ASN A 500 -21.87 8.74 9.18
CA ASN A 500 -22.69 8.58 10.39
C ASN A 500 -23.38 9.87 10.84
N SER A 501 -24.59 10.07 10.34
CA SER A 501 -25.50 11.14 10.73
C SER A 501 -26.41 10.83 11.93
N THR A 502 -26.51 9.59 12.41
CA THR A 502 -27.63 9.16 13.29
C THR A 502 -27.63 9.80 14.68
N ASN A 503 -26.50 10.36 15.11
CA ASN A 503 -26.34 10.96 16.45
C ASN A 503 -26.58 12.48 16.48
N LYS A 504 -27.10 13.08 15.40
CA LYS A 504 -27.44 14.52 15.33
C LYS A 504 -28.78 14.71 14.60
N TYR A 505 -29.44 15.84 14.85
CA TYR A 505 -30.83 16.17 14.45
C TYR A 505 -31.10 16.31 12.93
N THR A 506 -30.21 15.81 12.07
CA THR A 506 -30.42 15.64 10.63
C THR A 506 -31.25 14.41 10.30
N VAL A 507 -31.98 14.45 9.18
CA VAL A 507 -32.44 13.22 8.50
C VAL A 507 -31.21 12.34 8.25
N PRO A 508 -31.23 11.05 8.63
CA PRO A 508 -30.05 10.22 8.51
C PRO A 508 -29.76 9.84 7.05
N ASP A 509 -28.48 9.64 6.73
CA ASP A 509 -28.02 9.17 5.44
C ASP A 509 -28.55 7.74 5.16
N PHE A 510 -29.20 7.55 4.00
CA PHE A 510 -29.78 6.26 3.64
C PHE A 510 -29.81 5.98 2.13
N ILE A 511 -29.75 4.70 1.80
CA ILE A 511 -30.16 4.16 0.49
C ILE A 511 -31.45 3.36 0.72
N SER A 512 -32.44 3.50 -0.16
CA SER A 512 -33.71 2.76 -0.09
C SER A 512 -34.11 2.21 -1.45
N LEU A 513 -34.56 0.95 -1.47
CA LEU A 513 -34.95 0.21 -2.67
C LEU A 513 -36.47 0.07 -2.75
N TYR A 514 -37.04 0.24 -3.94
CA TYR A 514 -38.47 0.06 -4.20
C TYR A 514 -38.70 -0.85 -5.43
N ASP A 515 -39.66 -1.75 -5.31
CA ASP A 515 -40.13 -2.67 -6.36
C ASP A 515 -41.03 -1.88 -7.34
N GLY A 516 -40.57 -1.62 -8.57
CA GLY A 516 -41.27 -0.79 -9.57
C GLY A 516 -40.68 0.60 -9.83
N ASP A 517 -41.29 1.33 -10.77
CA ASP A 517 -40.89 2.68 -11.24
C ASP A 517 -41.26 3.84 -10.30
N ILE A 518 -42.25 3.62 -9.43
CA ILE A 518 -42.83 4.66 -8.58
C ILE A 518 -42.19 4.55 -7.18
N PHE A 519 -41.85 5.67 -6.55
CA PHE A 519 -41.11 5.66 -5.27
C PHE A 519 -41.90 6.26 -4.08
N ASN A 520 -43.13 6.75 -4.31
CA ASN A 520 -43.81 7.63 -3.35
C ASN A 520 -44.83 6.92 -2.43
N VAL A 521 -45.75 6.12 -2.97
CA VAL A 521 -46.85 5.52 -2.17
C VAL A 521 -47.21 4.08 -2.56
N THR A 522 -47.34 3.78 -3.86
CA THR A 522 -47.88 2.48 -4.33
C THR A 522 -46.89 1.32 -4.32
N SER A 523 -45.61 1.59 -4.52
CA SER A 523 -44.58 0.55 -4.70
C SER A 523 -44.03 0.02 -3.39
N LYS A 524 -43.86 -1.30 -3.31
CA LYS A 524 -43.32 -1.96 -2.12
C LYS A 524 -41.84 -1.60 -1.94
N LYS A 525 -41.51 -1.00 -0.79
CA LYS A 525 -40.14 -0.85 -0.33
C LYS A 525 -39.52 -2.22 0.00
N ILE A 526 -38.37 -2.52 -0.60
CA ILE A 526 -37.64 -3.78 -0.46
C ILE A 526 -36.69 -3.71 0.74
N ALA A 527 -35.90 -2.65 0.82
CA ALA A 527 -34.86 -2.47 1.85
C ALA A 527 -34.61 -0.99 2.17
N GLN A 528 -33.92 -0.74 3.30
CA GLN A 528 -33.24 0.52 3.58
C GLN A 528 -31.92 0.26 4.29
N PHE A 529 -30.85 0.86 3.78
CA PHE A 529 -29.51 0.81 4.34
C PHE A 529 -29.19 2.13 5.03
N THR A 530 -28.47 2.06 6.15
CA THR A 530 -27.86 3.20 6.86
C THR A 530 -26.51 2.73 7.38
N MET A 531 -25.60 3.61 7.83
CA MET A 531 -24.27 3.15 8.27
C MET A 531 -24.32 2.08 9.39
N ASN A 532 -25.38 2.04 10.20
CA ASN A 532 -25.55 1.07 11.29
C ASN A 532 -26.24 -0.24 10.86
N SER A 533 -26.61 -0.42 9.58
CA SER A 533 -27.35 -1.61 9.13
C SER A 533 -26.45 -2.83 8.90
N ARG A 534 -26.75 -3.94 9.59
CA ARG A 534 -25.95 -5.20 9.54
C ARG A 534 -26.20 -6.08 8.30
N ASN A 535 -27.15 -5.73 7.45
CA ASN A 535 -27.58 -6.56 6.31
C ASN A 535 -26.85 -6.18 5.01
N GLU A 536 -25.72 -5.48 5.08
CA GLU A 536 -24.96 -4.98 3.93
C GLU A 536 -24.47 -6.07 2.95
N ASN A 537 -24.28 -7.30 3.42
CA ASN A 537 -23.91 -8.46 2.58
C ASN A 537 -25.10 -9.13 1.87
N GLN A 538 -26.36 -8.74 2.18
CA GLN A 538 -27.57 -9.42 1.68
C GLN A 538 -27.85 -9.09 0.20
N PHE A 539 -28.30 -10.08 -0.57
CA PHE A 539 -28.71 -9.91 -1.96
C PHE A 539 -30.23 -9.70 -2.05
N TYR A 540 -30.66 -8.59 -2.65
CA TYR A 540 -32.05 -8.18 -2.75
C TYR A 540 -32.60 -8.41 -4.16
N ARG A 541 -33.89 -8.73 -4.28
CA ARG A 541 -34.52 -9.09 -5.57
C ARG A 541 -35.85 -8.37 -5.72
N SER A 542 -36.10 -7.78 -6.90
CA SER A 542 -37.41 -7.24 -7.27
C SER A 542 -38.39 -8.37 -7.62
N LYS A 543 -39.69 -8.07 -7.61
CA LYS A 543 -40.72 -8.93 -8.23
C LYS A 543 -41.04 -8.45 -9.64
N LEU A 544 -41.03 -7.13 -9.83
CA LEU A 544 -41.23 -6.45 -11.12
C LEU A 544 -39.94 -6.45 -11.95
N PRO A 545 -40.01 -6.26 -13.28
CA PRO A 545 -38.83 -6.13 -14.16
C PRO A 545 -38.09 -4.78 -14.02
N SER A 546 -38.35 -4.06 -12.93
CA SER A 546 -37.94 -2.69 -12.70
C SER A 546 -37.68 -2.43 -11.20
N LEU A 547 -36.62 -1.69 -10.90
CA LEU A 547 -36.15 -1.38 -9.54
C LEU A 547 -35.87 0.12 -9.42
N SER A 548 -36.46 0.79 -8.44
CA SER A 548 -36.11 2.18 -8.11
C SER A 548 -35.16 2.24 -6.92
N VAL A 549 -34.00 2.86 -7.12
CA VAL A 549 -32.97 3.11 -6.11
C VAL A 549 -33.01 4.60 -5.73
N LYS A 550 -33.24 4.89 -4.45
CA LYS A 550 -33.20 6.25 -3.89
C LYS A 550 -32.06 6.40 -2.88
N LEU A 551 -31.26 7.45 -3.05
CA LEU A 551 -30.25 7.92 -2.09
C LEU A 551 -30.73 9.22 -1.42
N PHE A 552 -30.54 9.32 -0.11
CA PHE A 552 -30.43 10.59 0.59
C PHE A 552 -29.08 10.64 1.34
N GLY A 553 -28.28 11.68 1.09
CA GLY A 553 -26.97 11.87 1.72
C GLY A 553 -26.80 13.31 2.20
N ASN A 554 -26.18 13.50 3.35
CA ASN A 554 -25.71 14.82 3.82
C ASN A 554 -24.32 15.12 3.22
N GLY A 555 -23.87 16.38 3.27
CA GLY A 555 -22.48 16.72 2.95
C GLY A 555 -21.48 16.05 3.90
N ALA A 556 -20.43 15.41 3.36
CA ALA A 556 -19.41 14.70 4.15
C ALA A 556 -18.08 14.50 3.38
N SER A 557 -17.09 13.89 4.05
CA SER A 557 -15.76 13.60 3.49
C SER A 557 -15.80 12.69 2.25
N SER A 558 -14.87 12.94 1.32
CA SER A 558 -14.70 12.27 0.03
C SER A 558 -14.44 10.76 0.11
N GLN A 559 -14.07 10.25 1.29
CA GLN A 559 -13.83 8.83 1.59
C GLN A 559 -15.11 8.00 1.77
N HIS A 560 -16.27 8.65 1.92
CA HIS A 560 -17.57 8.01 2.06
C HIS A 560 -18.26 7.81 0.69
N GLY A 561 -19.09 6.78 0.59
CA GLY A 561 -19.87 6.46 -0.60
C GLY A 561 -20.32 5.00 -0.68
N PHE A 562 -20.68 4.55 -1.88
CA PHE A 562 -20.97 3.15 -2.16
C PHE A 562 -20.74 2.79 -3.63
N PHE A 563 -20.52 1.49 -3.89
CA PHE A 563 -20.76 0.84 -5.18
C PHE A 563 -21.80 -0.26 -5.00
N ALA A 564 -22.75 -0.34 -5.92
CA ALA A 564 -23.74 -1.39 -6.01
C ALA A 564 -23.70 -2.04 -7.41
N GLU A 565 -23.93 -3.35 -7.49
CA GLU A 565 -24.27 -4.00 -8.75
C GLU A 565 -25.78 -4.22 -8.83
N VAL A 566 -26.33 -3.97 -10.01
CA VAL A 566 -27.70 -4.33 -10.37
C VAL A 566 -27.63 -5.28 -11.55
N VAL A 567 -28.12 -6.50 -11.33
CA VAL A 567 -28.04 -7.62 -12.27
C VAL A 567 -29.43 -8.06 -12.67
N THR A 568 -29.57 -8.61 -13.86
CA THR A 568 -30.82 -9.28 -14.26
C THR A 568 -30.89 -10.71 -13.70
N LEU A 569 -32.11 -11.23 -13.53
CA LEU A 569 -32.40 -12.54 -12.95
C LEU A 569 -33.19 -13.41 -13.95
N PRO A 570 -32.82 -14.68 -14.18
CA PRO A 570 -31.70 -15.39 -13.54
C PRO A 570 -30.33 -14.82 -13.93
N ILE A 571 -29.34 -14.91 -13.03
CA ILE A 571 -28.00 -14.39 -13.31
C ILE A 571 -27.37 -15.20 -14.45
N SER A 572 -27.11 -14.54 -15.58
CA SER A 572 -26.39 -15.14 -16.72
C SER A 572 -25.01 -15.64 -16.28
N ALA A 573 -24.54 -16.74 -16.88
CA ALA A 573 -23.26 -17.34 -16.55
C ALA A 573 -22.07 -16.45 -17.01
N ILE A 574 -21.76 -15.45 -16.20
CA ILE A 574 -20.60 -14.57 -16.33
C ILE A 574 -19.36 -15.48 -16.36
N GLY A 575 -18.55 -15.33 -17.41
CA GLY A 575 -17.30 -16.05 -17.57
C GLY A 575 -16.24 -15.49 -16.61
N PHE A 576 -16.35 -15.82 -15.33
CA PHE A 576 -15.31 -15.55 -14.33
C PHE A 576 -14.07 -16.37 -14.67
N ASN A 577 -13.23 -15.83 -15.56
CA ASN A 577 -11.92 -16.39 -15.85
C ASN A 577 -11.09 -16.38 -14.57
N ARG A 578 -10.75 -17.58 -14.07
CA ARG A 578 -9.99 -17.76 -12.82
C ARG A 578 -8.50 -17.50 -13.01
N ASP A 579 -8.04 -17.54 -14.25
CA ASP A 579 -6.63 -17.40 -14.63
C ASP A 579 -6.22 -15.94 -14.86
N VAL A 580 -7.10 -14.97 -14.53
CA VAL A 580 -6.78 -13.54 -14.59
C VAL A 580 -5.75 -13.21 -13.51
N GLN A 581 -4.60 -12.67 -13.95
CA GLN A 581 -3.51 -12.26 -13.08
C GLN A 581 -3.18 -10.78 -13.28
N HIS A 582 -3.16 -10.02 -12.20
CA HIS A 582 -2.62 -8.66 -12.16
C HIS A 582 -1.14 -8.74 -11.78
N ASN A 583 -0.23 -8.35 -12.69
CA ASN A 583 1.21 -8.44 -12.49
C ASN A 583 1.89 -7.07 -12.58
N ILE A 584 2.33 -6.55 -11.43
CA ILE A 584 3.09 -5.31 -11.30
C ILE A 584 4.57 -5.68 -11.16
N SER A 585 5.41 -5.34 -12.13
CA SER A 585 6.83 -5.68 -12.07
C SER A 585 7.74 -4.60 -12.66
N PHE A 586 9.02 -4.64 -12.27
CA PHE A 586 10.10 -3.74 -12.73
C PHE A 586 9.81 -2.23 -12.58
N SER A 587 8.82 -1.87 -11.75
CA SER A 587 8.33 -0.49 -11.61
C SER A 587 8.99 0.25 -10.45
N THR A 588 9.02 1.60 -10.51
CA THR A 588 9.65 2.46 -9.49
C THR A 588 8.64 3.50 -9.00
N PHE A 589 8.09 3.27 -7.81
CA PHE A 589 7.16 4.15 -7.12
C PHE A 589 7.95 5.04 -6.16
N LYS A 590 8.13 6.33 -6.51
CA LYS A 590 8.89 7.27 -5.70
C LYS A 590 8.16 8.60 -5.44
N ASN A 591 8.29 9.12 -4.22
CA ASN A 591 7.77 10.41 -3.76
C ASN A 591 6.22 10.58 -3.87
N ASN A 592 5.45 9.49 -3.92
CA ASN A 592 3.99 9.58 -4.05
C ASN A 592 3.35 10.07 -2.74
N LYS A 593 2.52 11.12 -2.81
CA LYS A 593 1.90 11.75 -1.63
C LYS A 593 0.94 10.81 -0.89
N GLU A 594 0.03 10.15 -1.61
CA GLU A 594 -1.13 9.42 -1.03
C GLU A 594 -0.93 7.89 -1.05
N GLY A 595 0.31 7.42 -1.26
CA GLY A 595 0.71 6.00 -1.26
C GLY A 595 1.42 5.57 -2.56
N GLY A 596 2.20 4.50 -2.50
CA GLY A 596 2.87 3.93 -3.67
C GLY A 596 1.98 2.99 -4.48
N LEU A 597 1.30 2.06 -3.80
CA LEU A 597 0.34 1.12 -4.41
C LEU A 597 -0.86 0.91 -3.47
N LEU A 598 -2.07 1.02 -4.01
CA LEU A 598 -3.32 0.60 -3.37
C LEU A 598 -3.99 -0.48 -4.24
N TYR A 599 -4.35 -1.62 -3.64
CA TYR A 599 -5.06 -2.71 -4.31
C TYR A 599 -6.24 -3.14 -3.44
N MET A 600 -7.46 -3.07 -3.98
CA MET A 600 -8.68 -3.46 -3.27
C MET A 600 -9.49 -4.43 -4.12
N SER A 601 -10.07 -5.49 -3.53
CA SER A 601 -10.91 -6.43 -4.27
C SER A 601 -12.13 -6.95 -3.49
N ALA A 602 -13.23 -7.17 -4.21
CA ALA A 602 -14.47 -7.72 -3.69
C ALA A 602 -15.25 -8.50 -4.76
N GLY A 603 -15.60 -9.75 -4.44
CA GLY A 603 -16.30 -10.67 -5.33
C GLY A 603 -16.19 -12.13 -4.90
N GLU A 604 -16.78 -13.04 -5.67
CA GLU A 604 -16.75 -14.50 -5.47
C GLU A 604 -15.36 -15.10 -5.71
N VAL A 605 -14.72 -14.64 -6.78
CA VAL A 605 -13.34 -14.96 -7.17
C VAL A 605 -12.70 -13.66 -7.63
N ASN A 606 -11.48 -13.39 -7.17
CA ASN A 606 -10.71 -12.21 -7.57
C ASN A 606 -9.35 -12.58 -8.19
N PRO A 607 -8.81 -11.76 -9.11
CA PRO A 607 -7.56 -12.02 -9.82
C PRO A 607 -6.35 -12.26 -8.91
N ILE A 608 -5.46 -13.14 -9.34
CA ILE A 608 -4.18 -13.42 -8.69
C ILE A 608 -3.31 -12.15 -8.76
N LEU A 609 -2.73 -11.72 -7.64
CA LEU A 609 -1.86 -10.54 -7.60
C LEU A 609 -0.37 -10.95 -7.54
N SER A 610 0.44 -10.43 -8.46
CA SER A 610 1.90 -10.53 -8.44
C SER A 610 2.52 -9.14 -8.39
N VAL A 611 3.43 -8.94 -7.44
CA VAL A 611 4.26 -7.74 -7.28
C VAL A 611 5.71 -8.21 -7.15
N ASP A 612 6.46 -8.24 -8.26
CA ASP A 612 7.86 -8.73 -8.31
C ASP A 612 8.85 -7.65 -8.81
N ARG A 613 9.98 -7.47 -8.11
CA ARG A 613 11.08 -6.57 -8.51
C ARG A 613 10.67 -5.12 -8.71
N ASN A 614 9.88 -4.58 -7.79
CA ASN A 614 9.54 -3.16 -7.76
C ASN A 614 10.34 -2.41 -6.69
N GLN A 615 10.50 -1.11 -6.89
CA GLN A 615 11.04 -0.18 -5.89
C GLN A 615 9.92 0.71 -5.34
N PHE A 616 9.78 0.77 -4.02
CA PHE A 616 8.91 1.70 -3.30
C PHE A 616 9.78 2.57 -2.39
N ILE A 617 10.05 3.81 -2.83
CA ILE A 617 11.04 4.71 -2.23
C ILE A 617 10.40 6.04 -1.81
N ASP A 618 10.62 6.48 -0.57
CA ASP A 618 10.23 7.81 -0.07
C ASP A 618 8.72 8.15 -0.27
N ASN A 619 7.83 7.15 -0.25
CA ASN A 619 6.39 7.34 -0.43
C ASN A 619 5.67 7.66 0.90
N CYS A 620 4.55 8.36 0.74
CA CYS A 620 3.79 9.03 1.80
C CYS A 620 4.58 10.14 2.51
N LYS A 621 3.85 11.11 3.08
CA LYS A 621 4.43 12.23 3.82
C LYS A 621 3.95 12.20 5.27
N LYS A 622 4.89 12.34 6.20
CA LYS A 622 4.63 12.64 7.60
C LYS A 622 4.46 14.15 7.80
N PHE A 623 3.52 14.52 8.65
CA PHE A 623 3.27 15.88 9.13
C PHE A 623 3.57 15.96 10.63
N TYR A 624 2.92 16.88 11.34
CA TYR A 624 3.01 17.03 12.79
C TYR A 624 2.59 15.74 13.55
N GLY A 625 3.31 15.41 14.63
CA GLY A 625 2.95 14.30 15.53
C GLY A 625 2.90 12.93 14.86
N ASN A 626 1.69 12.36 14.75
CA ASN A 626 1.40 11.08 14.10
C ASN A 626 0.65 11.23 12.76
N PHE A 627 0.35 12.45 12.31
CA PHE A 627 -0.36 12.66 11.04
C PHE A 627 0.49 12.19 9.86
N THR A 628 -0.09 11.32 9.03
CA THR A 628 0.52 10.73 7.83
C THR A 628 -0.50 10.65 6.70
N THR A 629 -0.06 10.89 5.46
CA THR A 629 -0.95 10.91 4.29
C THR A 629 -1.58 9.56 3.90
N CYS A 630 -1.08 8.45 4.44
CA CYS A 630 -1.49 7.09 4.09
C CYS A 630 -1.43 6.17 5.32
N LYS A 631 -2.07 4.99 5.25
CA LYS A 631 -1.96 3.94 6.29
C LYS A 631 -0.70 3.07 6.13
N ALA A 632 -0.24 2.91 4.89
CA ALA A 632 0.99 2.21 4.52
C ALA A 632 1.43 2.67 3.12
N ALA A 633 2.71 2.50 2.79
CA ALA A 633 3.23 2.79 1.46
C ALA A 633 2.65 1.86 0.38
N ILE A 634 2.28 0.64 0.78
CA ILE A 634 1.64 -0.39 -0.03
C ILE A 634 0.45 -0.92 0.78
N GLU A 635 -0.78 -0.69 0.32
CA GLU A 635 -2.01 -1.13 1.00
C GLU A 635 -2.80 -2.09 0.09
N ILE A 636 -3.05 -3.31 0.58
CA ILE A 636 -3.70 -4.39 -0.15
C ILE A 636 -4.86 -4.93 0.69
N ASP A 637 -6.12 -4.72 0.29
CA ASP A 637 -7.33 -5.23 0.98
C ASP A 637 -8.09 -6.18 0.04
N VAL A 638 -7.89 -7.48 0.23
CA VAL A 638 -8.32 -8.54 -0.69
C VAL A 638 -9.36 -9.48 -0.11
N GLN A 639 -10.24 -10.00 -0.97
CA GLN A 639 -11.27 -10.96 -0.58
C GLN A 639 -11.38 -12.07 -1.63
N ASN A 640 -11.51 -13.33 -1.19
CA ASN A 640 -11.61 -14.52 -2.07
C ASN A 640 -10.55 -14.54 -3.21
N THR A 641 -9.32 -14.19 -2.87
CA THR A 641 -8.17 -14.13 -3.79
C THR A 641 -7.25 -15.30 -3.49
N GLU A 642 -7.11 -16.26 -4.40
CA GLU A 642 -6.41 -17.53 -4.10
C GLU A 642 -4.93 -17.34 -3.73
N SER A 643 -4.22 -16.47 -4.44
CA SER A 643 -2.77 -16.30 -4.25
C SER A 643 -2.30 -14.87 -4.44
N ILE A 644 -1.35 -14.47 -3.60
CA ILE A 644 -0.64 -13.18 -3.69
C ILE A 644 0.86 -13.43 -3.61
N PHE A 645 1.60 -12.91 -4.59
CA PHE A 645 3.06 -13.02 -4.65
C PHE A 645 3.70 -11.64 -4.48
N PHE A 646 4.24 -11.34 -3.30
CA PHE A 646 5.02 -10.13 -3.04
C PHE A 646 6.50 -10.51 -2.93
N ARG A 647 7.25 -10.36 -4.03
CA ARG A 647 8.58 -10.96 -4.20
C ARG A 647 9.64 -9.94 -4.61
N SER A 648 10.87 -10.13 -4.12
CA SER A 648 12.05 -9.40 -4.62
C SER A 648 11.93 -7.86 -4.59
N ASN A 649 11.04 -7.27 -3.79
CA ASN A 649 10.78 -5.83 -3.81
C ASN A 649 11.71 -5.07 -2.84
N LEU A 650 12.00 -3.82 -3.18
CA LEU A 650 12.64 -2.84 -2.29
C LEU A 650 11.55 -1.94 -1.68
N VAL A 651 11.51 -1.84 -0.35
CA VAL A 651 10.60 -0.94 0.39
C VAL A 651 11.47 -0.07 1.31
N GLN A 652 11.78 1.14 0.84
CA GLN A 652 12.78 2.04 1.43
C GLN A 652 12.24 3.43 1.80
N GLY A 653 12.45 3.88 3.05
CA GLY A 653 12.27 5.28 3.45
C GLY A 653 10.82 5.80 3.47
N ASN A 654 9.84 4.92 3.33
CA ASN A 654 8.43 5.30 3.24
C ASN A 654 7.80 5.49 4.65
N GLN A 655 6.61 6.09 4.73
CA GLN A 655 5.81 6.03 5.97
C GLN A 655 5.04 4.71 6.02
N GLY A 656 5.48 3.79 6.90
CA GLY A 656 5.09 2.39 6.87
C GLY A 656 5.63 1.64 5.65
N GLY A 657 5.41 0.32 5.60
CA GLY A 657 5.83 -0.54 4.49
C GLY A 657 4.65 -1.20 3.79
N LEU A 658 4.52 -2.51 3.99
CA LEU A 658 3.49 -3.35 3.38
C LEU A 658 2.34 -3.63 4.36
N SER A 659 1.11 -3.32 3.95
CA SER A 659 -0.12 -3.70 4.64
C SER A 659 -0.93 -4.66 3.76
N ILE A 660 -1.22 -5.86 4.26
CA ILE A 660 -2.11 -6.83 3.63
C ILE A 660 -3.27 -7.12 4.56
N ARG A 661 -4.49 -6.98 4.05
CA ARG A 661 -5.73 -7.38 4.71
C ARG A 661 -6.46 -8.39 3.85
N SER A 662 -7.00 -9.44 4.47
CA SER A 662 -7.53 -10.60 3.75
C SER A 662 -8.85 -11.10 4.30
N ASP A 663 -9.80 -11.44 3.43
CA ASP A 663 -11.05 -12.14 3.75
C ASP A 663 -11.24 -13.36 2.83
N SER A 664 -11.90 -14.40 3.32
CA SER A 664 -12.21 -15.59 2.52
C SER A 664 -13.41 -16.32 3.10
N SER A 665 -14.44 -16.58 2.30
CA SER A 665 -15.66 -17.30 2.75
C SER A 665 -15.58 -18.82 2.59
N SER A 666 -14.58 -19.33 1.88
CA SER A 666 -14.38 -20.76 1.62
C SER A 666 -12.91 -21.15 1.75
N SER A 667 -12.64 -22.42 2.07
CA SER A 667 -11.31 -23.03 1.95
C SER A 667 -10.87 -23.21 0.48
N ALA A 668 -11.80 -23.12 -0.48
CA ALA A 668 -11.47 -23.10 -1.91
C ALA A 668 -11.05 -21.70 -2.40
N THR A 669 -11.31 -20.64 -1.64
CA THR A 669 -10.96 -19.25 -1.96
C THR A 669 -10.05 -18.61 -0.90
N SER A 670 -9.47 -19.43 -0.01
CA SER A 670 -8.60 -18.99 1.08
C SER A 670 -7.24 -18.52 0.55
N LEU A 671 -6.85 -17.30 0.91
CA LEU A 671 -5.59 -16.70 0.51
C LEU A 671 -4.37 -17.57 0.88
N LYS A 672 -3.49 -17.78 -0.11
CA LYS A 672 -2.09 -18.20 0.05
C LYS A 672 -1.17 -17.02 -0.29
N GLY A 673 -0.68 -16.32 0.72
CA GLY A 673 0.24 -15.20 0.56
C GLY A 673 1.71 -15.63 0.58
N PHE A 674 2.50 -15.19 -0.38
CA PHE A 674 3.94 -15.46 -0.48
C PHE A 674 4.71 -14.13 -0.42
N VAL A 675 5.28 -13.81 0.74
CA VAL A 675 6.12 -12.62 0.96
C VAL A 675 7.57 -13.08 1.02
N GLN A 676 8.34 -12.94 -0.07
CA GLN A 676 9.64 -13.61 -0.21
C GLN A 676 10.78 -12.76 -0.80
N ASN A 677 11.99 -12.89 -0.25
CA ASN A 677 13.21 -12.21 -0.73
C ASN A 677 13.11 -10.66 -0.82
N ASN A 678 12.23 -10.03 -0.03
CA ASN A 678 12.05 -8.57 -0.02
C ASN A 678 12.98 -7.87 0.99
N LEU A 679 13.28 -6.60 0.72
CA LEU A 679 14.09 -5.73 1.59
C LEU A 679 13.26 -4.56 2.12
N PHE A 680 13.05 -4.54 3.44
CA PHE A 680 12.36 -3.46 4.17
C PHE A 680 13.39 -2.65 4.96
N VAL A 681 13.70 -1.43 4.50
CA VAL A 681 14.81 -0.61 5.01
C VAL A 681 14.41 0.84 5.30
N ASN A 682 14.81 1.38 6.45
CA ASN A 682 14.62 2.79 6.83
C ASN A 682 13.15 3.31 6.82
N ASN A 683 12.11 2.46 6.82
CA ASN A 683 10.72 2.95 6.82
C ASN A 683 10.34 3.48 8.21
N SER A 684 9.46 4.49 8.29
CA SER A 684 9.19 5.24 9.53
C SER A 684 7.72 5.40 9.90
N ASN A 685 7.50 5.77 11.17
CA ASN A 685 6.23 6.12 11.83
C ASN A 685 5.21 4.99 12.00
N LEU A 686 4.97 4.21 10.94
CA LEU A 686 3.98 3.14 10.85
C LEU A 686 4.69 1.77 10.65
N PRO A 687 3.99 0.62 10.78
CA PRO A 687 4.60 -0.70 10.66
C PRO A 687 5.30 -0.91 9.30
N ALA A 688 6.49 -1.53 9.31
CA ALA A 688 7.16 -1.98 8.08
C ALA A 688 6.42 -3.16 7.43
N LEU A 689 5.75 -3.99 8.24
CA LEU A 689 4.86 -5.05 7.77
C LEU A 689 3.63 -5.19 8.68
N TYR A 690 2.45 -5.22 8.06
CA TYR A 690 1.17 -5.45 8.73
C TYR A 690 0.37 -6.46 7.93
N ILE A 691 -0.09 -7.55 8.57
CA ILE A 691 -0.97 -8.55 7.96
C ILE A 691 -2.13 -8.86 8.91
N GLU A 692 -3.37 -8.59 8.47
CA GLU A 692 -4.61 -8.90 9.20
C GLU A 692 -5.58 -9.75 8.35
N GLY A 693 -5.95 -10.92 8.87
CA GLY A 693 -7.09 -11.68 8.37
C GLY A 693 -8.38 -11.19 9.03
N ARG A 694 -9.47 -11.12 8.27
CA ARG A 694 -10.81 -10.82 8.80
C ARG A 694 -11.41 -12.06 9.46
N GLN A 695 -12.38 -11.87 10.37
CA GLN A 695 -12.89 -12.85 11.35
C GLN A 695 -13.67 -14.07 10.77
N SER A 696 -13.56 -14.36 9.47
CA SER A 696 -14.41 -15.30 8.74
C SER A 696 -13.88 -16.73 8.66
N SER A 697 -12.57 -16.93 8.48
CA SER A 697 -12.01 -18.24 8.11
C SER A 697 -10.60 -18.50 8.67
N PRO A 698 -10.36 -19.68 9.29
CA PRO A 698 -9.06 -20.04 9.85
C PRO A 698 -8.07 -20.63 8.81
N TYR A 699 -8.43 -20.59 7.53
CA TYR A 699 -7.70 -21.27 6.43
C TYR A 699 -6.74 -20.35 5.65
N GLN A 700 -6.68 -19.07 6.00
CA GLN A 700 -5.83 -18.09 5.32
C GLN A 700 -4.37 -18.30 5.74
N GLU A 701 -3.48 -18.57 4.80
CA GLU A 701 -2.06 -18.88 5.03
C GLU A 701 -1.16 -17.81 4.42
N VAL A 702 -0.13 -17.37 5.16
CA VAL A 702 0.92 -16.50 4.62
C VAL A 702 2.30 -17.04 4.99
N ALA A 703 3.09 -17.36 3.96
CA ALA A 703 4.47 -17.78 4.04
C ALA A 703 5.39 -16.56 3.84
N LEU A 704 6.12 -16.20 4.90
CA LEU A 704 7.10 -15.12 4.93
C LEU A 704 8.50 -15.73 4.98
N THR A 705 9.23 -15.72 3.86
CA THR A 705 10.53 -16.39 3.76
C THR A 705 11.66 -15.50 3.22
N ARG A 706 12.84 -15.59 3.84
CA ARG A 706 14.07 -14.90 3.40
C ARG A 706 13.94 -13.37 3.24
N ASN A 707 13.05 -12.72 3.98
CA ASN A 707 12.92 -11.26 3.96
C ASN A 707 13.93 -10.61 4.93
N TYR A 708 14.40 -9.42 4.55
CA TYR A 708 15.38 -8.64 5.31
C TYR A 708 14.69 -7.39 5.87
N PHE A 709 14.63 -7.26 7.20
CA PHE A 709 14.05 -6.11 7.89
C PHE A 709 15.14 -5.38 8.68
N THR A 710 15.47 -4.14 8.29
CA THR A 710 16.47 -3.35 9.04
C THR A 710 16.21 -1.86 9.09
N ARG A 711 16.62 -1.21 10.19
CA ARG A 711 16.58 0.25 10.38
C ARG A 711 15.17 0.86 10.26
N ASN A 712 14.11 0.06 10.36
CA ASN A 712 12.73 0.55 10.37
C ASN A 712 12.41 1.11 11.78
N ILE A 713 11.66 2.21 11.85
CA ILE A 713 11.43 3.00 13.07
C ILE A 713 9.93 3.32 13.23
N SER A 714 9.22 2.49 14.00
CA SER A 714 7.79 2.64 14.32
C SER A 714 7.61 2.96 15.81
N PRO A 715 7.52 4.25 16.22
CA PRO A 715 7.52 4.61 17.64
C PRO A 715 6.17 4.40 18.35
N TYR A 716 5.05 4.51 17.63
CA TYR A 716 3.70 4.44 18.18
C TYR A 716 3.00 3.09 17.93
N VAL A 717 3.59 2.23 17.09
CA VAL A 717 2.99 0.98 16.60
C VAL A 717 4.04 -0.14 16.59
N ASN A 718 3.60 -1.39 16.59
CA ASN A 718 4.51 -2.54 16.44
C ASN A 718 5.10 -2.59 15.03
N ASN A 719 6.40 -2.88 14.87
CA ASN A 719 7.08 -2.77 13.58
C ASN A 719 6.68 -3.87 12.58
N ILE A 720 6.44 -5.09 13.07
CA ILE A 720 5.87 -6.21 12.31
C ILE A 720 4.64 -6.71 13.07
N VAL A 721 3.50 -6.85 12.39
CA VAL A 721 2.24 -7.36 12.95
C VAL A 721 1.67 -8.46 12.06
N LEU A 722 1.42 -9.63 12.62
CA LEU A 722 0.74 -10.76 11.99
C LEU A 722 -0.47 -11.15 12.87
N LYS A 723 -1.70 -11.01 12.35
CA LYS A 723 -2.93 -11.13 13.14
C LYS A 723 -4.02 -11.89 12.40
N GLN A 724 -4.66 -12.86 13.07
CA GLN A 724 -5.80 -13.63 12.54
C GLN A 724 -5.49 -14.28 11.17
N VAL A 725 -4.26 -14.78 10.99
CA VAL A 725 -3.76 -15.47 9.79
C VAL A 725 -2.84 -16.63 10.22
N VAL A 726 -2.85 -17.74 9.50
CA VAL A 726 -1.87 -18.83 9.68
C VAL A 726 -0.53 -18.36 9.08
N SER A 727 0.40 -17.94 9.93
CA SER A 727 1.71 -17.46 9.51
C SER A 727 2.76 -18.55 9.60
N SER A 728 3.56 -18.69 8.53
CA SER A 728 4.85 -19.38 8.56
C SER A 728 5.95 -18.36 8.28
N PHE A 729 6.71 -18.01 9.32
CA PHE A 729 7.77 -17.00 9.27
C PHE A 729 9.11 -17.70 9.41
N THR A 730 9.84 -17.91 8.29
CA THR A 730 11.09 -18.68 8.31
C THR A 730 12.24 -18.06 7.53
N HIS A 731 13.48 -18.29 7.96
CA HIS A 731 14.69 -17.77 7.30
C HIS A 731 14.75 -16.24 7.17
N ASN A 732 13.96 -15.48 7.93
CA ASN A 732 13.95 -14.02 7.87
C ASN A 732 15.05 -13.43 8.78
N TYR A 733 15.59 -12.28 8.38
CA TYR A 733 16.68 -11.60 9.05
C TYR A 733 16.20 -10.24 9.55
N VAL A 734 16.14 -10.06 10.87
CA VAL A 734 15.52 -8.89 11.53
C VAL A 734 16.56 -8.22 12.42
N LYS A 735 17.11 -7.09 11.97
CA LYS A 735 18.31 -6.48 12.57
C LYS A 735 18.20 -4.96 12.68
N ARG A 736 18.55 -4.39 13.85
CA ARG A 736 18.57 -2.92 14.08
C ARG A 736 17.23 -2.22 13.80
N ASN A 737 16.10 -2.84 14.13
CA ASN A 737 14.78 -2.19 14.04
C ASN A 737 14.39 -1.56 15.38
N ILE A 738 13.52 -0.54 15.33
CA ILE A 738 12.94 0.15 16.48
C ILE A 738 11.42 0.11 16.35
N GLY A 739 10.75 -0.48 17.34
CA GLY A 739 9.28 -0.59 17.37
C GLY A 739 8.70 -0.21 18.74
N PHE A 740 7.36 -0.07 18.84
CA PHE A 740 6.71 -0.05 20.16
C PHE A 740 6.94 -1.39 20.89
N LYS A 741 6.56 -2.50 20.24
CA LYS A 741 7.29 -3.77 20.22
C LYS A 741 7.82 -4.05 18.81
N ASN A 742 8.78 -4.96 18.65
CA ASN A 742 9.33 -5.27 17.33
C ASN A 742 8.41 -6.17 16.49
N ILE A 743 7.90 -7.26 17.06
CA ILE A 743 7.03 -8.22 16.37
C ILE A 743 5.83 -8.56 17.25
N GLU A 744 4.65 -8.60 16.66
CA GLU A 744 3.43 -9.14 17.25
C GLU A 744 2.88 -10.26 16.36
N ILE A 745 2.63 -11.43 16.95
CA ILE A 745 2.02 -12.58 16.26
C ILE A 745 0.80 -13.01 17.06
N SER A 746 -0.37 -13.01 16.43
CA SER A 746 -1.64 -13.41 17.04
C SER A 746 -2.45 -14.29 16.09
N GLY A 747 -3.00 -15.38 16.62
CA GLY A 747 -3.88 -16.30 15.91
C GLY A 747 -5.33 -15.81 15.87
N PHE A 748 -6.27 -16.76 15.87
CA PHE A 748 -7.69 -16.48 15.71
C PHE A 748 -8.44 -16.46 17.04
N ASP A 749 -9.25 -15.42 17.24
CA ASP A 749 -10.20 -15.35 18.34
C ASP A 749 -11.26 -16.46 18.22
N ARG A 750 -11.41 -17.27 19.27
CA ARG A 750 -12.50 -18.27 19.46
C ARG A 750 -12.51 -19.48 18.51
N VAL A 751 -11.52 -19.67 17.64
CA VAL A 751 -11.41 -20.86 16.78
C VAL A 751 -11.09 -22.11 17.63
N ARG A 752 -11.67 -23.27 17.26
CA ARG A 752 -11.58 -24.53 18.01
C ARG A 752 -10.52 -25.52 17.50
N LEU A 753 -9.86 -25.23 16.38
CA LEU A 753 -8.88 -26.11 15.75
C LEU A 753 -7.45 -25.81 16.26
N PRO A 754 -6.61 -26.83 16.52
CA PRO A 754 -5.21 -26.66 16.90
C PRO A 754 -4.36 -26.30 15.68
N ILE A 755 -4.42 -25.04 15.26
CA ILE A 755 -3.69 -24.51 14.10
C ILE A 755 -2.44 -23.77 14.60
N PHE A 756 -1.27 -24.37 14.37
CA PHE A 756 0.00 -23.85 14.85
C PHE A 756 0.55 -22.78 13.89
N GLN A 757 0.70 -21.55 14.38
CA GLN A 757 1.53 -20.54 13.71
C GLN A 757 3.00 -20.90 13.95
N THR A 758 3.83 -20.88 12.90
CA THR A 758 5.22 -21.36 12.95
C THR A 758 6.21 -20.24 12.70
N THR A 759 7.19 -20.13 13.60
CA THR A 759 8.34 -19.23 13.46
C THR A 759 9.62 -20.02 13.65
N SER A 760 10.41 -20.22 12.59
CA SER A 760 11.64 -21.01 12.73
C SER A 760 12.79 -20.58 11.84
N HIS A 761 14.02 -20.85 12.28
CA HIS A 761 15.24 -20.49 11.56
C HIS A 761 15.32 -18.97 11.26
N ASN A 762 14.89 -18.10 12.18
CA ASN A 762 15.01 -16.64 12.03
C ASN A 762 16.12 -16.08 12.93
N GLY A 763 16.68 -14.93 12.52
CA GLY A 763 17.71 -14.21 13.27
C GLY A 763 17.24 -12.83 13.75
N PHE A 764 17.16 -12.64 15.07
CA PHE A 764 16.75 -11.39 15.71
C PHE A 764 17.94 -10.73 16.42
N TYR A 765 18.49 -9.66 15.83
CA TYR A 765 19.74 -9.03 16.29
C TYR A 765 19.61 -7.52 16.56
N ASN A 766 19.94 -7.08 17.78
CA ASN A 766 20.02 -5.67 18.18
C ASN A 766 18.75 -4.84 17.80
N ASN A 767 17.56 -5.40 17.97
CA ASN A 767 16.30 -4.68 17.78
C ASN A 767 15.81 -4.11 19.12
N TYR A 768 15.28 -2.89 19.12
CA TYR A 768 14.94 -2.13 20.32
C TYR A 768 13.43 -1.87 20.42
N ALA A 769 12.86 -1.97 21.62
CA ALA A 769 11.44 -1.73 21.88
C ALA A 769 11.24 -0.48 22.77
N LEU A 770 10.28 0.36 22.40
CA LEU A 770 9.98 1.64 23.05
C LEU A 770 8.90 1.56 24.14
N SER A 771 8.20 0.43 24.26
CA SER A 771 7.19 0.21 25.31
C SER A 771 7.78 0.36 26.72
N LEU A 772 7.25 1.32 27.50
CA LEU A 772 7.77 1.68 28.82
C LEU A 772 7.66 0.55 29.86
N ASP A 773 6.56 -0.22 29.83
CA ASP A 773 6.25 -1.23 30.86
C ASP A 773 6.70 -2.67 30.49
N SER A 774 7.20 -2.87 29.26
CA SER A 774 7.66 -4.17 28.76
C SER A 774 8.38 -4.06 27.41
N ARG A 775 9.68 -3.73 27.40
CA ARG A 775 10.47 -3.77 26.15
C ARG A 775 10.63 -5.21 25.71
N SER A 776 10.07 -5.52 24.54
CA SER A 776 9.91 -6.91 24.09
C SER A 776 10.18 -7.06 22.59
N THR A 777 10.99 -8.07 22.24
CA THR A 777 11.28 -8.41 20.84
C THR A 777 10.03 -8.99 20.15
N ILE A 778 9.38 -9.99 20.77
CA ILE A 778 8.17 -10.65 20.27
C ILE A 778 7.03 -10.59 21.29
N VAL A 779 5.81 -10.31 20.82
CA VAL A 779 4.56 -10.53 21.55
C VAL A 779 3.86 -11.77 21.02
N ALA A 780 3.70 -12.78 21.87
CA ALA A 780 2.97 -14.01 21.59
C ALA A 780 1.48 -13.85 21.99
N GLY A 781 0.66 -13.49 21.01
CA GLY A 781 -0.73 -13.07 21.18
C GLY A 781 -1.77 -14.20 21.31
N THR A 782 -1.41 -15.47 21.07
CA THR A 782 -2.32 -16.62 21.25
C THR A 782 -1.59 -17.87 21.72
N ALA A 783 -2.31 -18.71 22.45
CA ALA A 783 -1.88 -20.06 22.81
C ALA A 783 -1.63 -20.95 21.58
N GLY A 784 -0.73 -21.93 21.69
CA GLY A 784 -0.43 -22.88 20.60
C GLY A 784 0.46 -22.34 19.47
N GLN A 785 1.19 -21.25 19.67
CA GLN A 785 2.24 -20.80 18.75
C GLN A 785 3.53 -21.63 18.92
N GLN A 786 4.30 -21.76 17.84
CA GLN A 786 5.59 -22.47 17.82
C GLN A 786 6.74 -21.53 17.42
N TYR A 787 7.72 -21.42 18.30
CA TYR A 787 8.99 -20.73 18.10
C TYR A 787 10.09 -21.78 18.21
N VAL A 788 10.76 -22.15 17.12
CA VAL A 788 11.74 -23.26 17.09
C VAL A 788 12.98 -22.87 16.27
N ASP A 789 14.18 -23.22 16.72
CA ASP A 789 15.45 -22.97 15.99
C ASP A 789 15.70 -21.48 15.63
N ASN A 790 15.20 -20.53 16.44
CA ASN A 790 15.48 -19.10 16.25
C ASN A 790 16.66 -18.62 17.11
N ILE A 791 17.33 -17.56 16.65
CA ILE A 791 18.38 -16.86 17.39
C ILE A 791 17.83 -15.53 17.93
N PHE A 792 17.79 -15.41 19.25
CA PHE A 792 17.45 -14.19 19.98
C PHE A 792 18.72 -13.53 20.54
N SER A 793 18.99 -12.30 20.12
CA SER A 793 20.18 -11.53 20.51
C SER A 793 19.86 -10.03 20.53
N ASN A 794 18.98 -9.61 21.44
CA ASN A 794 18.56 -8.22 21.59
C ASN A 794 18.90 -7.77 23.04
N PRO A 795 20.09 -7.16 23.28
CA PRO A 795 20.56 -6.86 24.64
C PRO A 795 19.84 -5.67 25.28
N ASP A 796 19.25 -4.78 24.48
CA ASP A 796 18.63 -3.53 24.94
C ASP A 796 17.12 -3.67 25.29
N ASN A 797 16.55 -4.88 25.14
CA ASN A 797 15.18 -5.22 25.52
C ASN A 797 15.15 -6.02 26.83
N ASP A 798 14.21 -5.67 27.71
CA ASP A 798 13.95 -6.38 28.97
C ASP A 798 13.64 -7.87 28.72
N TYR A 799 12.83 -8.16 27.69
CA TYR A 799 12.36 -9.49 27.33
C TYR A 799 12.55 -9.78 25.83
N GLU A 800 12.81 -11.03 25.48
CA GLU A 800 12.78 -11.50 24.09
C GLU A 800 11.36 -11.93 23.69
N ILE A 801 10.62 -12.60 24.57
CA ILE A 801 9.21 -12.97 24.36
C ILE A 801 8.36 -12.52 25.56
N ILE A 802 7.20 -11.90 25.29
CA ILE A 802 6.13 -11.65 26.25
C ILE A 802 4.83 -12.28 25.74
N THR A 803 4.04 -12.89 26.63
CA THR A 803 2.71 -13.41 26.28
C THR A 803 1.58 -12.43 26.65
N VAL A 804 0.35 -12.68 26.19
CA VAL A 804 -0.82 -11.85 26.51
C VAL A 804 -1.70 -12.44 27.61
N ASN A 805 -2.56 -11.60 28.19
CA ASN A 805 -3.53 -12.00 29.21
C ASN A 805 -4.51 -13.07 28.69
N ARG A 806 -4.72 -14.12 29.49
CA ARG A 806 -5.72 -15.17 29.29
C ARG A 806 -7.13 -14.55 29.35
N SER A 807 -7.86 -14.63 28.23
CA SER A 807 -9.25 -14.16 28.18
C SER A 807 -10.16 -15.13 28.94
N PHE A 808 -11.02 -14.58 29.79
CA PHE A 808 -11.56 -15.23 31.01
C PHE A 808 -12.58 -16.38 30.82
N THR A 809 -12.76 -16.96 29.62
CA THR A 809 -14.01 -17.68 29.28
C THR A 809 -13.94 -19.03 28.56
N LEU A 810 -12.77 -19.56 28.14
CA LEU A 810 -12.71 -20.84 27.40
C LEU A 810 -11.58 -21.81 27.81
N GLN A 811 -11.95 -23.04 28.15
CA GLN A 811 -11.04 -24.14 28.53
C GLN A 811 -10.04 -24.57 27.44
N LEU A 812 -10.23 -24.14 26.18
CA LEU A 812 -9.33 -24.45 25.07
C LEU A 812 -7.92 -23.84 25.26
N TRP A 813 -7.79 -22.80 26.11
CA TRP A 813 -6.54 -22.07 26.35
C TRP A 813 -5.67 -22.72 27.45
N ASN A 814 -5.57 -24.05 27.41
CA ASN A 814 -4.59 -24.84 28.18
C ASN A 814 -3.42 -25.33 27.30
N THR A 815 -3.42 -25.01 26.00
CA THR A 815 -2.24 -25.17 25.14
C THR A 815 -1.16 -24.16 25.54
N LYS A 816 0.06 -24.65 25.79
CA LYS A 816 1.22 -23.81 26.08
C LYS A 816 1.74 -23.19 24.78
N ILE A 817 2.53 -22.11 24.87
CA ILE A 817 3.34 -21.63 23.75
C ILE A 817 4.61 -22.48 23.73
N ASP A 818 4.97 -23.03 22.56
CA ASP A 818 6.20 -23.81 22.42
C ASP A 818 7.35 -22.91 21.98
N ALA A 819 8.44 -22.90 22.75
CA ALA A 819 9.64 -22.12 22.52
C ALA A 819 10.92 -22.99 22.66
N ILE A 820 10.81 -24.28 22.36
CA ILE A 820 11.91 -25.26 22.41
C ILE A 820 12.97 -24.98 21.33
N SER A 821 14.21 -25.42 21.56
CA SER A 821 15.33 -25.37 20.61
C SER A 821 15.73 -23.96 20.12
N ASN A 822 15.27 -22.88 20.76
CA ASN A 822 15.81 -21.54 20.48
C ASN A 822 17.13 -21.29 21.21
N TYR A 823 17.96 -20.40 20.66
CA TYR A 823 19.16 -19.86 21.31
C TYR A 823 18.90 -18.44 21.80
N TRP A 824 19.10 -18.20 23.10
CA TRP A 824 18.68 -16.97 23.81
C TRP A 824 19.84 -16.02 24.16
N GLY A 825 21.02 -16.22 23.56
CA GLY A 825 22.25 -15.52 23.92
C GLY A 825 22.90 -15.95 25.25
N VAL A 826 22.21 -16.77 26.05
CA VAL A 826 22.64 -17.21 27.40
C VAL A 826 22.51 -18.73 27.56
N ASN A 827 23.29 -19.29 28.48
CA ASN A 827 23.45 -20.74 28.70
C ASN A 827 22.98 -21.23 30.10
N ASN A 828 22.15 -20.44 30.78
CA ASN A 828 21.64 -20.74 32.12
C ASN A 828 20.10 -20.63 32.10
N SER A 829 19.39 -21.63 32.62
CA SER A 829 17.92 -21.69 32.59
C SER A 829 17.27 -20.51 33.30
N LEU A 830 17.84 -20.04 34.41
CA LEU A 830 17.34 -18.86 35.12
C LEU A 830 17.50 -17.57 34.29
N ALA A 831 18.57 -17.48 33.48
CA ALA A 831 18.79 -16.34 32.58
C ALA A 831 17.93 -16.41 31.30
N VAL A 832 17.57 -17.62 30.85
CA VAL A 832 16.55 -17.80 29.80
C VAL A 832 15.17 -17.43 30.32
N SER A 833 14.80 -17.92 31.52
CA SER A 833 13.51 -17.59 32.16
C SER A 833 13.37 -16.08 32.34
N GLY A 834 14.41 -15.39 32.86
CA GLY A 834 14.39 -13.93 33.01
C GLY A 834 14.38 -13.12 31.70
N LYS A 835 14.54 -13.76 30.54
CA LYS A 835 14.36 -13.16 29.19
C LYS A 835 12.97 -13.40 28.61
N ILE A 836 12.09 -14.10 29.31
CA ILE A 836 10.73 -14.43 28.89
C ILE A 836 9.79 -13.85 29.95
N ARG A 837 8.61 -13.34 29.54
CA ARG A 837 7.56 -12.92 30.47
C ARG A 837 6.28 -13.72 30.26
N ASP A 838 5.95 -14.58 31.22
CA ASP A 838 4.96 -15.64 31.08
C ASP A 838 4.10 -15.85 32.35
N GLN A 839 3.32 -16.95 32.39
CA GLN A 839 2.47 -17.30 33.54
C GLN A 839 3.22 -17.40 34.88
N SER A 840 4.55 -17.60 34.89
CA SER A 840 5.36 -17.65 36.11
C SER A 840 5.62 -16.27 36.74
N ASP A 841 5.62 -15.19 35.95
CA ASP A 841 5.74 -13.80 36.43
C ASP A 841 4.38 -13.22 36.83
N ASP A 842 3.32 -13.55 36.07
CA ASP A 842 1.96 -13.08 36.29
C ASP A 842 0.96 -14.18 35.94
N PRO A 843 0.16 -14.70 36.89
CA PRO A 843 -0.73 -15.85 36.65
C PRO A 843 -1.85 -15.58 35.62
N ARG A 844 -2.01 -14.32 35.17
CA ARG A 844 -2.93 -13.95 34.08
C ARG A 844 -2.34 -14.22 32.70
N LEU A 845 -1.03 -14.43 32.56
CA LEU A 845 -0.35 -14.65 31.29
C LEU A 845 -0.39 -16.12 30.84
N LEU A 846 -0.01 -16.38 29.59
CA LEU A 846 0.16 -17.74 29.04
C LEU A 846 1.54 -18.30 29.38
N GLU A 847 1.62 -19.61 29.60
CA GLU A 847 2.86 -20.34 29.88
C GLU A 847 3.69 -20.60 28.61
N VAL A 848 5.01 -20.38 28.68
CA VAL A 848 5.97 -20.59 27.59
C VAL A 848 6.91 -21.77 27.92
N LYS A 849 6.79 -22.85 27.14
CA LYS A 849 7.68 -24.00 27.24
C LYS A 849 8.98 -23.76 26.48
N TYR A 850 9.98 -23.22 27.16
CA TYR A 850 11.32 -22.94 26.58
C TYR A 850 12.34 -24.07 26.77
N THR A 851 11.98 -25.18 27.43
CA THR A 851 12.89 -26.30 27.73
C THR A 851 12.60 -27.54 26.87
N PRO A 852 13.62 -28.14 26.22
CA PRO A 852 15.03 -27.73 26.18
C PRO A 852 15.29 -26.50 25.30
N TYR A 853 16.30 -25.70 25.67
CA TYR A 853 16.86 -24.60 24.87
C TYR A 853 18.28 -24.94 24.41
N LEU A 854 18.80 -24.24 23.40
CA LEU A 854 20.14 -24.47 22.90
C LEU A 854 21.19 -23.68 23.68
N MET A 855 22.26 -24.37 24.10
CA MET A 855 23.40 -23.81 24.84
C MET A 855 24.36 -22.99 23.95
N ASN A 856 24.30 -23.21 22.63
CA ASN A 856 25.07 -22.48 21.63
C ASN A 856 24.23 -22.35 20.35
N ASN A 857 24.61 -21.41 19.48
CA ASN A 857 23.94 -21.19 18.19
C ASN A 857 24.37 -22.18 17.08
N LYS A 858 25.43 -22.98 17.28
CA LYS A 858 26.11 -23.74 16.21
C LYS A 858 25.18 -24.70 15.45
N SER A 859 24.16 -25.26 16.11
CA SER A 859 23.17 -26.14 15.46
C SER A 859 22.15 -25.39 14.59
N ILE A 860 21.89 -24.10 14.87
CA ILE A 860 21.00 -23.23 14.06
C ILE A 860 21.80 -22.57 12.91
N LEU A 861 23.09 -22.29 13.10
CA LEU A 861 23.93 -21.69 12.07
C LEU A 861 24.02 -22.62 10.85
N ASN A 862 23.73 -22.09 9.66
CA ASN A 862 23.94 -22.81 8.40
C ASN A 862 25.42 -23.25 8.31
N ASP A 863 25.61 -24.55 8.11
CA ASP A 863 26.90 -25.24 8.07
C ASP A 863 27.81 -24.94 9.29
N GLY A 864 27.18 -24.64 10.44
CA GLY A 864 27.85 -24.34 11.71
C GLY A 864 28.59 -22.99 11.76
N LYS A 865 28.38 -22.09 10.77
CA LYS A 865 29.13 -20.83 10.64
C LYS A 865 28.27 -19.59 10.35
N CYS A 866 27.23 -19.71 9.54
CA CYS A 866 26.49 -18.55 9.01
C CYS A 866 25.15 -18.34 9.73
N PRO A 867 24.76 -17.09 10.08
CA PRO A 867 23.48 -16.82 10.73
C PRO A 867 22.30 -17.15 9.79
N PRO A 868 21.11 -17.47 10.32
CA PRO A 868 19.94 -17.77 9.49
C PRO A 868 19.63 -16.66 8.48
N GLY A 869 19.21 -17.06 7.27
CA GLY A 869 19.11 -16.18 6.10
C GLY A 869 20.40 -16.09 5.26
N TRP A 870 21.57 -16.31 5.87
CA TRP A 870 22.87 -16.38 5.19
C TRP A 870 23.30 -17.84 5.01
N ASN A 871 24.00 -18.17 3.93
CA ASN A 871 24.54 -19.51 3.68
C ASN A 871 26.04 -19.47 3.42
N LEU A 872 26.74 -20.56 3.76
CA LEU A 872 28.17 -20.69 3.52
C LEU A 872 28.42 -20.96 2.02
N VAL A 873 29.27 -20.16 1.38
CA VAL A 873 29.71 -20.35 0.00
C VAL A 873 31.24 -20.34 -0.01
N GLY A 874 31.85 -21.52 -0.13
CA GLY A 874 33.29 -21.68 0.07
C GLY A 874 33.67 -21.54 1.55
N GLN A 875 34.20 -20.38 1.95
CA GLN A 875 34.62 -20.12 3.35
C GLN A 875 33.86 -18.98 4.04
N THR A 876 33.17 -18.13 3.28
CA THR A 876 32.47 -16.93 3.76
C THR A 876 30.95 -17.06 3.63
N CYS A 877 30.21 -16.18 4.29
CA CYS A 877 28.75 -16.24 4.37
C CYS A 877 28.13 -15.26 3.36
N PHE A 878 27.39 -15.79 2.39
CA PHE A 878 26.69 -15.00 1.37
C PHE A 878 25.20 -14.88 1.70
N MET A 879 24.60 -13.73 1.37
CA MET A 879 23.16 -13.53 1.35
C MET A 879 22.74 -12.91 0.01
N TYR A 880 21.76 -13.56 -0.64
CA TYR A 880 21.11 -13.04 -1.84
C TYR A 880 20.04 -12.03 -1.44
N ILE A 881 20.07 -10.85 -2.06
CA ILE A 881 19.08 -9.80 -1.86
C ILE A 881 18.37 -9.59 -3.19
N GLY A 882 17.08 -9.98 -3.23
CA GLY A 882 16.26 -9.90 -4.45
C GLY A 882 15.90 -8.48 -4.88
N ALA A 883 16.07 -7.50 -3.99
CA ALA A 883 15.71 -6.12 -4.20
C ALA A 883 16.47 -5.49 -5.38
N PRO A 884 15.78 -4.92 -6.40
CA PRO A 884 16.43 -4.29 -7.54
C PRO A 884 17.08 -2.97 -7.11
N MET A 885 18.40 -2.85 -7.25
CA MET A 885 19.17 -1.65 -6.89
C MET A 885 20.26 -1.38 -7.94
N THR A 886 20.72 -0.12 -8.04
CA THR A 886 21.91 0.19 -8.86
C THR A 886 23.18 -0.34 -8.19
N PHE A 887 24.25 -0.51 -8.96
CA PHE A 887 25.50 -1.10 -8.44
C PHE A 887 26.07 -0.35 -7.22
N HIS A 888 26.05 0.98 -7.26
CA HIS A 888 26.55 1.82 -6.16
C HIS A 888 25.63 1.80 -4.92
N GLU A 889 24.32 1.82 -5.11
CA GLU A 889 23.36 1.70 -3.99
C GLU A 889 23.47 0.32 -3.31
N ALA A 890 23.60 -0.75 -4.09
CA ALA A 890 23.77 -2.12 -3.60
C ALA A 890 25.07 -2.27 -2.77
N LYS A 891 26.19 -1.72 -3.26
CA LYS A 891 27.46 -1.69 -2.52
C LYS A 891 27.32 -0.94 -1.18
N ALA A 892 26.76 0.27 -1.22
CA ALA A 892 26.55 1.09 -0.04
C ALA A 892 25.57 0.44 0.98
N PHE A 893 24.61 -0.36 0.51
CA PHE A 893 23.74 -1.15 1.39
C PHE A 893 24.52 -2.19 2.19
N CYS A 894 25.37 -3.00 1.54
CA CYS A 894 26.19 -4.00 2.22
C CYS A 894 27.11 -3.31 3.26
N GLU A 895 27.81 -2.26 2.86
CA GLU A 895 28.73 -1.50 3.72
C GLU A 895 28.02 -0.94 4.97
N ALA A 896 26.81 -0.38 4.81
CA ALA A 896 26.00 0.14 5.92
C ALA A 896 25.55 -0.94 6.93
N ASP A 897 25.54 -2.21 6.54
CA ASP A 897 25.18 -3.33 7.43
C ASP A 897 26.37 -4.12 7.99
N ASN A 898 27.58 -3.58 7.85
CA ASN A 898 28.86 -4.23 8.20
C ASN A 898 29.16 -5.47 7.34
N ALA A 899 28.74 -5.45 6.07
CA ALA A 899 29.03 -6.44 5.05
C ALA A 899 29.81 -5.80 3.88
N SER A 900 30.25 -6.62 2.93
CA SER A 900 30.79 -6.17 1.64
C SER A 900 30.00 -6.78 0.48
N MET A 901 30.28 -6.38 -0.76
CA MET A 901 29.80 -7.08 -1.95
C MET A 901 30.94 -7.97 -2.47
N PRO A 902 30.71 -9.27 -2.73
CA PRO A 902 31.79 -10.24 -2.89
C PRO A 902 32.63 -10.02 -4.14
N TYR A 903 33.95 -10.18 -3.98
CA TYR A 903 34.92 -10.26 -5.08
C TYR A 903 35.06 -11.70 -5.54
N ILE A 904 34.60 -12.01 -6.75
CA ILE A 904 34.69 -13.36 -7.31
C ILE A 904 36.03 -13.51 -8.05
N LEU A 905 36.70 -14.65 -7.83
CA LEU A 905 38.01 -14.99 -8.38
C LEU A 905 37.88 -16.13 -9.40
N GLY A 906 37.60 -15.76 -10.66
CA GLY A 906 37.64 -16.66 -11.82
C GLY A 906 36.67 -17.85 -11.79
N ASN A 907 36.86 -18.77 -12.75
CA ASN A 907 35.89 -19.83 -13.09
C ASN A 907 35.61 -20.85 -11.97
N VAL A 908 36.45 -20.93 -10.94
CA VAL A 908 36.39 -21.98 -9.89
C VAL A 908 35.14 -21.84 -9.00
N HIS A 909 34.63 -20.62 -8.82
CA HIS A 909 33.53 -20.34 -7.88
C HIS A 909 32.16 -20.11 -8.54
N TYR A 910 32.08 -20.02 -9.87
CA TYR A 910 30.83 -19.69 -10.57
C TYR A 910 29.72 -20.74 -10.42
N HIS A 911 30.06 -22.04 -10.43
CA HIS A 911 29.05 -23.10 -10.34
C HIS A 911 28.41 -23.19 -8.94
N PRO A 912 29.17 -23.24 -7.82
CA PRO A 912 28.59 -23.17 -6.48
C PRO A 912 27.79 -21.88 -6.22
N LEU A 913 28.24 -20.74 -6.77
CA LEU A 913 27.52 -19.47 -6.68
C LEU A 913 26.16 -19.53 -7.39
N PHE A 914 26.10 -20.10 -8.59
CA PHE A 914 24.84 -20.27 -9.32
C PHE A 914 23.88 -21.23 -8.59
N GLU A 915 24.38 -22.34 -8.03
CA GLU A 915 23.56 -23.26 -7.22
C GLU A 915 23.04 -22.59 -5.94
N PHE A 916 23.87 -21.80 -5.25
CA PHE A 916 23.43 -20.98 -4.13
C PHE A 916 22.28 -20.06 -4.53
N ILE A 917 22.43 -19.25 -5.59
CA ILE A 917 21.39 -18.30 -6.05
C ILE A 917 20.09 -19.05 -6.41
N LYS A 918 20.20 -20.18 -7.14
CA LYS A 918 19.07 -21.05 -7.49
C LYS A 918 18.36 -21.64 -6.26
N LYS A 919 19.08 -21.90 -5.16
CA LYS A 919 18.53 -22.35 -3.87
C LYS A 919 17.85 -21.23 -3.08
N GLN A 920 18.17 -19.95 -3.34
CA GLN A 920 17.50 -18.79 -2.70
C GLN A 920 16.18 -18.40 -3.37
N SER A 921 15.96 -18.74 -4.64
CA SER A 921 14.71 -18.45 -5.35
C SER A 921 14.32 -19.53 -6.36
N LEU A 922 13.17 -20.18 -6.10
CA LEU A 922 12.55 -21.17 -6.99
C LEU A 922 12.21 -20.63 -8.39
N TRP A 923 12.11 -19.30 -8.54
CA TRP A 923 11.81 -18.62 -9.80
C TRP A 923 13.02 -17.85 -10.37
N TYR A 924 14.25 -18.29 -10.06
CA TYR A 924 15.46 -17.74 -10.66
C TYR A 924 15.63 -18.24 -12.10
N LEU A 925 15.39 -17.37 -13.09
CA LEU A 925 15.58 -17.65 -14.52
C LEU A 925 17.05 -17.49 -14.91
N TYR A 926 17.54 -18.30 -15.85
CA TYR A 926 18.91 -18.21 -16.41
C TYR A 926 19.23 -16.84 -17.05
N SER A 927 18.21 -16.07 -17.45
CA SER A 927 18.33 -14.70 -17.97
C SER A 927 18.56 -13.64 -16.89
N GLN A 928 18.36 -13.95 -15.61
CA GLN A 928 18.57 -12.98 -14.52
C GLN A 928 20.07 -12.71 -14.32
N ARG A 929 20.36 -11.55 -13.73
CA ARG A 929 21.70 -11.01 -13.49
C ARG A 929 21.78 -10.50 -12.06
N VAL A 930 22.97 -10.60 -11.46
CA VAL A 930 23.19 -10.26 -10.04
C VAL A 930 24.43 -9.39 -9.90
N TRP A 931 24.38 -8.28 -9.16
CA TRP A 931 25.56 -7.45 -8.90
C TRP A 931 26.57 -8.16 -8.01
N VAL A 932 27.83 -8.14 -8.45
CA VAL A 932 29.01 -8.78 -7.84
C VAL A 932 30.25 -7.94 -8.17
N GLN A 933 31.39 -8.14 -7.49
CA GLN A 933 32.65 -7.49 -7.84
C GLN A 933 33.64 -8.51 -8.44
N HIS A 934 34.55 -8.06 -9.31
CA HIS A 934 35.59 -8.88 -9.92
C HIS A 934 36.96 -8.19 -9.82
N ILE A 935 37.99 -8.95 -9.45
CA ILE A 935 39.30 -8.36 -9.08
C ILE A 935 40.00 -7.65 -10.24
N ASP A 936 39.82 -8.11 -11.48
CA ASP A 936 40.41 -7.50 -12.67
C ASP A 936 39.64 -6.25 -13.16
N LYS A 937 38.48 -5.95 -12.57
CA LYS A 937 37.48 -4.98 -13.08
C LYS A 937 36.97 -4.04 -12.00
N ILE A 938 37.81 -3.65 -11.05
CA ILE A 938 37.46 -2.87 -9.84
C ILE A 938 36.72 -1.55 -10.16
N ASN A 939 37.01 -0.93 -11.31
CA ASN A 939 36.40 0.34 -11.75
C ASN A 939 35.18 0.17 -12.66
N GLU A 940 34.74 -1.07 -12.94
CA GLU A 940 33.63 -1.38 -13.84
C GLU A 940 32.46 -2.03 -13.08
N CYS A 941 31.23 -1.80 -13.53
CA CYS A 941 30.04 -2.38 -12.91
C CYS A 941 29.80 -3.81 -13.43
N THR A 942 30.34 -4.80 -12.72
CA THR A 942 30.29 -6.23 -13.08
C THR A 942 29.02 -6.92 -12.59
N MET A 943 28.40 -7.72 -13.46
CA MET A 943 27.24 -8.56 -13.11
C MET A 943 27.52 -10.04 -13.37
N PHE A 944 27.08 -10.89 -12.44
CA PHE A 944 27.10 -12.33 -12.64
C PHE A 944 25.96 -12.75 -13.57
N ALA A 945 26.36 -13.43 -14.64
CA ALA A 945 25.53 -14.13 -15.59
C ALA A 945 25.79 -15.65 -15.44
N TYR A 946 24.96 -16.52 -16.00
CA TYR A 946 25.16 -17.97 -15.90
C TYR A 946 26.59 -18.37 -16.32
N GLN A 947 27.41 -18.78 -15.35
CA GLN A 947 28.83 -19.14 -15.50
C GLN A 947 29.76 -18.06 -16.08
N THR A 948 29.35 -16.79 -16.09
CA THR A 948 30.11 -15.67 -16.70
C THR A 948 29.99 -14.38 -15.89
N ILE A 949 30.92 -13.43 -16.08
CA ILE A 949 30.85 -12.09 -15.48
C ILE A 949 30.90 -11.04 -16.59
N ASP A 950 29.73 -10.45 -16.84
CA ASP A 950 29.51 -9.41 -17.84
C ASP A 950 29.81 -8.02 -17.23
N VAL A 951 30.06 -7.03 -18.07
CA VAL A 951 30.13 -5.61 -17.68
C VAL A 951 28.86 -4.93 -18.17
N ALA A 952 28.27 -4.09 -17.33
CA ALA A 952 26.96 -3.50 -17.59
C ALA A 952 26.90 -2.03 -17.16
N ASP A 953 25.86 -1.31 -17.59
CA ASP A 953 25.57 0.03 -17.08
C ASP A 953 25.21 -0.04 -15.60
N CYS A 954 25.98 0.70 -14.77
CA CYS A 954 25.80 0.83 -13.33
C CYS A 954 24.38 1.26 -12.91
N ASN A 955 23.66 1.96 -13.79
CA ASN A 955 22.29 2.44 -13.57
C ASN A 955 21.21 1.35 -13.71
N LEU A 956 21.56 0.14 -14.18
CA LEU A 956 20.64 -0.99 -14.23
C LEU A 956 20.24 -1.44 -12.82
N LYS A 957 18.99 -1.87 -12.65
CA LYS A 957 18.43 -2.24 -11.36
C LYS A 957 18.36 -3.76 -11.22
N ASN A 958 19.44 -4.36 -10.73
CA ASN A 958 19.57 -5.80 -10.54
C ASN A 958 19.49 -6.19 -9.04
N PRO A 959 19.10 -7.43 -8.71
CA PRO A 959 19.38 -8.01 -7.40
C PRO A 959 20.90 -8.12 -7.16
N PHE A 960 21.31 -8.37 -5.92
CA PHE A 960 22.72 -8.36 -5.53
C PHE A 960 23.02 -9.36 -4.42
N ILE A 961 24.31 -9.55 -4.11
CA ILE A 961 24.78 -10.38 -3.00
C ILE A 961 25.61 -9.52 -2.04
N CYS A 962 25.42 -9.72 -0.74
CA CYS A 962 26.36 -9.28 0.28
C CYS A 962 27.13 -10.48 0.84
N GLU A 963 28.37 -10.22 1.26
CA GLU A 963 29.29 -11.15 1.92
C GLU A 963 29.65 -10.63 3.31
N ILE A 964 29.61 -11.52 4.30
CA ILE A 964 30.19 -11.29 5.64
C ILE A 964 31.18 -12.41 5.96
N ASP A 965 32.19 -12.07 6.77
CA ASP A 965 32.98 -13.08 7.47
C ASP A 965 32.05 -13.97 8.32
N PRO A 966 32.30 -15.29 8.39
CA PRO A 966 31.62 -16.14 9.35
C PRO A 966 31.92 -15.63 10.76
N GLN A 967 30.98 -15.76 11.71
CA GLN A 967 31.19 -15.28 13.07
C GLN A 967 32.20 -16.15 13.84
N VAL A 968 33.49 -15.95 13.54
CA VAL A 968 34.59 -16.49 14.34
C VAL A 968 34.59 -15.74 15.67
N SER A 969 34.03 -16.37 16.69
CA SER A 969 34.21 -15.94 18.08
C SER A 969 35.64 -16.22 18.52
N ILE A 970 36.58 -15.43 18.00
CA ILE A 970 37.98 -15.42 18.44
C ILE A 970 37.94 -15.07 19.93
N ARG A 971 38.10 -16.09 20.78
CA ARG A 971 38.44 -15.91 22.19
C ARG A 971 39.87 -15.37 22.24
N ILE A 972 40.01 -14.07 22.00
CA ILE A 972 41.20 -13.31 22.35
C ILE A 972 41.33 -13.51 23.87
N ILE A 973 42.34 -14.29 24.28
CA ILE A 973 42.61 -14.79 25.65
C ILE A 973 41.82 -16.07 26.04
N PRO A 974 42.49 -17.24 26.10
CA PRO A 974 42.03 -18.45 26.78
C PRO A 974 42.63 -18.62 28.21
N LEU A 975 42.66 -17.56 29.02
CA LEU A 975 43.41 -17.56 30.30
C LEU A 975 42.90 -18.51 31.39
N THR A 976 41.68 -19.04 31.25
CA THR A 976 41.02 -19.84 32.29
C THR A 976 41.47 -21.30 32.33
N ASP A 977 41.99 -21.81 31.20
CA ASP A 977 42.14 -23.25 30.98
C ASP A 977 43.62 -23.66 30.87
N ASP A 978 44.52 -22.72 30.58
CA ASP A 978 45.90 -23.00 30.17
C ASP A 978 46.88 -23.00 31.37
N ILE A 979 46.89 -24.13 32.10
CA ILE A 979 47.72 -24.39 33.31
C ILE A 979 49.20 -24.02 33.10
N VAL A 980 49.72 -24.15 31.88
CA VAL A 980 51.11 -23.81 31.52
C VAL A 980 51.37 -22.31 31.71
N THR A 981 50.43 -21.44 31.34
CA THR A 981 50.59 -19.99 31.48
C THR A 981 50.60 -19.55 32.95
N LEU A 982 49.71 -20.12 33.78
CA LEU A 982 49.68 -19.90 35.22
C LEU A 982 51.00 -20.37 35.88
N SER A 983 51.56 -21.48 35.41
CA SER A 983 52.85 -22.02 35.86
C SER A 983 54.03 -21.11 35.50
N ILE A 984 54.03 -20.53 34.29
CA ILE A 984 55.06 -19.57 33.85
C ILE A 984 54.97 -18.25 34.64
N VAL A 985 53.76 -17.70 34.83
CA VAL A 985 53.56 -16.44 35.57
C VAL A 985 53.89 -16.59 37.05
N SER A 986 53.46 -17.69 37.68
CA SER A 986 53.84 -17.99 39.08
C SER A 986 55.34 -18.26 39.23
N GLY A 987 55.95 -19.00 38.31
CA GLY A 987 57.40 -19.21 38.27
C GLY A 987 58.19 -17.91 38.11
N ALA A 988 57.74 -16.99 37.26
CA ALA A 988 58.34 -15.67 37.08
C ALA A 988 58.21 -14.81 38.35
N LEU A 989 57.03 -14.80 39.00
CA LEU A 989 56.83 -14.13 40.29
C LEU A 989 57.75 -14.69 41.38
N LEU A 990 57.91 -16.01 41.45
CA LEU A 990 58.77 -16.68 42.42
C LEU A 990 60.25 -16.35 42.15
N ALA A 991 60.68 -16.33 40.88
CA ALA A 991 62.03 -15.91 40.49
C ALA A 991 62.31 -14.43 40.82
N ILE A 992 61.34 -13.53 40.61
CA ILE A 992 61.44 -12.11 41.00
C ILE A 992 61.52 -11.96 42.52
N LEU A 993 60.75 -12.75 43.28
CA LEU A 993 60.78 -12.75 44.74
C LEU A 993 62.11 -13.29 45.29
N VAL A 994 62.67 -14.34 44.68
CA VAL A 994 64.03 -14.83 44.97
C VAL A 994 65.09 -13.79 44.62
N LEU A 995 64.99 -13.09 43.49
CA LEU A 995 65.88 -11.98 43.14
C LEU A 995 65.78 -10.84 44.17
N PHE A 996 64.58 -10.49 44.62
CA PHE A 996 64.37 -9.49 45.66
C PHE A 996 64.97 -9.92 47.01
N LEU A 997 64.84 -11.18 47.40
CA LEU A 997 65.48 -11.75 48.59
C LEU A 997 67.02 -11.78 48.45
N VAL A 998 67.56 -12.10 47.27
CA VAL A 998 69.02 -12.04 47.00
C VAL A 998 69.52 -10.59 47.08
N ILE A 999 68.76 -9.62 46.57
CA ILE A 999 69.06 -8.18 46.69
C ILE A 999 68.95 -7.71 48.14
N LEU A 1000 67.96 -8.17 48.92
CA LEU A 1000 67.86 -7.90 50.36
C LEU A 1000 69.06 -8.47 51.13
N CYS A 1001 69.42 -9.73 50.89
CA CYS A 1001 70.60 -10.38 51.45
C CYS A 1001 71.89 -9.67 51.02
N TRP A 1002 72.00 -9.21 49.77
CA TRP A 1002 73.12 -8.40 49.29
C TRP A 1002 73.19 -7.04 50.00
N CYS A 1003 72.06 -6.35 50.17
CA CYS A 1003 71.96 -5.09 50.89
C CYS A 1003 72.26 -5.24 52.39
N MET A 1004 71.83 -6.32 53.04
CA MET A 1004 72.20 -6.67 54.41
C MET A 1004 73.70 -6.97 54.52
N LYS A 1005 74.25 -7.81 53.64
CA LYS A 1005 75.69 -8.14 53.57
C LYS A 1005 76.55 -6.92 53.22
N SER A 1006 76.01 -5.98 52.45
CA SER A 1006 76.62 -4.68 52.13
C SER A 1006 76.60 -3.74 53.34
N LYS A 1007 75.47 -3.58 54.04
CA LYS A 1007 75.38 -2.84 55.31
C LYS A 1007 76.30 -3.44 56.38
N TYR A 1008 76.41 -4.76 56.46
CA TYR A 1008 77.33 -5.45 57.38
C TYR A 1008 78.81 -5.18 57.02
N ARG A 1009 79.17 -5.27 55.72
CA ARG A 1009 80.50 -4.85 55.22
C ARG A 1009 80.77 -3.36 55.42
N GLN A 1010 79.76 -2.49 55.35
CA GLN A 1010 79.88 -1.07 55.68
C GLN A 1010 80.11 -0.85 57.18
N LYS A 1011 79.42 -1.59 58.06
CA LYS A 1011 79.63 -1.55 59.51
C LYS A 1011 81.06 -1.94 59.88
N GLN A 1012 81.56 -3.06 59.32
CA GLN A 1012 82.97 -3.47 59.47
C GLN A 1012 83.96 -2.44 58.89
N ARG A 1013 83.61 -1.74 57.80
CA ARG A 1013 84.42 -0.62 57.25
C ARG A 1013 84.38 0.65 58.11
N LEU A 1014 83.34 0.84 58.92
CA LEU A 1014 83.21 1.94 59.89
C LEU A 1014 84.00 1.63 61.17
N GLU A 1015 83.91 0.41 61.68
CA GLU A 1015 84.71 -0.10 62.81
C GLU A 1015 86.22 -0.07 62.48
N ARG A 1016 86.61 -0.48 61.27
CA ARG A 1016 87.99 -0.30 60.73
C ARG A 1016 88.39 1.15 60.46
N ARG A 1017 87.47 2.12 60.44
CA ARG A 1017 87.78 3.56 60.33
C ARG A 1017 87.89 4.24 61.69
N ASN A 1018 87.14 3.78 62.70
CA ASN A 1018 87.28 4.28 64.07
C ASN A 1018 88.60 3.81 64.73
N SER A 1019 89.09 2.60 64.41
CA SER A 1019 90.42 2.12 64.87
C SER A 1019 91.62 2.79 64.16
N ILE A 1020 91.39 3.51 63.05
CA ILE A 1020 92.43 4.28 62.34
C ILE A 1020 92.45 5.76 62.78
N ARG A 1021 91.38 6.28 63.38
CA ARG A 1021 91.33 7.66 63.90
C ARG A 1021 92.07 7.89 65.22
N THR A 1022 92.51 6.83 65.90
CA THR A 1022 93.26 6.89 67.17
C THR A 1022 94.77 6.70 67.03
N SER A 1023 95.29 6.50 65.81
CA SER A 1023 96.68 6.05 65.57
C SER A 1023 97.48 6.88 64.57
N LEU A 1024 96.94 8.00 64.05
CA LEU A 1024 97.60 8.83 63.03
C LEU A 1024 97.54 10.34 63.29
N HIS A 1025 97.86 10.72 64.53
CA HIS A 1025 98.19 12.11 64.89
C HIS A 1025 99.66 12.28 65.31
N SER A 1026 100.56 11.53 64.68
CA SER A 1026 102.01 11.64 64.85
C SER A 1026 102.74 11.69 63.51
N LEU A 1027 103.48 12.80 63.31
CA LEU A 1027 104.65 12.98 62.43
C LEU A 1027 104.46 12.84 60.90
N ARG A 1028 104.60 13.97 60.19
CA ARG A 1028 104.83 14.02 58.72
C ARG A 1028 105.88 15.06 58.35
N SER A 1029 107.09 14.59 58.00
CA SER A 1029 108.29 15.36 57.56
C SER A 1029 109.45 14.35 57.37
N VAL A 1030 110.39 14.38 56.41
CA VAL A 1030 110.78 15.20 55.23
C VAL A 1030 111.36 14.19 54.20
N GLY A 1031 111.41 14.35 52.87
CA GLY A 1031 110.90 15.38 51.93
C GLY A 1031 111.82 15.52 50.69
N LEU A 1032 111.41 16.33 49.70
CA LEU A 1032 112.21 16.93 48.61
C LEU A 1032 113.18 16.06 47.75
N THR A 1033 112.73 15.73 46.52
CA THR A 1033 113.44 15.92 45.19
C THR A 1033 114.78 15.20 44.85
N PRO A 1034 115.22 15.12 43.55
CA PRO A 1034 114.49 15.08 42.26
C PRO A 1034 115.05 14.08 41.18
N SER A 1035 114.40 14.09 40.00
CA SER A 1035 114.93 13.84 38.61
C SER A 1035 114.91 12.43 37.96
N ALA A 1036 114.14 12.27 36.86
CA ALA A 1036 114.51 11.69 35.55
C ALA A 1036 113.31 11.61 34.54
N PHE A 1037 113.63 11.71 33.24
CA PHE A 1037 112.88 11.63 31.95
C PHE A 1037 111.86 10.45 31.77
N SER A 1038 110.93 10.36 30.78
CA SER A 1038 110.30 11.20 29.71
C SER A 1038 109.11 10.38 29.09
N ASP A 1039 107.87 10.86 28.87
CA ASP A 1039 107.30 11.73 27.77
C ASP A 1039 107.44 11.16 26.33
N PRO A 1040 106.49 11.33 25.36
CA PRO A 1040 105.17 12.03 25.33
C PRO A 1040 103.96 11.04 25.31
N GLY A 1041 102.70 11.28 24.87
CA GLY A 1041 101.95 12.39 24.21
C GLY A 1041 100.50 11.93 23.84
N TYR A 1042 99.59 12.67 23.17
CA TYR A 1042 99.52 14.12 22.84
C TYR A 1042 98.05 14.57 22.54
N ARG A 1043 97.43 15.43 23.40
CA ARG A 1043 96.38 16.48 23.12
C ARG A 1043 94.99 16.08 22.50
N ARG A 1044 93.86 16.82 22.62
CA ARG A 1044 93.36 17.95 23.49
C ARG A 1044 91.84 18.20 23.26
N LYS A 1045 91.11 18.68 24.29
CA LYS A 1045 89.86 19.52 24.24
C LYS A 1045 88.64 18.93 23.48
N MET A 1046 87.39 19.42 23.56
CA MET A 1046 86.56 20.25 24.48
C MET A 1046 85.13 19.61 24.41
N GLY A 1047 84.03 19.95 25.10
CA GLY A 1047 83.60 21.13 25.85
C GLY A 1047 82.18 21.57 25.40
N GLN A 1048 81.20 21.53 26.31
CA GLN A 1048 79.91 22.27 26.34
C GLN A 1048 78.86 22.20 25.20
N MET A 1049 77.59 22.37 25.63
CA MET A 1049 76.37 22.85 24.91
C MET A 1049 75.84 21.98 23.73
N SER A 1050 74.56 21.65 23.55
CA SER A 1050 73.21 22.12 23.99
C SER A 1050 72.48 23.01 22.98
N THR A 1051 71.24 22.62 22.63
CA THR A 1051 70.32 23.31 21.68
C THR A 1051 70.84 23.30 20.23
N ARG A 1052 70.02 23.55 19.18
CA ARG A 1052 68.70 24.19 19.14
C ARG A 1052 67.90 23.73 17.92
N SER A 1053 66.57 23.76 18.01
CA SER A 1053 65.68 23.65 16.85
C SER A 1053 65.36 25.04 16.28
N THR A 1054 65.79 25.35 15.05
CA THR A 1054 65.05 26.17 14.05
C THR A 1054 65.80 26.26 12.71
N ASP A 1055 65.00 26.43 11.65
CA ASP A 1055 65.27 27.13 10.38
C ASP A 1055 66.16 26.54 9.24
N THR A 1056 65.47 26.42 8.10
CA THR A 1056 65.89 26.72 6.72
C THR A 1056 66.70 25.72 5.86
N LEU A 1057 65.94 25.12 4.92
CA LEU A 1057 66.10 25.19 3.44
C LEU A 1057 67.14 24.33 2.66
N THR A 1058 66.64 23.90 1.49
CA THR A 1058 67.30 23.40 0.26
C THR A 1058 67.89 21.99 0.17
N LYS A 1059 67.51 21.31 -0.94
CA LYS A 1059 68.27 20.44 -1.89
C LYS A 1059 69.44 19.60 -1.31
N GLY A 1060 69.53 18.29 -1.53
CA GLY A 1060 69.53 17.61 -2.83
C GLY A 1060 70.89 17.83 -3.53
N SER A 1061 71.60 16.83 -4.10
CA SER A 1061 71.34 15.39 -4.30
C SER A 1061 72.67 14.69 -4.70
N ASP A 1062 72.64 13.39 -5.03
CA ASP A 1062 73.59 12.68 -5.93
C ASP A 1062 75.08 12.42 -5.55
N TYR A 1063 75.37 11.14 -5.25
CA TYR A 1063 76.20 10.21 -6.06
C TYR A 1063 77.60 10.64 -6.58
N ARG A 1064 78.65 9.78 -6.39
CA ARG A 1064 79.34 8.98 -7.47
C ARG A 1064 80.56 8.09 -7.02
N LYS A 1065 80.43 6.76 -7.19
CA LYS A 1065 81.42 5.69 -7.57
C LYS A 1065 82.78 5.37 -6.86
N VAL A 1066 82.89 4.08 -6.44
CA VAL A 1066 83.81 2.95 -6.87
C VAL A 1066 85.35 2.96 -6.58
N ILE A 1067 85.94 1.73 -6.51
CA ILE A 1067 87.37 1.25 -6.53
C ILE A 1067 87.84 0.69 -5.15
N SER A 1068 88.50 -0.48 -4.98
CA SER A 1068 88.61 -1.78 -5.71
C SER A 1068 89.40 -2.86 -4.89
N ASN A 1069 89.18 -4.16 -5.16
CA ASN A 1069 90.04 -5.36 -4.83
C ASN A 1069 90.26 -5.74 -3.33
N GLY A 1070 90.62 -6.99 -2.96
CA GLY A 1070 90.57 -8.27 -3.70
C GLY A 1070 91.65 -9.33 -3.33
N SER A 1071 91.22 -10.59 -3.05
CA SER A 1071 91.99 -11.88 -3.03
C SER A 1071 92.93 -12.22 -1.84
N ILE A 1072 92.76 -13.42 -1.24
CA ILE A 1072 93.64 -14.60 -1.46
C ILE A 1072 92.92 -15.92 -1.09
N ASP A 1073 93.48 -17.07 -1.49
CA ASP A 1073 92.85 -18.39 -1.64
C ASP A 1073 93.31 -19.45 -0.61
N SER A 1074 92.60 -20.60 -0.49
CA SER A 1074 93.17 -21.90 -0.04
C SER A 1074 92.20 -23.11 -0.15
N MET A 1075 92.29 -23.83 -1.28
CA MET A 1075 92.27 -25.30 -1.47
C MET A 1075 91.16 -26.24 -0.92
N GLU A 1076 90.56 -26.99 -1.86
CA GLU A 1076 90.29 -28.47 -1.87
C GLU A 1076 89.46 -29.17 -0.75
N LYS A 1077 88.75 -30.30 -0.99
CA LYS A 1077 88.62 -31.17 -2.17
C LYS A 1077 87.20 -31.77 -2.32
N SER A 1078 86.92 -32.39 -3.47
CA SER A 1078 85.62 -32.84 -3.96
C SER A 1078 85.15 -34.24 -3.52
N ALA A 1079 83.83 -34.47 -3.56
CA ALA A 1079 83.23 -35.75 -3.95
C ALA A 1079 82.04 -35.52 -4.91
N TYR A 1080 81.93 -36.35 -5.95
CA TYR A 1080 80.85 -36.39 -6.94
C TYR A 1080 79.78 -37.43 -6.49
N ASN A 1081 78.61 -37.66 -7.11
CA ASN A 1081 78.11 -37.23 -8.44
C ASN A 1081 76.56 -37.18 -8.52
N SER A 1082 76.04 -36.69 -9.66
CA SER A 1082 74.68 -36.91 -10.19
C SER A 1082 74.44 -38.41 -10.56
N SER A 1083 73.25 -38.92 -10.89
CA SER A 1083 72.33 -38.50 -11.99
C SER A 1083 70.92 -39.17 -11.88
N PRO A 1084 69.94 -38.81 -12.76
CA PRO A 1084 68.53 -39.23 -12.66
C PRO A 1084 68.12 -40.40 -13.60
N GLU A 1085 66.79 -40.57 -13.73
CA GLU A 1085 66.01 -41.21 -14.82
C GLU A 1085 65.42 -42.64 -14.67
N ASP A 1086 64.23 -42.76 -15.26
CA ASP A 1086 63.60 -43.90 -15.96
C ASP A 1086 62.68 -44.99 -15.31
N ASN A 1087 61.38 -44.79 -15.59
CA ASN A 1087 60.45 -45.70 -16.31
C ASN A 1087 59.80 -46.98 -15.69
N ARG A 1088 58.44 -46.97 -15.73
CA ARG A 1088 57.48 -48.05 -16.12
C ARG A 1088 57.02 -49.17 -15.16
N SER A 1089 55.70 -49.11 -14.87
CA SER A 1089 54.70 -50.19 -15.09
C SER A 1089 54.67 -51.40 -14.10
N ILE A 1090 53.63 -52.25 -13.99
CA ILE A 1090 52.31 -52.36 -14.67
C ILE A 1090 51.27 -53.11 -13.79
N GLU A 1091 49.95 -52.98 -14.08
CA GLU A 1091 48.83 -53.84 -13.61
C GLU A 1091 48.54 -53.89 -12.07
N THR A 1092 47.42 -54.42 -11.55
CA THR A 1092 46.33 -55.25 -12.12
C THR A 1092 44.95 -54.91 -11.47
N TYR A 1093 43.89 -54.68 -12.27
CA TYR A 1093 42.47 -55.10 -12.15
C TYR A 1093 41.67 -55.08 -10.80
N ASP A 1094 40.33 -54.90 -10.73
CA ASP A 1094 39.32 -54.30 -11.64
C ASP A 1094 37.90 -54.27 -10.97
N SER A 1095 37.00 -53.38 -11.44
CA SER A 1095 35.52 -53.56 -11.54
C SER A 1095 34.61 -53.85 -10.30
N PRO A 1096 33.26 -53.69 -10.37
CA PRO A 1096 32.44 -52.87 -11.28
C PRO A 1096 31.29 -52.02 -10.64
N THR A 1097 30.76 -51.13 -11.49
CA THR A 1097 29.46 -50.39 -11.56
C THR A 1097 28.16 -51.23 -11.27
N PRO A 1098 26.93 -50.66 -11.10
CA PRO A 1098 26.38 -49.53 -11.89
C PRO A 1098 25.28 -48.57 -11.33
N ASN A 1099 24.99 -47.52 -12.14
CA ASN A 1099 23.79 -46.66 -12.10
C ASN A 1099 22.55 -47.35 -12.72
N PRO A 1100 21.33 -46.85 -12.48
CA PRO A 1100 20.60 -46.03 -13.49
C PRO A 1100 19.80 -44.86 -12.86
N SER A 1101 19.18 -43.88 -13.53
CA SER A 1101 19.32 -43.13 -14.79
C SER A 1101 17.97 -42.42 -15.06
N ALA A 1102 17.96 -41.09 -15.31
CA ALA A 1102 16.87 -40.32 -15.93
C ALA A 1102 15.52 -40.20 -15.15
N PHE A 1103 14.63 -39.22 -15.38
CA PHE A 1103 14.37 -38.36 -16.56
C PHE A 1103 14.18 -36.86 -16.23
N ALA A 1104 14.07 -36.04 -17.30
CA ALA A 1104 13.79 -34.60 -17.26
C ALA A 1104 12.64 -34.24 -18.23
N TYR A 1105 12.10 -33.02 -18.12
CA TYR A 1105 11.12 -32.42 -19.03
C TYR A 1105 11.61 -31.06 -19.54
N ASN A 1106 11.41 -30.79 -20.84
CA ASN A 1106 11.66 -29.48 -21.47
C ASN A 1106 10.33 -28.85 -21.91
N PRO A 1107 10.14 -27.52 -21.75
CA PRO A 1107 9.07 -26.79 -22.42
C PRO A 1107 9.48 -26.44 -23.87
N THR A 1108 8.51 -26.46 -24.79
CA THR A 1108 8.70 -26.06 -26.20
C THR A 1108 8.20 -24.65 -26.45
N ILE A 1109 9.02 -23.81 -27.09
CA ILE A 1109 8.61 -22.57 -27.77
C ILE A 1109 9.12 -22.63 -29.20
N GLU A 1110 8.29 -22.26 -30.16
CA GLU A 1110 8.59 -22.32 -31.59
C GLU A 1110 9.58 -21.23 -32.03
N TYR A 1111 10.45 -21.54 -33.00
CA TYR A 1111 11.21 -20.56 -33.77
C TYR A 1111 11.21 -20.92 -35.26
N HIS A 1112 11.49 -19.91 -36.10
CA HIS A 1112 11.04 -19.88 -37.49
C HIS A 1112 11.76 -20.86 -38.46
N LYS A 1113 11.01 -21.22 -39.50
CA LYS A 1113 11.37 -22.14 -40.60
C LYS A 1113 12.59 -21.67 -41.42
N SER A 1114 13.47 -22.60 -41.78
CA SER A 1114 14.15 -22.64 -43.09
C SER A 1114 14.39 -24.10 -43.52
N PRO A 1115 14.56 -24.43 -44.82
CA PRO A 1115 13.94 -25.66 -45.35
C PRO A 1115 14.85 -26.82 -45.80
N SER A 1116 14.28 -28.03 -45.67
CA SER A 1116 14.43 -29.22 -46.53
C SER A 1116 15.78 -29.97 -46.59
N ARG A 1117 15.72 -31.29 -46.35
CA ARG A 1117 15.76 -32.37 -47.37
C ARG A 1117 15.51 -33.77 -46.74
N PHE A 1118 14.96 -34.70 -47.54
CA PHE A 1118 15.08 -36.20 -47.59
C PHE A 1118 15.69 -36.94 -46.35
N GLU A 1119 15.21 -38.10 -45.88
CA GLU A 1119 14.21 -39.05 -46.42
C GLU A 1119 13.69 -40.11 -45.40
N ASN A 1120 12.64 -40.86 -45.81
CA ASN A 1120 12.38 -42.32 -45.69
C ASN A 1120 13.32 -43.22 -44.83
N GLN A 1121 12.91 -44.36 -44.19
CA GLN A 1121 11.66 -45.16 -44.20
C GLN A 1121 11.65 -46.19 -43.01
N TYR A 1122 10.45 -46.62 -42.58
CA TYR A 1122 10.00 -47.94 -42.06
C TYR A 1122 11.01 -48.98 -41.50
N ALA A 1123 10.69 -49.60 -40.34
CA ALA A 1123 10.32 -51.04 -40.24
C ALA A 1123 9.84 -51.51 -38.84
N LYS A 1124 9.00 -52.56 -38.83
CA LYS A 1124 8.63 -53.50 -37.72
C LYS A 1124 9.46 -54.81 -37.90
N PRO A 1125 9.30 -55.96 -37.17
CA PRO A 1125 8.40 -56.38 -36.07
C PRO A 1125 9.21 -56.69 -34.77
N VAL A 1126 8.90 -57.55 -33.77
CA VAL A 1126 7.97 -58.70 -33.58
C VAL A 1126 7.45 -58.77 -32.12
N SER A 1127 6.41 -59.57 -31.86
CA SER A 1127 5.75 -59.84 -30.58
C SER A 1127 6.20 -61.15 -29.91
N PHE A 1128 5.96 -61.31 -28.60
CA PHE A 1128 4.90 -62.23 -28.10
C PHE A 1128 4.57 -61.99 -26.60
N GLU A 1129 3.39 -62.46 -26.19
CA GLU A 1129 2.72 -62.17 -24.91
C GLU A 1129 2.98 -63.20 -23.80
N LEU A 1130 2.63 -62.84 -22.56
CA LEU A 1130 1.79 -63.65 -21.65
C LEU A 1130 1.38 -62.82 -20.41
N GLY A 1131 0.09 -62.81 -20.02
CA GLY A 1131 -0.34 -62.34 -18.67
C GLY A 1131 -1.42 -61.24 -18.54
N TYR A 1132 -2.66 -61.55 -18.94
CA TYR A 1132 -3.95 -61.07 -18.38
C TYR A 1132 -4.09 -59.73 -17.58
N LYS A 1133 -4.98 -58.85 -18.11
CA LYS A 1133 -6.20 -58.23 -17.48
C LYS A 1133 -6.24 -57.89 -15.97
N ASN A 1134 -6.88 -56.83 -15.48
CA ASN A 1134 -7.61 -55.64 -16.01
C ASN A 1134 -7.52 -54.57 -14.88
N ASP A 1135 -7.35 -53.25 -15.07
CA ASP A 1135 -8.10 -52.22 -15.81
C ASP A 1135 -9.40 -51.70 -15.14
N GLY A 1136 -9.48 -50.38 -14.92
CA GLY A 1136 -10.49 -49.62 -14.14
C GLY A 1136 -9.93 -49.07 -12.81
N PHE A 1137 -10.22 -47.85 -12.34
CA PHE A 1137 -11.19 -46.79 -12.70
C PHE A 1137 -10.59 -45.46 -12.18
N ARG A 1138 -10.11 -44.49 -12.97
CA ARG A 1138 -10.73 -43.53 -13.90
C ARG A 1138 -11.67 -42.50 -13.22
N ASP A 1139 -11.24 -41.24 -13.19
CA ASP A 1139 -11.97 -40.10 -12.62
C ASP A 1139 -13.28 -39.76 -13.35
N THR A 1140 -14.26 -39.24 -12.61
CA THR A 1140 -15.56 -38.79 -13.14
C THR A 1140 -15.92 -37.38 -12.64
N SER A 1141 -15.56 -36.36 -13.41
CA SER A 1141 -15.88 -34.95 -13.12
C SER A 1141 -16.20 -34.12 -14.37
N THR A 1142 -17.08 -34.63 -15.23
CA THR A 1142 -17.64 -33.89 -16.38
C THR A 1142 -19.14 -33.68 -16.22
N PHE A 1143 -19.58 -32.42 -16.15
CA PHE A 1143 -20.98 -32.05 -16.34
C PHE A 1143 -21.42 -32.43 -17.75
N ALA A 1144 -22.47 -33.25 -17.87
CA ALA A 1144 -23.08 -33.57 -19.16
C ALA A 1144 -24.36 -32.74 -19.36
N SER A 1145 -24.35 -31.84 -20.34
CA SER A 1145 -25.58 -31.28 -20.90
C SER A 1145 -26.33 -32.37 -21.67
N THR A 1146 -27.58 -32.65 -21.29
CA THR A 1146 -28.36 -33.75 -21.88
C THR A 1146 -29.10 -33.35 -23.15
N SER A 1147 -28.99 -34.19 -24.19
CA SER A 1147 -29.95 -34.25 -25.29
C SER A 1147 -29.96 -35.66 -25.88
N ASN A 1148 -31.12 -36.34 -25.76
CA ASN A 1148 -31.73 -37.35 -26.65
C ASN A 1148 -30.83 -38.43 -27.32
N PHE A 1149 -31.21 -39.72 -27.43
CA PHE A 1149 -32.54 -40.35 -27.39
C PHE A 1149 -32.41 -41.89 -27.26
N GLN A 1150 -33.45 -42.57 -26.73
CA GLN A 1150 -33.71 -44.03 -26.86
C GLN A 1150 -32.67 -45.03 -26.27
N SER A 1151 -33.00 -46.27 -25.86
CA SER A 1151 -34.29 -46.89 -25.46
C SER A 1151 -34.08 -48.29 -24.82
N VAL A 1152 -35.16 -48.85 -24.24
CA VAL A 1152 -35.41 -50.29 -23.91
C VAL A 1152 -34.90 -50.85 -22.55
N HIS A 1153 -35.90 -51.32 -21.79
CA HIS A 1153 -35.95 -52.14 -20.55
C HIS A 1153 -35.69 -53.66 -20.80
N PRO A 1154 -35.77 -54.59 -19.81
CA PRO A 1154 -35.48 -54.56 -18.35
C PRO A 1154 -34.75 -55.88 -17.86
N SER A 1155 -34.86 -56.18 -16.55
CA SER A 1155 -34.76 -57.52 -15.88
C SER A 1155 -33.36 -58.16 -15.70
N SER A 1156 -33.08 -59.11 -14.77
CA SER A 1156 -33.54 -59.49 -13.40
C SER A 1156 -32.69 -60.71 -12.93
N VAL A 1157 -32.69 -61.31 -11.72
CA VAL A 1157 -33.40 -61.15 -10.41
C VAL A 1157 -32.56 -61.81 -9.29
N ASP A 1158 -32.73 -61.42 -8.01
CA ASP A 1158 -32.35 -62.11 -6.74
C ASP A 1158 -30.89 -62.61 -6.50
N GLY A 1159 -30.37 -62.78 -5.26
CA GLY A 1159 -30.90 -62.43 -3.93
C GLY A 1159 -30.16 -63.17 -2.77
N SER A 1160 -30.35 -62.71 -1.52
CA SER A 1160 -29.92 -63.32 -0.22
C SER A 1160 -28.39 -63.43 0.10
N SER A 1161 -27.89 -63.35 1.36
CA SER A 1161 -28.45 -62.85 2.64
C SER A 1161 -27.41 -62.86 3.81
N MET A 1162 -27.70 -62.11 4.88
CA MET A 1162 -27.27 -62.25 6.31
C MET A 1162 -26.00 -61.54 6.86
N ASN A 1163 -26.26 -60.66 7.86
CA ASN A 1163 -25.63 -60.51 9.20
C ASN A 1163 -24.20 -59.93 9.35
N ASP A 1164 -23.83 -59.14 10.38
CA ASP A 1164 -24.58 -58.47 11.50
C ASP A 1164 -23.77 -57.25 12.04
N ASP A 1165 -24.40 -56.38 12.86
CA ASP A 1165 -23.87 -55.34 13.79
C ASP A 1165 -22.95 -54.21 13.20
N GLU A 1166 -22.85 -52.96 13.69
CA GLU A 1166 -23.62 -51.97 14.50
C GLU A 1166 -22.83 -50.62 14.33
N THR A 1167 -23.27 -49.37 14.54
CA THR A 1167 -24.53 -48.59 14.70
C THR A 1167 -24.15 -47.09 14.53
N PRO A 1168 -25.08 -46.10 14.46
CA PRO A 1168 -26.37 -46.03 13.78
C PRO A 1168 -26.52 -44.78 12.85
N ILE A 1169 -27.50 -44.84 11.93
CA ILE A 1169 -28.02 -43.69 11.15
C ILE A 1169 -29.47 -43.44 11.58
N MET A 1170 -29.99 -42.21 11.50
CA MET A 1170 -31.42 -42.01 11.22
C MET A 1170 -31.67 -40.84 10.24
N GLN A 1171 -32.36 -41.16 9.14
CA GLN A 1171 -33.17 -40.23 8.36
C GLN A 1171 -34.60 -40.20 8.95
N ALA A 1172 -35.45 -39.26 8.53
CA ALA A 1172 -36.84 -39.16 9.04
C ALA A 1172 -37.87 -38.89 7.94
N ARG A 1173 -38.78 -39.86 7.72
CA ARG A 1173 -40.13 -39.82 7.10
C ARG A 1173 -40.60 -41.28 6.90
N ASN A 1174 -41.87 -41.67 7.05
CA ASN A 1174 -43.09 -40.94 7.44
C ASN A 1174 -44.16 -41.94 7.97
N ASP A 1175 -45.26 -41.44 8.58
CA ASP A 1175 -46.54 -42.14 8.89
C ASP A 1175 -46.51 -43.29 9.94
N GLY A 1176 -47.53 -43.52 10.79
CA GLY A 1176 -48.76 -42.77 11.09
C GLY A 1176 -49.66 -43.49 12.14
N ALA A 1177 -50.63 -42.77 12.74
CA ALA A 1177 -51.69 -43.24 13.67
C ALA A 1177 -51.28 -43.85 15.05
N THR A 1178 -51.96 -43.72 16.20
CA THR A 1178 -52.75 -42.70 16.94
C THR A 1178 -53.56 -43.41 18.04
N SER A 1179 -53.24 -43.22 19.35
CA SER A 1179 -54.22 -43.28 20.46
C SER A 1179 -53.63 -42.77 21.80
N TYR A 1180 -54.52 -42.30 22.69
CA TYR A 1180 -54.26 -41.59 23.97
C TYR A 1180 -54.28 -42.54 25.21
N PRO A 1181 -54.22 -42.06 26.47
CA PRO A 1181 -53.15 -41.34 27.21
C PRO A 1181 -52.91 -42.02 28.60
N PRO A 1182 -52.35 -41.39 29.67
CA PRO A 1182 -51.45 -40.23 29.81
C PRO A 1182 -50.06 -40.72 30.30
N SER A 1183 -49.17 -40.05 31.06
CA SER A 1183 -49.01 -38.68 31.62
C SER A 1183 -47.48 -38.35 31.65
N ASP A 1184 -46.87 -37.34 32.31
CA ASP A 1184 -47.34 -36.30 33.25
C ASP A 1184 -46.43 -35.05 33.26
N TYR A 1185 -46.96 -33.94 33.78
CA TYR A 1185 -46.32 -32.61 33.96
C TYR A 1185 -45.69 -31.94 32.71
N TYR A 1186 -45.59 -30.59 32.76
CA TYR A 1186 -45.58 -29.73 31.56
C TYR A 1186 -44.46 -28.68 31.52
N ASN A 1187 -44.06 -28.30 30.30
CA ASN A 1187 -43.33 -27.07 29.97
C ASN A 1187 -44.23 -25.82 30.09
N THR A 1188 -43.64 -24.61 30.02
CA THR A 1188 -44.07 -23.58 29.03
C THR A 1188 -43.07 -22.43 28.86
N ASP A 1189 -43.12 -21.79 27.69
CA ASP A 1189 -42.31 -20.63 27.28
C ASP A 1189 -42.75 -19.30 27.95
N THR A 1190 -42.00 -18.21 27.76
CA THR A 1190 -42.60 -16.90 27.36
C THR A 1190 -41.61 -15.82 26.93
N LEU A 1191 -42.11 -14.95 26.05
CA LEU A 1191 -41.74 -13.54 25.79
C LEU A 1191 -43.03 -12.71 26.01
N PRO A 1192 -43.01 -11.36 26.15
CA PRO A 1192 -41.93 -10.43 26.52
C PRO A 1192 -42.38 -9.35 27.57
N LEU A 1193 -41.59 -8.26 27.69
CA LEU A 1193 -41.93 -6.89 28.17
C LEU A 1193 -41.98 -6.55 29.69
N SER A 1194 -41.27 -5.45 29.99
CA SER A 1194 -41.62 -4.36 30.94
C SER A 1194 -41.65 -4.58 32.46
N GLY A 1195 -40.73 -3.89 33.18
CA GLY A 1195 -41.18 -2.92 34.21
C GLY A 1195 -40.55 -2.94 35.61
N ASN A 1196 -39.62 -2.00 35.84
CA ASN A 1196 -39.47 -1.17 37.06
C ASN A 1196 -39.27 -1.75 38.50
N TYR A 1197 -38.07 -1.43 39.03
CA TYR A 1197 -37.79 -0.79 40.34
C TYR A 1197 -37.85 -1.54 41.69
N ASP A 1198 -36.88 -1.14 42.55
CA ASP A 1198 -36.85 -1.18 44.02
C ASP A 1198 -36.80 -2.58 44.73
N LYS A 1199 -36.09 -2.79 45.86
CA LYS A 1199 -35.23 -1.93 46.72
C LYS A 1199 -34.45 -2.78 47.76
N ILE A 1200 -33.38 -2.20 48.36
CA ILE A 1200 -32.94 -2.39 49.79
C ILE A 1200 -32.39 -3.80 50.18
N GLU A 1201 -31.37 -4.01 51.03
CA GLU A 1201 -30.44 -3.14 51.80
C GLU A 1201 -29.08 -3.85 52.04
N GLU A 1202 -27.96 -3.09 52.04
CA GLU A 1202 -26.89 -2.98 53.08
C GLU A 1202 -26.24 -4.22 53.79
N LYS A 1203 -25.03 -4.19 54.41
CA LYS A 1203 -24.00 -3.18 54.82
C LYS A 1203 -22.69 -3.95 55.21
N PRO A 1204 -21.65 -3.36 55.84
CA PRO A 1204 -20.94 -2.07 55.69
C PRO A 1204 -19.47 -2.33 55.23
N ASP A 1205 -18.49 -1.43 55.15
CA ASP A 1205 -18.22 -0.01 55.47
C ASP A 1205 -17.32 0.50 54.27
N ALA A 1206 -16.39 1.46 54.23
CA ALA A 1206 -15.84 2.58 55.03
C ALA A 1206 -15.06 3.48 54.02
N LYS A 1207 -14.66 4.75 54.23
CA LYS A 1207 -15.07 5.91 55.05
C LYS A 1207 -14.29 7.14 54.52
N GLN A 1208 -14.36 8.32 55.17
CA GLN A 1208 -13.64 9.56 54.80
C GLN A 1208 -14.06 10.15 53.43
N GLN A 1209 -15.15 10.92 53.26
CA GLN A 1209 -15.94 11.83 54.12
C GLN A 1209 -15.37 13.26 54.28
N TYR A 1210 -16.00 14.23 53.59
CA TYR A 1210 -16.16 15.64 54.01
C TYR A 1210 -17.36 16.28 53.28
N ASP A 1211 -18.13 17.14 53.97
CA ASP A 1211 -19.46 17.68 53.60
C ASP A 1211 -19.86 18.78 54.64
N PRO A 1212 -20.96 19.58 54.58
CA PRO A 1212 -21.84 20.07 53.47
C PRO A 1212 -22.06 21.62 53.46
N LYS A 1213 -23.01 22.07 52.61
CA LYS A 1213 -23.95 23.23 52.72
C LYS A 1213 -23.63 24.56 51.98
N TYR A 1214 -24.46 24.89 50.98
CA TYR A 1214 -25.63 25.78 51.15
C TYR A 1214 -26.64 25.57 49.98
N SER A 1215 -27.79 26.27 49.95
CA SER A 1215 -28.95 25.94 49.10
C SER A 1215 -29.71 27.18 48.57
N ARG A 1216 -30.41 27.01 47.42
CA ARG A 1216 -31.51 27.80 46.77
C ARG A 1216 -31.37 27.72 45.22
N ASP A 1217 -32.40 27.79 44.37
CA ASP A 1217 -33.88 27.78 44.53
C ASP A 1217 -34.54 27.19 43.25
N ARG A 1218 -35.85 26.90 43.26
CA ARG A 1218 -36.62 26.44 42.07
C ARG A 1218 -37.85 27.33 41.77
N PRO A 1219 -38.13 27.70 40.51
CA PRO A 1219 -39.38 28.37 40.12
C PRO A 1219 -40.58 27.41 39.99
N ASN A 1220 -41.78 27.97 39.84
CA ASN A 1220 -43.04 27.32 40.20
C ASN A 1220 -43.86 26.74 39.02
N LYS A 1221 -44.77 25.78 39.29
CA LYS A 1221 -45.43 24.95 38.26
C LYS A 1221 -46.51 25.63 37.39
N GLN A 1222 -46.98 26.83 37.72
CA GLN A 1222 -48.16 27.44 37.07
C GLN A 1222 -47.95 27.85 35.59
N PHE A 1223 -46.71 28.10 35.15
CA PHE A 1223 -46.42 28.50 33.77
C PHE A 1223 -46.72 27.40 32.73
N LEU A 1224 -46.60 26.12 33.11
CA LEU A 1224 -46.86 24.97 32.22
C LEU A 1224 -48.35 24.73 31.92
N THR A 1225 -49.26 25.38 32.65
CA THR A 1225 -50.72 25.25 32.45
C THR A 1225 -51.26 26.24 31.40
N GLU A 1226 -50.75 27.48 31.36
CA GLU A 1226 -51.21 28.48 30.37
C GLU A 1226 -50.75 28.15 28.95
N LEU A 1227 -49.54 27.61 28.80
CA LEU A 1227 -48.94 27.26 27.51
C LEU A 1227 -49.72 26.18 26.73
N LYS A 1228 -50.60 25.41 27.41
CA LYS A 1228 -51.48 24.42 26.76
C LYS A 1228 -52.77 24.99 26.17
N GLN A 1229 -53.09 26.28 26.39
CA GLN A 1229 -54.34 26.90 25.93
C GLN A 1229 -54.20 27.75 24.65
N LYS A 1230 -53.01 27.84 24.04
CA LYS A 1230 -52.71 28.76 22.92
C LYS A 1230 -52.15 28.09 21.65
N ILE A 1231 -52.61 26.89 21.30
CA ILE A 1231 -52.29 26.24 20.02
C ILE A 1231 -53.60 25.88 19.29
N PRO A 1232 -53.81 26.36 18.04
CA PRO A 1232 -55.01 26.01 17.25
C PRO A 1232 -55.10 24.53 16.91
N ARG A 1233 -56.31 24.07 16.58
CA ARG A 1233 -56.56 22.79 15.90
C ARG A 1233 -57.09 23.06 14.50
N GLU A 1234 -56.71 22.22 13.56
CA GLU A 1234 -57.24 22.18 12.19
C GLU A 1234 -58.11 20.91 12.06
N GLU A 1235 -59.21 20.98 11.31
CA GLU A 1235 -60.27 19.97 11.33
C GLU A 1235 -60.13 18.92 10.22
N LEU A 1236 -60.60 17.69 10.50
CA LEU A 1236 -60.70 16.60 9.53
C LEU A 1236 -62.13 16.47 9.00
N PRO A 1237 -62.34 16.20 7.71
CA PRO A 1237 -63.68 16.07 7.12
C PRO A 1237 -64.39 14.77 7.57
N PRO A 1238 -65.74 14.76 7.58
CA PRO A 1238 -66.54 13.65 8.12
C PRO A 1238 -66.66 12.45 7.17
N PRO A 1239 -66.92 11.24 7.70
CA PRO A 1239 -67.16 10.03 6.90
C PRO A 1239 -68.56 10.02 6.26
N GLN A 1240 -68.71 9.31 5.14
CA GLN A 1240 -70.00 8.96 4.55
C GLN A 1240 -70.20 7.43 4.46
N ASN A 1241 -71.47 7.02 4.40
CA ASN A 1241 -71.92 5.67 4.76
C ASN A 1241 -71.66 4.59 3.69
N LEU A 1242 -71.49 3.34 4.14
CA LEU A 1242 -71.70 2.15 3.30
C LEU A 1242 -73.21 1.86 3.13
N PRO A 1243 -73.68 1.60 1.90
CA PRO A 1243 -74.85 0.76 1.64
C PRO A 1243 -74.46 -0.74 1.64
N SER A 1244 -75.46 -1.62 1.69
CA SER A 1244 -75.29 -3.08 1.73
C SER A 1244 -75.91 -3.78 0.51
N LEU A 1245 -75.56 -5.07 0.32
CA LEU A 1245 -76.25 -6.08 -0.51
C LEU A 1245 -76.42 -5.79 -2.02
N THR A 1246 -75.82 -6.63 -2.85
CA THR A 1246 -76.58 -7.68 -3.60
C THR A 1246 -75.65 -8.64 -4.37
N GLN A 1247 -76.17 -9.83 -4.69
CA GLN A 1247 -75.55 -10.77 -5.63
C GLN A 1247 -75.95 -10.41 -7.08
N ASN A 1248 -75.08 -10.63 -8.07
CA ASN A 1248 -75.44 -11.36 -9.32
C ASN A 1248 -74.27 -11.58 -10.29
N LYS A 1249 -74.13 -12.85 -10.73
CA LYS A 1249 -73.86 -13.37 -12.08
C LYS A 1249 -72.72 -12.82 -12.98
N PHE A 1250 -71.93 -13.78 -13.48
CA PHE A 1250 -71.22 -13.75 -14.76
C PHE A 1250 -72.12 -13.34 -15.94
N PRO A 1251 -71.51 -12.91 -17.06
CA PRO A 1251 -71.52 -13.80 -18.23
C PRO A 1251 -70.10 -14.19 -18.73
N GLN A 1252 -70.04 -15.22 -19.57
CA GLN A 1252 -68.84 -15.72 -20.27
C GLN A 1252 -68.78 -15.21 -21.72
N CYS A 1253 -67.65 -15.46 -22.39
CA CYS A 1253 -67.49 -15.54 -23.86
C CYS A 1253 -67.65 -14.20 -24.64
N ASN A 1254 -66.86 -13.90 -25.67
CA ASN A 1254 -66.04 -14.73 -26.58
C ASN A 1254 -64.72 -14.03 -26.99
N SER A 1255 -63.76 -14.82 -27.48
CA SER A 1255 -62.70 -14.35 -28.39
C SER A 1255 -63.20 -14.34 -29.84
N PRO A 1256 -62.52 -13.61 -30.74
CA PRO A 1256 -61.82 -14.34 -31.81
C PRO A 1256 -60.39 -13.84 -32.08
N LEU A 1257 -59.63 -14.61 -32.86
CA LEU A 1257 -58.30 -14.26 -33.40
C LEU A 1257 -58.42 -13.45 -34.71
N ILE A 1258 -57.24 -13.18 -35.31
CA ILE A 1258 -56.92 -12.71 -36.69
C ILE A 1258 -56.44 -11.25 -36.70
N ILE A 1259 -55.31 -10.83 -37.27
CA ILE A 1259 -53.97 -11.35 -37.68
C ILE A 1259 -53.40 -10.23 -38.56
N THR A 1260 -52.09 -9.96 -38.50
CA THR A 1260 -51.29 -9.04 -39.36
C THR A 1260 -51.81 -7.62 -39.63
N GLN A 1261 -51.04 -6.62 -39.19
CA GLN A 1261 -49.88 -6.16 -39.98
C GLN A 1261 -48.68 -5.88 -39.05
#